data_AF-A0A1J9T9N2-F1
#
_entry.id   AF-A0A1J9T9N2-F1
#
_cell.length_a   1.000
_cell.length_b   1.000
_cell.length_c   1.000
_cell.angle_alpha   90.00
_cell.angle_beta   90.00
_cell.angle_gamma   90.00
#
_symmetry.space_group_name_H-M   'P 1'
#
loop_
_entity.id
_entity.type
_entity.pdbx_description
1 polymer ?
#
loop_
_entity_poly.entity_id
_entity_poly.type
_entity_poly.pdbx_seq_one_letter_code
_entity_poly.pdbx_strand_id
1 'polypeptide(L)'
;MSKKKKSRVLVAGVCLATLLSPYGLEVPKVYAEMTVEDKEKQQEERVYQLLPKGDVEGMRELHQRRMSFSPYEPTGIYVKPDEEVVIQVEGTQQIKAYIGTYSYEKEEPKQFNLNPGENKISSPNGGLLYFYNYHNTGEVVAKVKKGGTPNPLFILGKHTTKDWKRMLAENPDPYAIEMKGENSLLTMHPETVAEHLKQEDPAALLKKHDEIINIEHKISGLSKDGVGVANQGKHSIHFVEDWYTDNYMYATYYRTAYSKGNLESVLNLEELTNDGWGPWHEVGHQHQQDTWLWDGLGEVTVNIYSLAVQTTFGHKTRLEQERRYEAAFAYLGKPDAQEKMNVFEKLVMFWQLHLAYGDQFYPNLHQMYRLLHDTELPKSDEEKKQMFIYMTSKVAGQNLIPFFDKWGLFANDATREKIEKLNLPKLEKEIWLSTDSNPIREKQTELYEVPYGEPNNEKVQNVVIGTTYDEKKAKELVRNLGEGVKTTGVIIQDKPEVGEKTVKVEIIDEKGNKNLIPVVVNIGYGDSLLVYGLGYRDGDLKSIVTLHHDTKKFSATDTKNLIHDYFKDEKYFEFTLYDKDGREKKNIAVKGLENTKAFAGEVNGLAFEYGDVVKVYHAESSRLHWYQKGVYAGEGKSKELKELVFKITENGFEKLEAQQEVTAKSQTVVVGTEVEKLDAKNFVQVKDGEVIGFVEKLNTTKMGEQKVKVETKDRFGNKKVTEVPLEVTYGDSIAYVGYDNEIASVVTLKHDEKKFQVTDMNSQIHTYFNNELYMGITLYDGKGKEKKHVTAEGQETSKNFAKQVNGMQFEYGDVVRVFHAEPDRLKWYQNNNLTGQGEKKGAKELFFKLTDKGFERMDMLQEVTVKPQQVIVGTDVEKLDAKNFVEIKDGEVVGFVEKPNTTKIGEQKVKVETKDRFGNKKVTEVPVEVIYGDSIMFFGTWHGGTNIKSIVTLNHEEKKFSITDSEGPMHTSFADEKYMGMTVYDKDGKEKKVLSVRASENTKVFAEQFNGMTFEYGDVVKVYQREFDRFKVYKKNELVDTEYSVHEVMFKVTEKGFEKMEAQQEVTPVPQKVVIGTDTEKLNAKDFVQVKDGEVVGFVEKLNTTKISKQTVKVETKDRFGNKKVTEVPVEVTYGDSIVYQGLSNVVRSIVTSNHDDKKLHVTYTNEQIHSYFNNELYMGITLYDQNNNEKKHVTAEGQETSKNFAEQVNGMMFEYGDVVKVYHAESDRLSWYKNREFVGKGDKKKFKEISFKITPNGLEQI
;
A
#
# COMPACT_ATOMS: atom_id res chain seq x y z
N MET A 1 -16.07 -57.36 44.50
CA MET A 1 -17.15 -58.05 45.24
C MET A 1 -18.38 -57.14 45.31
N SER A 2 -19.58 -57.67 45.02
CA SER A 2 -20.90 -57.17 45.50
C SER A 2 -21.41 -55.79 45.02
N LYS A 3 -22.67 -55.59 44.57
CA LYS A 3 -23.77 -56.54 44.26
C LYS A 3 -24.82 -55.88 43.33
N LYS A 4 -25.33 -56.68 42.38
CA LYS A 4 -26.74 -56.79 41.93
C LYS A 4 -27.47 -55.59 41.26
N LYS A 5 -27.63 -55.78 39.94
CA LYS A 5 -28.89 -55.59 39.19
C LYS A 5 -30.15 -55.98 39.99
N LYS A 6 -31.28 -55.34 39.69
CA LYS A 6 -32.55 -56.05 39.43
C LYS A 6 -33.30 -55.43 38.24
N SER A 7 -33.33 -56.17 37.15
CA SER A 7 -34.32 -56.05 36.08
C SER A 7 -35.43 -57.09 36.33
N ARG A 8 -36.64 -56.84 35.82
CA ARG A 8 -37.66 -57.84 35.47
C ARG A 8 -38.66 -57.25 34.47
N VAL A 9 -39.20 -57.96 33.47
CA VAL A 9 -38.67 -58.97 32.52
C VAL A 9 -39.78 -59.26 31.48
N LEU A 10 -39.36 -59.57 30.25
CA LEU A 10 -40.06 -60.17 29.08
C LEU A 10 -41.53 -60.60 29.17
N VAL A 11 -42.24 -60.47 28.03
CA VAL A 11 -42.66 -61.56 27.09
C VAL A 11 -43.16 -60.84 25.82
N ALA A 12 -42.44 -60.84 24.69
CA ALA A 12 -42.24 -61.88 23.65
C ALA A 12 -43.42 -62.01 22.65
N GLY A 13 -43.12 -62.10 21.35
CA GLY A 13 -44.09 -62.40 20.29
C GLY A 13 -43.88 -61.61 18.98
N VAL A 14 -43.14 -62.20 18.03
CA VAL A 14 -43.06 -61.72 16.63
C VAL A 14 -44.26 -62.26 15.84
N CYS A 15 -44.90 -61.43 15.01
CA CYS A 15 -45.51 -61.87 13.75
C CYS A 15 -45.83 -60.71 12.78
N LEU A 16 -46.12 -61.06 11.53
CA LEU A 16 -46.00 -60.22 10.33
C LEU A 16 -47.17 -59.24 10.02
N ALA A 17 -46.77 -58.08 9.49
CA ALA A 17 -47.25 -57.42 8.27
C ALA A 17 -48.62 -56.70 8.17
N THR A 18 -48.61 -55.75 7.22
CA THR A 18 -49.70 -55.00 6.55
C THR A 18 -50.39 -53.81 7.27
N LEU A 19 -49.92 -52.62 6.85
CA LEU A 19 -50.69 -51.52 6.26
C LEU A 19 -51.64 -50.63 7.12
N LEU A 20 -51.46 -49.32 6.87
CA LEU A 20 -52.40 -48.19 7.01
C LEU A 20 -52.50 -47.43 8.35
N SER A 21 -51.82 -46.27 8.34
CA SER A 21 -52.25 -44.96 8.90
C SER A 21 -51.97 -44.66 10.38
N PRO A 22 -51.84 -43.36 10.77
CA PRO A 22 -51.75 -42.15 9.95
C PRO A 22 -50.38 -41.44 10.02
N TYR A 23 -50.10 -40.58 9.03
CA TYR A 23 -48.99 -39.63 9.09
C TYR A 23 -49.23 -38.61 10.21
N GLY A 24 -48.31 -38.55 11.18
CA GLY A 24 -48.19 -37.38 12.03
C GLY A 24 -47.47 -36.27 11.26
N LEU A 25 -48.22 -35.32 10.70
CA LEU A 25 -47.63 -34.03 10.37
C LEU A 25 -47.23 -33.36 11.69
N GLU A 26 -45.93 -33.18 11.93
CA GLU A 26 -45.49 -32.13 12.83
C GLU A 26 -45.81 -30.78 12.17
N VAL A 27 -46.91 -30.19 12.63
CA VAL A 27 -47.34 -28.85 12.21
C VAL A 27 -46.24 -27.85 12.58
N PRO A 28 -45.76 -27.02 11.64
CA PRO A 28 -44.81 -25.96 11.96
C PRO A 28 -45.35 -25.05 13.06
N LYS A 29 -44.51 -24.75 14.07
CA LYS A 29 -44.90 -23.92 15.21
C LYS A 29 -45.22 -22.48 14.77
N VAL A 30 -46.52 -22.19 14.70
CA VAL A 30 -47.18 -20.89 14.93
C VAL A 30 -46.42 -19.64 14.45
N TYR A 31 -46.76 -19.18 13.24
CA TYR A 31 -46.65 -17.76 12.88
C TYR A 31 -47.82 -16.99 13.52
N ALA A 32 -47.55 -15.88 14.21
CA ALA A 32 -48.57 -15.09 14.89
C ALA A 32 -49.10 -13.93 14.01
N GLU A 33 -50.37 -14.07 13.61
CA GLU A 33 -51.41 -13.07 13.29
C GLU A 33 -51.11 -11.80 12.47
N MET A 34 -51.84 -11.67 11.37
CA MET A 34 -52.64 -10.46 11.11
C MET A 34 -53.93 -10.54 11.93
N THR A 35 -54.16 -9.60 12.85
CA THR A 35 -55.50 -9.31 13.38
C THR A 35 -56.07 -8.10 12.65
N VAL A 36 -57.12 -8.32 11.84
CA VAL A 36 -57.79 -7.26 11.07
C VAL A 36 -58.87 -6.64 11.93
N GLU A 37 -58.51 -5.66 12.76
CA GLU A 37 -59.47 -4.87 13.53
C GLU A 37 -58.96 -3.45 13.91
N ASP A 38 -58.67 -2.62 12.90
CA ASP A 38 -59.33 -1.29 12.81
C ASP A 38 -59.03 -0.56 11.48
N LYS A 39 -60.07 -0.03 10.83
CA LYS A 39 -59.96 0.69 9.56
C LYS A 39 -59.76 2.20 9.75
N GLU A 40 -58.62 2.64 10.30
CA GLU A 40 -58.25 4.07 10.23
C GLU A 40 -56.74 4.37 10.35
N LYS A 41 -56.09 4.58 9.18
CA LYS A 41 -54.82 5.32 9.00
C LYS A 41 -53.69 5.11 10.04
N GLN A 42 -53.27 3.88 10.28
CA GLN A 42 -51.90 3.60 10.75
C GLN A 42 -51.10 2.86 9.67
N GLN A 43 -49.81 3.16 9.61
CA GLN A 43 -48.88 2.61 8.64
C GLN A 43 -48.44 1.22 9.11
N GLU A 44 -49.00 0.16 8.51
CA GLU A 44 -48.78 -1.22 8.96
C GLU A 44 -47.31 -1.61 8.96
N GLU A 45 -46.84 -1.99 10.16
CA GLU A 45 -45.53 -2.57 10.42
C GLU A 45 -45.49 -4.03 9.95
N ARG A 46 -44.49 -4.39 9.15
CA ARG A 46 -44.34 -5.73 8.55
C ARG A 46 -43.14 -6.45 9.16
N VAL A 47 -43.36 -7.63 9.74
CA VAL A 47 -42.37 -8.38 10.54
C VAL A 47 -41.94 -9.66 9.82
N TYR A 48 -40.63 -9.89 9.74
CA TYR A 48 -40.00 -11.02 9.08
C TYR A 48 -39.08 -11.77 10.05
N GLN A 49 -39.24 -13.10 10.13
CA GLN A 49 -38.34 -14.00 10.85
C GLN A 49 -37.40 -14.63 9.82
N LEU A 50 -36.13 -14.25 9.86
CA LEU A 50 -35.14 -14.61 8.85
C LEU A 50 -34.28 -15.77 9.33
N LEU A 51 -34.56 -16.96 8.82
CA LEU A 51 -33.75 -18.15 9.10
C LEU A 51 -32.29 -17.96 8.63
N PRO A 52 -31.30 -18.48 9.37
CA PRO A 52 -29.89 -18.41 8.97
C PRO A 52 -29.63 -19.29 7.73
N LYS A 53 -29.40 -18.68 6.56
CA LYS A 53 -29.17 -19.40 5.29
C LYS A 53 -27.72 -19.81 5.05
N GLY A 54 -26.76 -19.22 5.77
CA GLY A 54 -25.34 -19.33 5.45
C GLY A 54 -24.96 -18.50 4.21
N ASP A 55 -23.68 -18.55 3.84
CA ASP A 55 -23.15 -17.74 2.74
C ASP A 55 -23.23 -18.44 1.37
N VAL A 56 -23.77 -17.76 0.36
CA VAL A 56 -23.88 -18.25 -1.02
C VAL A 56 -22.52 -18.50 -1.67
N GLU A 57 -21.52 -17.66 -1.42
CA GLU A 57 -20.17 -17.85 -1.95
C GLU A 57 -19.47 -19.03 -1.27
N GLY A 58 -19.58 -19.12 0.06
CA GLY A 58 -19.10 -20.30 0.81
C GLY A 58 -19.70 -21.62 0.31
N MET A 59 -21.01 -21.66 0.01
CA MET A 59 -21.65 -22.84 -0.58
C MET A 59 -21.24 -23.08 -2.04
N ARG A 60 -20.97 -22.03 -2.82
CA ARG A 60 -20.43 -22.16 -4.19
C ARG A 60 -19.04 -22.80 -4.17
N GLU A 61 -18.16 -22.34 -3.29
CA GLU A 61 -16.78 -22.81 -3.16
C GLU A 61 -16.70 -24.24 -2.60
N LEU A 62 -17.49 -24.56 -1.56
CA LEU A 62 -17.64 -25.92 -1.05
C LEU A 62 -18.10 -26.90 -2.14
N HIS A 63 -18.99 -26.49 -3.02
CA HIS A 63 -19.50 -27.34 -4.11
C HIS A 63 -18.62 -27.33 -5.36
N GLN A 64 -17.59 -26.47 -5.40
CA GLN A 64 -16.74 -26.18 -6.56
C GLN A 64 -17.55 -25.75 -7.80
N ARG A 65 -18.68 -25.06 -7.60
CA ARG A 65 -19.59 -24.62 -8.68
C ARG A 65 -19.15 -23.29 -9.28
N ARG A 66 -19.54 -23.06 -10.54
CA ARG A 66 -19.25 -21.82 -11.28
C ARG A 66 -19.92 -20.57 -10.70
N MET A 67 -21.14 -20.72 -10.19
CA MET A 67 -22.05 -19.62 -9.89
C MET A 67 -22.77 -19.83 -8.55
N SER A 68 -23.03 -18.74 -7.84
CA SER A 68 -23.73 -18.77 -6.56
C SER A 68 -25.24 -18.97 -6.76
N PHE A 69 -25.89 -19.67 -5.83
CA PHE A 69 -27.36 -19.72 -5.75
C PHE A 69 -27.92 -18.41 -5.16
N SER A 70 -29.23 -18.23 -5.13
CA SER A 70 -29.84 -16.96 -4.72
C SER A 70 -29.65 -16.66 -3.22
N PRO A 71 -29.17 -15.46 -2.85
CA PRO A 71 -29.09 -15.01 -1.47
C PRO A 71 -30.47 -14.60 -0.90
N TYR A 72 -31.48 -14.45 -1.77
CA TYR A 72 -32.71 -13.75 -1.43
C TYR A 72 -33.66 -14.55 -0.53
N GLU A 73 -34.27 -13.86 0.44
CA GLU A 73 -35.55 -14.20 1.03
C GLU A 73 -36.52 -13.04 0.71
N PRO A 74 -37.60 -13.29 -0.07
CA PRO A 74 -38.50 -12.24 -0.54
C PRO A 74 -39.41 -11.70 0.56
N THR A 75 -39.74 -10.41 0.48
CA THR A 75 -40.60 -9.76 1.48
C THR A 75 -42.04 -9.52 1.03
N GLY A 76 -42.32 -9.54 -0.28
CA GLY A 76 -43.60 -9.08 -0.82
C GLY A 76 -43.79 -7.56 -0.66
N ILE A 77 -42.70 -6.80 -0.64
CA ILE A 77 -42.71 -5.33 -0.60
C ILE A 77 -42.01 -4.80 -1.85
N TYR A 78 -42.71 -3.96 -2.61
CA TYR A 78 -42.13 -3.12 -3.64
C TYR A 78 -41.79 -1.74 -3.05
N VAL A 79 -40.61 -1.24 -3.38
CA VAL A 79 -40.10 0.08 -2.96
C VAL A 79 -39.98 0.96 -4.20
N LYS A 80 -40.55 2.16 -4.17
CA LYS A 80 -40.48 3.07 -5.32
C LYS A 80 -39.09 3.71 -5.45
N PRO A 81 -38.71 4.19 -6.65
CA PRO A 81 -37.57 5.09 -6.83
C PRO A 81 -37.49 6.16 -5.74
N ASP A 82 -36.32 6.27 -5.11
CA ASP A 82 -35.97 7.19 -4.02
C ASP A 82 -36.83 7.09 -2.74
N GLU A 83 -37.69 6.08 -2.59
CA GLU A 83 -38.49 5.89 -1.38
C GLU A 83 -37.62 5.43 -0.20
N GLU A 84 -37.71 6.15 0.93
CA GLU A 84 -37.07 5.76 2.19
C GLU A 84 -37.85 4.63 2.88
N VAL A 85 -37.19 3.50 3.08
CA VAL A 85 -37.69 2.39 3.89
C VAL A 85 -36.95 2.37 5.23
N VAL A 86 -37.71 2.33 6.32
CA VAL A 86 -37.19 2.25 7.69
C VAL A 86 -37.32 0.81 8.18
N ILE A 87 -36.19 0.17 8.45
CA ILE A 87 -36.10 -1.23 8.86
C ILE A 87 -35.43 -1.34 10.23
N GLN A 88 -36.15 -1.85 11.21
CA GLN A 88 -35.62 -2.20 12.52
C GLN A 88 -35.15 -3.67 12.50
N VAL A 89 -33.87 -3.90 12.77
CA VAL A 89 -33.30 -5.24 12.99
C VAL A 89 -33.18 -5.48 14.49
N GLU A 90 -33.66 -6.63 14.97
CA GLU A 90 -33.60 -7.02 16.39
C GLU A 90 -32.49 -8.06 16.64
N GLY A 91 -32.01 -8.15 17.89
CA GLY A 91 -30.89 -9.02 18.26
C GLY A 91 -29.53 -8.36 18.11
N THR A 92 -28.49 -9.14 17.83
CA THR A 92 -27.09 -8.69 17.73
C THR A 92 -26.43 -8.95 16.38
N GLN A 93 -27.07 -9.73 15.50
CA GLN A 93 -26.53 -10.07 14.18
C GLN A 93 -26.95 -9.03 13.15
N GLN A 94 -25.98 -8.45 12.43
CA GLN A 94 -26.25 -7.69 11.22
C GLN A 94 -26.71 -8.62 10.09
N ILE A 95 -27.51 -8.11 9.15
CA ILE A 95 -27.95 -8.86 7.96
C ILE A 95 -27.72 -8.02 6.69
N LYS A 96 -27.94 -8.59 5.52
CA LYS A 96 -27.99 -7.85 4.26
C LYS A 96 -29.44 -7.67 3.80
N ALA A 97 -29.67 -6.66 2.98
CA ALA A 97 -30.90 -6.48 2.23
C ALA A 97 -30.60 -5.98 0.82
N TYR A 98 -31.56 -6.16 -0.09
CA TYR A 98 -31.48 -5.70 -1.48
C TYR A 98 -32.74 -4.94 -1.83
N ILE A 99 -32.62 -3.88 -2.62
CA ILE A 99 -33.76 -3.24 -3.31
C ILE A 99 -33.49 -3.36 -4.82
N GLY A 100 -34.37 -4.09 -5.50
CA GLY A 100 -34.20 -4.56 -6.88
C GLY A 100 -33.98 -6.07 -6.96
N THR A 101 -34.21 -6.65 -8.14
CA THR A 101 -34.12 -8.08 -8.42
C THR A 101 -33.14 -8.35 -9.55
N TYR A 102 -32.11 -9.16 -9.29
CA TYR A 102 -31.13 -9.58 -10.31
C TYR A 102 -31.83 -10.03 -11.62
N SER A 103 -31.46 -9.42 -12.75
CA SER A 103 -32.04 -9.65 -14.09
C SER A 103 -33.52 -9.26 -14.31
N TYR A 104 -34.26 -8.76 -13.33
CA TYR A 104 -35.62 -8.26 -13.57
C TYR A 104 -35.58 -6.82 -14.08
N GLU A 105 -34.70 -5.99 -13.51
CA GLU A 105 -34.45 -4.62 -13.97
C GLU A 105 -33.19 -4.49 -14.84
N LYS A 106 -33.16 -3.42 -15.65
CA LYS A 106 -32.02 -2.97 -16.48
C LYS A 106 -30.78 -2.51 -15.67
N GLU A 107 -30.85 -2.49 -14.35
CA GLU A 107 -29.76 -2.02 -13.50
C GLU A 107 -29.67 -2.98 -12.30
N GLU A 108 -28.45 -3.37 -11.93
CA GLU A 108 -28.21 -4.37 -10.88
C GLU A 108 -28.75 -3.91 -9.50
N PRO A 109 -29.25 -4.84 -8.66
CA PRO A 109 -29.95 -4.52 -7.43
C PRO A 109 -29.03 -3.88 -6.38
N LYS A 110 -29.55 -2.88 -5.66
CA LYS A 110 -28.77 -2.15 -4.66
C LYS A 110 -28.73 -2.93 -3.35
N GLN A 111 -27.55 -3.40 -2.96
CA GLN A 111 -27.32 -4.08 -1.68
C GLN A 111 -27.12 -3.07 -0.52
N PHE A 112 -27.61 -3.43 0.66
CA PHE A 112 -27.44 -2.72 1.92
C PHE A 112 -26.96 -3.68 3.01
N ASN A 113 -26.06 -3.22 3.88
CA ASN A 113 -25.78 -3.88 5.16
C ASN A 113 -26.69 -3.25 6.21
N LEU A 114 -27.46 -4.05 6.94
CA LEU A 114 -28.36 -3.61 8.00
C LEU A 114 -27.78 -3.99 9.36
N ASN A 115 -27.47 -2.98 10.16
CA ASN A 115 -26.98 -3.15 11.52
C ASN A 115 -28.15 -3.48 12.47
N PRO A 116 -27.91 -4.13 13.62
CA PRO A 116 -28.88 -4.18 14.71
C PRO A 116 -29.32 -2.75 15.10
N GLY A 117 -30.63 -2.52 15.23
CA GLY A 117 -31.19 -1.17 15.38
C GLY A 117 -32.03 -0.71 14.19
N GLU A 118 -32.33 0.60 14.16
CA GLU A 118 -33.04 1.25 13.05
C GLU A 118 -32.08 1.53 11.89
N ASN A 119 -32.47 1.14 10.68
CA ASN A 119 -31.77 1.40 9.43
C ASN A 119 -32.70 2.17 8.49
N LYS A 120 -32.17 3.12 7.73
CA LYS A 120 -32.89 3.85 6.69
C LYS A 120 -32.21 3.61 5.36
N ILE A 121 -32.94 3.03 4.42
CA ILE A 121 -32.41 2.62 3.11
C ILE A 121 -33.29 3.17 1.99
N SER A 122 -32.68 3.50 0.86
CA SER A 122 -33.37 3.93 -0.35
C SER A 122 -32.55 3.58 -1.60
N SER A 123 -33.23 3.31 -2.71
CA SER A 123 -32.62 3.00 -4.02
C SER A 123 -33.17 3.94 -5.08
N PRO A 124 -32.33 4.58 -5.92
CA PRO A 124 -32.80 5.48 -6.97
C PRO A 124 -33.63 4.77 -8.04
N ASN A 125 -33.45 3.46 -8.21
CA ASN A 125 -34.20 2.67 -9.18
C ASN A 125 -35.50 2.07 -8.59
N GLY A 126 -35.67 2.12 -7.26
CA GLY A 126 -36.68 1.30 -6.58
C GLY A 126 -36.41 -0.20 -6.78
N GLY A 127 -37.47 -1.01 -6.66
CA GLY A 127 -37.45 -2.46 -6.87
C GLY A 127 -38.04 -3.23 -5.69
N LEU A 128 -38.05 -4.57 -5.78
CA LEU A 128 -38.50 -5.44 -4.69
C LEU A 128 -37.48 -5.47 -3.55
N LEU A 129 -37.98 -5.55 -2.31
CA LEU A 129 -37.16 -5.68 -1.12
C LEU A 129 -36.89 -7.16 -0.80
N TYR A 130 -35.63 -7.52 -0.63
CA TYR A 130 -35.18 -8.84 -0.17
C TYR A 130 -34.34 -8.71 1.09
N PHE A 131 -34.43 -9.71 1.98
CA PHE A 131 -33.48 -9.89 3.07
C PHE A 131 -32.50 -11.03 2.77
N TYR A 132 -31.32 -10.96 3.39
CA TYR A 132 -30.33 -12.03 3.36
C TYR A 132 -29.65 -12.17 4.72
N ASN A 133 -30.15 -13.12 5.52
CA ASN A 133 -29.46 -13.61 6.71
C ASN A 133 -28.40 -14.63 6.29
N TYR A 134 -27.20 -14.13 6.04
CA TYR A 134 -26.05 -14.90 5.55
C TYR A 134 -25.33 -15.71 6.65
N HIS A 135 -25.80 -15.65 7.89
CA HIS A 135 -25.22 -16.40 9.01
C HIS A 135 -25.61 -17.88 8.94
N ASN A 136 -24.77 -18.76 9.49
CA ASN A 136 -25.05 -20.19 9.57
C ASN A 136 -25.97 -20.56 10.76
N THR A 137 -26.01 -19.72 11.78
CA THR A 137 -26.80 -19.87 13.02
C THR A 137 -27.45 -18.54 13.41
N GLY A 138 -28.51 -18.60 14.21
CA GLY A 138 -29.26 -17.42 14.68
C GLY A 138 -30.35 -16.97 13.70
N GLU A 139 -31.59 -16.98 14.16
CA GLU A 139 -32.71 -16.34 13.46
C GLU A 139 -32.68 -14.83 13.75
N VAL A 140 -32.91 -14.01 12.73
CA VAL A 140 -32.94 -12.55 12.87
C VAL A 140 -34.34 -12.02 12.59
N VAL A 141 -34.88 -11.19 13.48
CA VAL A 141 -36.16 -10.52 13.27
C VAL A 141 -35.91 -9.15 12.64
N ALA A 142 -36.49 -8.94 11.46
CA ALA A 142 -36.45 -7.66 10.74
C ALA A 142 -37.87 -7.09 10.59
N LYS A 143 -38.04 -5.80 10.88
CA LYS A 143 -39.33 -5.12 10.93
C LYS A 143 -39.32 -3.90 10.02
N VAL A 144 -40.07 -3.94 8.93
CA VAL A 144 -40.27 -2.78 8.06
C VAL A 144 -41.31 -1.89 8.71
N LYS A 145 -40.85 -0.80 9.35
CA LYS A 145 -41.66 0.14 10.11
C LYS A 145 -42.38 1.16 9.21
N LYS A 146 -41.74 1.56 8.12
CA LYS A 146 -42.19 2.64 7.22
C LYS A 146 -41.60 2.44 5.82
N GLY A 147 -42.33 2.90 4.81
CA GLY A 147 -41.94 2.81 3.41
C GLY A 147 -42.28 1.46 2.77
N GLY A 148 -42.34 1.45 1.44
CA GLY A 148 -42.69 0.31 0.61
C GLY A 148 -44.17 -0.04 0.64
N THR A 149 -44.68 -0.49 -0.51
CA THR A 149 -46.06 -0.96 -0.70
C THR A 149 -46.10 -2.49 -0.88
N PRO A 150 -47.20 -3.17 -0.53
CA PRO A 150 -47.35 -4.59 -0.81
C PRO A 150 -47.15 -4.94 -2.30
N ASN A 151 -46.63 -6.13 -2.56
CA ASN A 151 -46.50 -6.75 -3.86
C ASN A 151 -46.83 -8.26 -3.74
N PRO A 152 -47.53 -8.90 -4.69
CA PRO A 152 -47.89 -10.32 -4.59
C PRO A 152 -46.69 -11.24 -4.40
N LEU A 153 -46.72 -12.00 -3.30
CA LEU A 153 -45.75 -13.04 -2.96
C LEU A 153 -46.49 -14.30 -2.51
N PHE A 154 -46.58 -15.28 -3.41
CA PHE A 154 -47.06 -16.61 -3.06
C PHE A 154 -45.93 -17.42 -2.41
N ILE A 155 -46.23 -18.14 -1.33
CA ILE A 155 -45.28 -18.99 -0.61
C ILE A 155 -45.91 -20.38 -0.45
N LEU A 156 -45.27 -21.39 -1.03
CA LEU A 156 -45.71 -22.77 -0.97
C LEU A 156 -45.83 -23.25 0.48
N GLY A 157 -46.92 -23.96 0.78
CA GLY A 157 -47.21 -24.45 2.14
C GLY A 157 -47.71 -23.38 3.13
N LYS A 158 -47.62 -22.08 2.80
CA LYS A 158 -48.14 -20.98 3.63
C LYS A 158 -49.42 -20.36 3.05
N HIS A 159 -49.46 -20.08 1.74
CA HIS A 159 -50.58 -19.39 1.09
C HIS A 159 -51.49 -20.39 0.35
N THR A 160 -52.80 -20.13 0.36
CA THR A 160 -53.82 -20.95 -0.33
C THR A 160 -54.26 -20.34 -1.65
N THR A 161 -55.01 -21.08 -2.48
CA THR A 161 -55.70 -20.57 -3.68
C THR A 161 -56.55 -19.33 -3.40
N LYS A 162 -57.15 -19.24 -2.21
CA LYS A 162 -57.95 -18.07 -1.79
C LYS A 162 -57.07 -16.86 -1.50
N ASP A 163 -55.90 -17.08 -0.89
CA ASP A 163 -54.93 -16.01 -0.64
C ASP A 163 -54.31 -15.51 -1.94
N TRP A 164 -53.98 -16.42 -2.86
CA TRP A 164 -53.51 -16.09 -4.21
C TRP A 164 -54.49 -15.17 -4.95
N LYS A 165 -55.75 -15.57 -5.06
CA LYS A 165 -56.80 -14.76 -5.70
C LYS A 165 -57.03 -13.43 -4.99
N ARG A 166 -56.88 -13.38 -3.65
CA ARG A 166 -56.94 -12.13 -2.88
C ARG A 166 -55.75 -11.22 -3.20
N MET A 167 -54.52 -11.74 -3.23
CA MET A 167 -53.30 -10.96 -3.55
C MET A 167 -53.39 -10.29 -4.92
N LEU A 168 -53.86 -11.01 -5.94
CA LEU A 168 -54.04 -10.45 -7.29
C LEU A 168 -55.18 -9.42 -7.33
N ALA A 169 -56.27 -9.64 -6.59
CA ALA A 169 -57.40 -8.68 -6.56
C ALA A 169 -57.08 -7.40 -5.76
N GLU A 170 -56.26 -7.50 -4.72
CA GLU A 170 -55.82 -6.36 -3.90
C GLU A 170 -54.68 -5.55 -4.56
N ASN A 171 -53.95 -6.15 -5.51
CA ASN A 171 -52.85 -5.53 -6.24
C ASN A 171 -53.04 -5.76 -7.75
N PRO A 172 -53.97 -5.03 -8.42
CA PRO A 172 -54.41 -5.33 -9.78
C PRO A 172 -53.35 -5.08 -10.86
N ASP A 173 -52.43 -4.14 -10.63
CA ASP A 173 -51.27 -3.84 -11.48
C ASP A 173 -49.99 -3.86 -10.61
N PRO A 174 -49.53 -5.05 -10.18
CA PRO A 174 -48.37 -5.16 -9.29
C PRO A 174 -47.06 -4.94 -10.05
N TYR A 175 -45.98 -4.65 -9.32
CA TYR A 175 -44.67 -4.43 -9.96
C TYR A 175 -44.10 -5.73 -10.57
N ALA A 176 -44.32 -6.83 -9.86
CA ALA A 176 -43.98 -8.19 -10.29
C ALA A 176 -44.90 -9.18 -9.58
N ILE A 177 -44.82 -10.45 -9.97
CA ILE A 177 -45.35 -11.59 -9.24
C ILE A 177 -44.17 -12.38 -8.69
N GLU A 178 -44.14 -12.58 -7.37
CA GLU A 178 -43.20 -13.49 -6.73
C GLU A 178 -43.86 -14.80 -6.29
N MET A 179 -43.21 -15.93 -6.58
CA MET A 179 -43.69 -17.26 -6.21
C MET A 179 -42.52 -18.07 -5.63
N LYS A 180 -42.62 -18.47 -4.36
CA LYS A 180 -41.54 -19.15 -3.61
C LYS A 180 -41.91 -20.57 -3.21
N GLY A 181 -41.12 -21.54 -3.66
CA GLY A 181 -41.13 -22.94 -3.23
C GLY A 181 -40.23 -23.19 -2.02
N GLU A 182 -39.83 -24.44 -1.82
CA GLU A 182 -38.77 -24.81 -0.87
C GLU A 182 -37.37 -24.50 -1.43
N ASN A 183 -37.14 -24.86 -2.70
CA ASN A 183 -35.86 -24.75 -3.40
C ASN A 183 -35.89 -23.69 -4.52
N SER A 184 -37.07 -23.20 -4.90
CA SER A 184 -37.30 -22.27 -6.01
C SER A 184 -37.80 -20.88 -5.57
N LEU A 185 -37.40 -19.85 -6.29
CA LEU A 185 -37.99 -18.51 -6.28
C LEU A 185 -38.21 -18.08 -7.74
N LEU A 186 -39.42 -17.67 -8.09
CA LEU A 186 -39.76 -17.13 -9.41
C LEU A 186 -40.14 -15.66 -9.25
N THR A 187 -39.56 -14.76 -10.06
CA THR A 187 -39.96 -13.35 -10.15
C THR A 187 -40.29 -13.01 -11.61
N MET A 188 -41.54 -12.67 -11.86
CA MET A 188 -42.15 -12.66 -13.20
C MET A 188 -43.03 -11.44 -13.41
N HIS A 189 -43.25 -11.03 -14.66
CA HIS A 189 -44.21 -9.98 -14.99
C HIS A 189 -45.65 -10.48 -14.81
N PRO A 190 -46.58 -9.66 -14.30
CA PRO A 190 -47.96 -10.08 -14.02
C PRO A 190 -48.72 -10.60 -15.25
N GLU A 191 -48.52 -9.97 -16.42
CA GLU A 191 -49.11 -10.39 -17.69
C GLU A 191 -48.62 -11.78 -18.12
N THR A 192 -47.31 -12.06 -17.96
CA THR A 192 -46.70 -13.34 -18.36
C THR A 192 -47.19 -14.48 -17.46
N VAL A 193 -47.41 -14.21 -16.16
CA VAL A 193 -48.06 -15.17 -15.25
C VAL A 193 -49.52 -15.38 -15.63
N ALA A 194 -50.27 -14.32 -15.94
CA ALA A 194 -51.66 -14.43 -16.35
C ALA A 194 -51.84 -15.17 -17.69
N GLU A 195 -50.86 -15.11 -18.59
CA GLU A 195 -50.83 -15.83 -19.86
C GLU A 195 -50.49 -17.33 -19.68
N HIS A 196 -49.42 -17.65 -18.95
CA HIS A 196 -48.87 -19.02 -18.93
C HIS A 196 -49.24 -19.88 -17.71
N LEU A 197 -49.59 -19.32 -16.55
CA LEU A 197 -50.01 -20.12 -15.39
C LEU A 197 -51.42 -20.69 -15.63
N LYS A 198 -51.49 -21.97 -16.03
CA LYS A 198 -52.76 -22.65 -16.36
C LYS A 198 -53.52 -23.19 -15.13
N GLN A 199 -52.97 -23.06 -13.93
CA GLN A 199 -53.55 -23.54 -12.68
C GLN A 199 -54.20 -22.40 -11.88
N GLU A 200 -55.16 -22.75 -11.02
CA GLU A 200 -55.89 -21.81 -10.16
C GLU A 200 -54.99 -21.08 -9.13
N ASP A 201 -53.81 -21.63 -8.85
CA ASP A 201 -52.72 -21.08 -8.04
C ASP A 201 -51.37 -21.71 -8.45
N PRO A 202 -50.22 -21.13 -8.08
CA PRO A 202 -48.91 -21.62 -8.51
C PRO A 202 -48.35 -22.79 -7.67
N ALA A 203 -49.10 -23.38 -6.73
CA ALA A 203 -48.54 -24.38 -5.82
C ALA A 203 -48.10 -25.68 -6.51
N ALA A 204 -48.78 -26.08 -7.61
CA ALA A 204 -48.38 -27.24 -8.40
C ALA A 204 -47.12 -26.95 -9.24
N LEU A 205 -47.02 -25.75 -9.80
CA LEU A 205 -45.86 -25.28 -10.56
C LEU A 205 -44.59 -25.22 -9.69
N LEU A 206 -44.69 -24.61 -8.51
CA LEU A 206 -43.58 -24.51 -7.56
C LEU A 206 -43.05 -25.88 -7.11
N LYS A 207 -43.94 -26.85 -6.86
CA LYS A 207 -43.54 -28.23 -6.54
C LYS A 207 -42.76 -28.89 -7.68
N LYS A 208 -43.11 -28.61 -8.94
CA LYS A 208 -42.39 -29.14 -10.10
C LYS A 208 -41.00 -28.50 -10.24
N HIS A 209 -40.88 -27.18 -10.03
CA HIS A 209 -39.58 -26.51 -9.94
C HIS A 209 -38.71 -27.07 -8.81
N ASP A 210 -39.27 -27.22 -7.61
CA ASP A 210 -38.57 -27.82 -6.48
C ASP A 210 -38.13 -29.26 -6.78
N GLU A 211 -38.95 -30.06 -7.48
CA GLU A 211 -38.61 -31.43 -7.90
C GLU A 211 -37.43 -31.45 -8.89
N ILE A 212 -37.43 -30.57 -9.90
CA ILE A 212 -36.34 -30.41 -10.87
C ILE A 212 -35.03 -30.08 -10.15
N ILE A 213 -35.05 -29.06 -9.28
CA ILE A 213 -33.87 -28.62 -8.53
C ILE A 213 -33.34 -29.74 -7.63
N ASN A 214 -34.22 -30.52 -6.98
CA ASN A 214 -33.81 -31.64 -6.16
C ASN A 214 -33.25 -32.82 -6.98
N ILE A 215 -33.67 -33.03 -8.23
CA ILE A 215 -33.02 -33.99 -9.16
C ILE A 215 -31.59 -33.54 -9.47
N GLU A 216 -31.39 -32.25 -9.71
CA GLU A 216 -30.07 -31.69 -10.02
C GLU A 216 -29.13 -31.66 -8.81
N HIS A 217 -29.63 -31.30 -7.62
CA HIS A 217 -28.93 -31.50 -6.35
C HIS A 217 -28.53 -32.97 -6.20
N LYS A 218 -29.46 -33.91 -6.42
CA LYS A 218 -29.21 -35.36 -6.28
C LYS A 218 -28.09 -35.83 -7.20
N ILE A 219 -28.10 -35.50 -8.50
CA ILE A 219 -27.00 -35.90 -9.43
C ILE A 219 -25.68 -35.18 -9.13
N SER A 220 -25.73 -33.98 -8.54
CA SER A 220 -24.58 -33.32 -7.91
C SER A 220 -24.12 -33.97 -6.60
N GLY A 221 -24.75 -35.05 -6.12
CA GLY A 221 -24.41 -35.67 -4.84
C GLY A 221 -24.66 -34.75 -3.64
N LEU A 222 -25.68 -33.90 -3.73
CA LEU A 222 -26.13 -32.96 -2.71
C LEU A 222 -27.51 -33.38 -2.19
N SER A 223 -27.76 -33.16 -0.90
CA SER A 223 -29.06 -33.38 -0.27
C SER A 223 -29.28 -32.45 0.93
N LYS A 224 -30.55 -32.33 1.34
CA LYS A 224 -31.00 -31.47 2.45
C LYS A 224 -30.45 -31.89 3.82
N ASP A 225 -30.31 -33.20 4.03
CA ASP A 225 -29.77 -33.81 5.25
C ASP A 225 -28.27 -34.16 5.13
N GLY A 226 -27.67 -33.91 3.96
CA GLY A 226 -26.25 -34.14 3.72
C GLY A 226 -25.38 -33.19 4.53
N VAL A 227 -24.19 -33.63 4.90
CA VAL A 227 -23.21 -32.83 5.66
C VAL A 227 -21.90 -32.70 4.89
N GLY A 228 -21.20 -31.58 5.09
CA GLY A 228 -19.96 -31.29 4.38
C GLY A 228 -20.15 -31.27 2.86
N VAL A 229 -19.40 -32.09 2.12
CA VAL A 229 -19.42 -32.12 0.63
C VAL A 229 -20.75 -32.59 0.01
N ALA A 230 -21.69 -33.06 0.83
CA ALA A 230 -23.03 -33.49 0.41
C ALA A 230 -24.17 -32.57 0.86
N ASN A 231 -23.90 -31.51 1.63
CA ASN A 231 -24.92 -30.56 2.06
C ASN A 231 -25.37 -29.68 0.89
N GLN A 232 -26.63 -29.71 0.46
CA GLN A 232 -27.09 -28.83 -0.64
C GLN A 232 -27.10 -27.34 -0.32
N GLY A 233 -27.05 -26.97 0.98
CA GLY A 233 -27.22 -25.60 1.45
C GLY A 233 -28.68 -25.23 1.69
N LYS A 234 -28.93 -23.95 1.97
CA LYS A 234 -30.25 -23.39 2.31
C LYS A 234 -30.71 -22.29 1.34
N HIS A 235 -30.01 -22.18 0.21
CA HIS A 235 -30.23 -21.17 -0.83
C HIS A 235 -31.09 -21.75 -1.94
N SER A 236 -31.94 -20.92 -2.53
CA SER A 236 -32.86 -21.32 -3.60
C SER A 236 -32.26 -21.02 -4.97
N ILE A 237 -32.71 -21.73 -6.00
CA ILE A 237 -32.54 -21.31 -7.39
C ILE A 237 -33.58 -20.23 -7.69
N HIS A 238 -33.16 -19.14 -8.32
CA HIS A 238 -34.03 -18.01 -8.65
C HIS A 238 -34.21 -17.91 -10.16
N PHE A 239 -35.44 -17.99 -10.63
CA PHE A 239 -35.86 -17.89 -12.02
C PHE A 239 -36.45 -16.50 -12.25
N VAL A 240 -35.90 -15.75 -13.20
CA VAL A 240 -36.29 -14.35 -13.43
C VAL A 240 -36.68 -14.13 -14.89
N GLU A 241 -37.81 -13.47 -15.11
CA GLU A 241 -38.16 -12.95 -16.44
C GLU A 241 -37.38 -11.65 -16.71
N ASP A 242 -36.49 -11.69 -17.70
CA ASP A 242 -35.61 -10.58 -18.08
C ASP A 242 -36.12 -9.92 -19.38
N TRP A 243 -36.71 -8.73 -19.24
CA TRP A 243 -37.19 -7.95 -20.39
C TRP A 243 -36.12 -7.07 -21.03
N TYR A 244 -34.90 -7.10 -20.52
CA TYR A 244 -33.80 -6.22 -20.89
C TYR A 244 -32.65 -7.00 -21.54
N THR A 245 -32.91 -8.18 -22.11
CA THR A 245 -31.88 -9.02 -22.72
C THR A 245 -32.34 -9.61 -24.06
N ASP A 246 -31.41 -9.70 -25.01
CA ASP A 246 -31.60 -10.41 -26.28
C ASP A 246 -31.15 -11.88 -26.21
N ASN A 247 -30.56 -12.31 -25.07
CA ASN A 247 -30.26 -13.71 -24.83
C ASN A 247 -31.55 -14.52 -24.70
N TYR A 248 -31.61 -15.72 -25.25
CA TYR A 248 -32.80 -16.59 -25.15
C TYR A 248 -33.10 -16.97 -23.68
N MET A 249 -32.14 -17.63 -23.05
CA MET A 249 -32.11 -17.99 -21.63
C MET A 249 -30.65 -17.92 -21.18
N TYR A 250 -30.39 -17.70 -19.89
CA TYR A 250 -29.03 -17.75 -19.34
C TYR A 250 -29.00 -17.97 -17.83
N ALA A 251 -27.92 -18.59 -17.36
CA ALA A 251 -27.59 -18.72 -15.94
C ALA A 251 -26.38 -17.86 -15.58
N THR A 252 -26.42 -17.24 -14.41
CA THR A 252 -25.26 -16.52 -13.84
C THR A 252 -25.33 -16.56 -12.31
N TYR A 253 -24.46 -15.79 -11.64
CA TYR A 253 -24.50 -15.64 -10.19
C TYR A 253 -25.90 -15.20 -9.73
N TYR A 254 -26.39 -15.91 -8.70
CA TYR A 254 -27.63 -15.72 -7.97
C TYR A 254 -28.93 -16.13 -8.69
N ARG A 255 -28.96 -16.21 -10.03
CA ARG A 255 -30.19 -16.49 -10.79
C ARG A 255 -30.00 -17.19 -12.14
N THR A 256 -31.05 -17.87 -12.60
CA THR A 256 -31.35 -18.16 -14.00
C THR A 256 -32.33 -17.11 -14.52
N ALA A 257 -32.22 -16.76 -15.80
CA ALA A 257 -32.99 -15.70 -16.41
C ALA A 257 -33.47 -16.09 -17.82
N TYR A 258 -34.66 -15.62 -18.17
CA TYR A 258 -35.43 -16.05 -19.34
C TYR A 258 -35.96 -14.80 -20.04
N SER A 259 -35.67 -14.61 -21.34
CA SER A 259 -36.11 -13.38 -22.00
C SER A 259 -37.61 -13.36 -22.30
N LYS A 260 -38.14 -12.15 -22.48
CA LYS A 260 -39.54 -11.90 -22.82
C LYS A 260 -40.05 -12.82 -23.94
N GLY A 261 -41.14 -13.53 -23.67
CA GLY A 261 -41.76 -14.49 -24.59
C GLY A 261 -41.25 -15.93 -24.47
N ASN A 262 -40.18 -16.18 -23.70
CA ASN A 262 -39.60 -17.52 -23.51
C ASN A 262 -39.96 -18.16 -22.15
N LEU A 263 -41.02 -17.67 -21.51
CA LEU A 263 -41.41 -18.07 -20.14
C LEU A 263 -42.44 -19.21 -20.08
N GLU A 264 -42.97 -19.66 -21.21
CA GLU A 264 -43.98 -20.74 -21.25
C GLU A 264 -43.47 -22.02 -20.58
N SER A 265 -42.28 -22.50 -20.93
CA SER A 265 -41.68 -23.70 -20.32
C SER A 265 -41.22 -23.49 -18.87
N VAL A 266 -41.32 -22.27 -18.32
CA VAL A 266 -41.04 -21.94 -16.91
C VAL A 266 -42.34 -21.82 -16.09
N LEU A 267 -43.45 -21.39 -16.71
CA LEU A 267 -44.71 -21.04 -16.03
C LEU A 267 -45.89 -21.95 -16.33
N ASN A 268 -45.87 -22.66 -17.45
CA ASN A 268 -46.84 -23.70 -17.76
C ASN A 268 -46.32 -25.04 -17.22
N LEU A 269 -47.01 -25.60 -16.22
CA LEU A 269 -46.66 -26.88 -15.58
C LEU A 269 -46.52 -28.05 -16.57
N GLU A 270 -47.33 -28.08 -17.63
CA GLU A 270 -47.29 -29.15 -18.63
C GLU A 270 -46.01 -29.07 -19.46
N GLU A 271 -45.70 -27.89 -19.99
CA GLU A 271 -44.48 -27.62 -20.77
C GLU A 271 -43.22 -27.79 -19.92
N LEU A 272 -43.18 -27.27 -18.70
CA LEU A 272 -42.08 -27.47 -17.74
C LEU A 272 -41.81 -28.96 -17.43
N THR A 273 -42.83 -29.81 -17.52
CA THR A 273 -42.71 -31.25 -17.26
C THR A 273 -42.35 -32.05 -18.52
N ASN A 274 -42.83 -31.63 -19.69
CA ASN A 274 -42.74 -32.42 -20.93
C ASN A 274 -41.67 -31.92 -21.91
N ASP A 275 -41.43 -30.61 -22.00
CA ASP A 275 -40.43 -29.97 -22.89
C ASP A 275 -39.61 -28.88 -22.17
N GLY A 276 -39.42 -29.03 -20.86
CA GLY A 276 -38.74 -28.06 -19.98
C GLY A 276 -37.23 -27.94 -20.19
N TRP A 277 -36.67 -28.36 -21.33
CA TRP A 277 -35.22 -28.43 -21.56
C TRP A 277 -34.50 -27.11 -21.27
N GLY A 278 -35.10 -25.97 -21.65
CA GLY A 278 -34.58 -24.63 -21.37
C GLY A 278 -34.31 -24.39 -19.87
N PRO A 279 -35.35 -24.38 -19.00
CA PRO A 279 -35.12 -24.25 -17.57
C PRO A 279 -34.23 -25.34 -16.98
N TRP A 280 -34.34 -26.63 -17.38
CA TRP A 280 -33.45 -27.70 -16.87
C TRP A 280 -31.98 -27.53 -17.30
N HIS A 281 -31.72 -26.75 -18.35
CA HIS A 281 -30.37 -26.42 -18.80
C HIS A 281 -29.79 -25.27 -17.98
N GLU A 282 -30.54 -24.19 -17.76
CA GLU A 282 -30.06 -23.06 -16.96
C GLU A 282 -29.81 -23.42 -15.48
N VAL A 283 -30.66 -24.25 -14.89
CA VAL A 283 -30.41 -24.77 -13.52
C VAL A 283 -29.15 -25.65 -13.51
N GLY A 284 -28.92 -26.43 -14.57
CA GLY A 284 -27.73 -27.25 -14.76
C GLY A 284 -26.43 -26.44 -14.81
N HIS A 285 -26.44 -25.25 -15.40
CA HIS A 285 -25.28 -24.34 -15.38
C HIS A 285 -24.94 -23.86 -13.95
N GLN A 286 -25.93 -23.66 -13.08
CA GLN A 286 -25.67 -23.33 -11.68
C GLN A 286 -25.13 -24.54 -10.87
N HIS A 287 -25.36 -25.77 -11.35
CA HIS A 287 -24.81 -27.01 -10.78
C HIS A 287 -23.42 -27.40 -11.32
N GLN A 288 -23.02 -26.92 -12.51
CA GLN A 288 -21.73 -27.22 -13.12
C GLN A 288 -20.55 -26.96 -12.18
N GLN A 289 -19.74 -28.01 -12.00
CA GLN A 289 -18.55 -28.02 -11.16
C GLN A 289 -17.29 -27.76 -12.01
N ASP A 290 -16.54 -26.72 -11.66
CA ASP A 290 -15.44 -26.18 -12.46
C ASP A 290 -14.25 -27.14 -12.62
N THR A 291 -14.05 -28.05 -11.67
CA THR A 291 -12.85 -28.90 -11.56
C THR A 291 -12.75 -29.99 -12.62
N TRP A 292 -13.81 -30.21 -13.39
CA TRP A 292 -13.83 -31.07 -14.58
C TRP A 292 -14.53 -30.40 -15.78
N LEU A 293 -14.63 -29.07 -15.76
CA LEU A 293 -15.13 -28.25 -16.87
C LEU A 293 -13.95 -27.57 -17.56
N TRP A 294 -13.38 -28.23 -18.57
CA TRP A 294 -12.36 -27.65 -19.45
C TRP A 294 -12.98 -26.91 -20.65
N ASP A 295 -12.18 -26.18 -21.43
CA ASP A 295 -12.68 -25.45 -22.60
C ASP A 295 -13.44 -26.37 -23.58
N GLY A 296 -14.53 -25.83 -24.13
CA GLY A 296 -15.48 -26.59 -24.96
C GLY A 296 -16.41 -27.54 -24.20
N LEU A 297 -16.41 -27.58 -22.85
CA LEU A 297 -17.39 -28.33 -22.05
C LEU A 297 -18.51 -27.48 -21.43
N GLY A 298 -18.45 -26.14 -21.52
CA GLY A 298 -19.45 -25.23 -20.93
C GLY A 298 -20.89 -25.60 -21.29
N GLU A 299 -21.14 -25.87 -22.57
CA GLU A 299 -22.45 -26.31 -23.08
C GLU A 299 -22.67 -27.83 -23.03
N VAL A 300 -21.64 -28.60 -22.68
CA VAL A 300 -21.70 -30.07 -22.69
C VAL A 300 -22.18 -30.60 -21.34
N THR A 301 -21.44 -30.32 -20.26
CA THR A 301 -21.68 -31.00 -18.97
C THR A 301 -22.93 -30.50 -18.24
N VAL A 302 -23.42 -29.31 -18.59
CA VAL A 302 -24.74 -28.79 -18.19
C VAL A 302 -25.86 -29.76 -18.58
N ASN A 303 -25.76 -30.39 -19.74
CA ASN A 303 -26.81 -31.28 -20.23
C ASN A 303 -26.80 -32.66 -19.55
N ILE A 304 -25.85 -32.97 -18.66
CA ILE A 304 -25.93 -34.13 -17.77
C ILE A 304 -27.09 -33.95 -16.78
N TYR A 305 -27.27 -32.74 -16.25
CA TYR A 305 -28.38 -32.38 -15.37
C TYR A 305 -29.71 -32.40 -16.13
N SER A 306 -29.76 -31.78 -17.31
CA SER A 306 -30.96 -31.75 -18.16
C SER A 306 -31.42 -33.14 -18.61
N LEU A 307 -30.49 -34.05 -18.96
CA LEU A 307 -30.80 -35.45 -19.25
C LEU A 307 -31.28 -36.23 -18.02
N ALA A 308 -30.74 -35.93 -16.83
CA ALA A 308 -31.21 -36.54 -15.58
C ALA A 308 -32.65 -36.13 -15.25
N VAL A 309 -33.02 -34.86 -15.44
CA VAL A 309 -34.40 -34.39 -15.29
C VAL A 309 -35.31 -35.05 -16.34
N GLN A 310 -34.92 -34.99 -17.61
CA GLN A 310 -35.68 -35.58 -18.73
C GLN A 310 -35.98 -37.07 -18.53
N THR A 311 -34.97 -37.86 -18.12
CA THR A 311 -35.14 -39.31 -17.90
C THR A 311 -35.84 -39.63 -16.58
N THR A 312 -35.70 -38.81 -15.53
CA THR A 312 -36.48 -38.95 -14.28
C THR A 312 -37.98 -38.73 -14.52
N PHE A 313 -38.35 -37.83 -15.43
CA PHE A 313 -39.74 -37.64 -15.86
C PHE A 313 -40.23 -38.69 -16.89
N GLY A 314 -39.41 -39.70 -17.19
CA GLY A 314 -39.78 -40.85 -18.03
C GLY A 314 -39.70 -40.58 -19.54
N HIS A 315 -39.14 -39.44 -19.96
CA HIS A 315 -38.99 -39.09 -21.36
C HIS A 315 -37.77 -39.76 -21.98
N LYS A 316 -37.81 -39.99 -23.30
CA LYS A 316 -36.62 -40.37 -24.07
C LYS A 316 -35.60 -39.24 -24.03
N THR A 317 -34.32 -39.59 -23.99
CA THR A 317 -33.26 -38.58 -24.05
C THR A 317 -33.29 -37.81 -25.37
N ARG A 318 -32.91 -36.53 -25.29
CA ARG A 318 -32.64 -35.70 -26.46
C ARG A 318 -31.53 -36.30 -27.35
N LEU A 319 -30.59 -37.04 -26.75
CA LEU A 319 -29.56 -37.81 -27.46
C LEU A 319 -30.15 -38.89 -28.39
N GLU A 320 -31.13 -39.66 -27.91
CA GLU A 320 -31.82 -40.67 -28.72
C GLU A 320 -32.78 -40.02 -29.74
N GLN A 321 -33.54 -39.00 -29.33
CA GLN A 321 -34.49 -38.30 -30.19
C GLN A 321 -33.80 -37.63 -31.40
N GLU A 322 -32.64 -36.98 -31.18
CA GLU A 322 -31.87 -36.30 -32.23
C GLU A 322 -30.80 -37.20 -32.90
N ARG A 323 -30.77 -38.51 -32.62
CA ARG A 323 -29.78 -39.47 -33.19
C ARG A 323 -28.31 -39.07 -32.98
N ARG A 324 -28.02 -38.54 -31.79
CA ARG A 324 -26.68 -38.05 -31.41
C ARG A 324 -25.69 -39.17 -31.15
N TYR A 325 -26.18 -40.36 -30.77
CA TYR A 325 -25.37 -41.56 -30.60
C TYR A 325 -24.68 -41.97 -31.91
N GLU A 326 -25.43 -42.15 -32.98
CA GLU A 326 -24.89 -42.55 -34.29
C GLU A 326 -23.93 -41.49 -34.86
N ALA A 327 -24.24 -40.20 -34.64
CA ALA A 327 -23.36 -39.10 -35.02
C ALA A 327 -22.03 -39.12 -34.23
N ALA A 328 -22.08 -39.32 -32.92
CA ALA A 328 -20.89 -39.38 -32.06
C ALA A 328 -20.05 -40.65 -32.33
N PHE A 329 -20.70 -41.79 -32.60
CA PHE A 329 -20.02 -43.06 -32.88
C PHE A 329 -19.16 -43.02 -34.15
N ALA A 330 -19.47 -42.11 -35.09
CA ALA A 330 -18.63 -41.85 -36.26
C ALA A 330 -17.23 -41.31 -35.91
N TYR A 331 -16.96 -40.90 -34.67
CA TYR A 331 -15.67 -40.41 -34.19
C TYR A 331 -14.91 -41.41 -33.29
N LEU A 332 -15.50 -42.55 -32.93
CA LEU A 332 -14.85 -43.51 -32.03
C LEU A 332 -13.53 -44.05 -32.60
N GLY A 333 -12.46 -43.91 -31.81
CA GLY A 333 -11.09 -44.28 -32.15
C GLY A 333 -10.35 -43.28 -33.05
N LYS A 334 -10.93 -42.11 -33.35
CA LYS A 334 -10.22 -41.04 -34.07
C LYS A 334 -9.45 -40.14 -33.08
N PRO A 335 -8.20 -39.76 -33.37
CA PRO A 335 -7.39 -38.95 -32.45
C PRO A 335 -7.86 -37.49 -32.33
N ASP A 336 -8.60 -37.00 -33.31
CA ASP A 336 -9.13 -35.64 -33.40
C ASP A 336 -10.62 -35.54 -32.98
N ALA A 337 -11.16 -36.59 -32.36
CA ALA A 337 -12.58 -36.65 -31.96
C ALA A 337 -12.99 -35.49 -31.05
N GLN A 338 -12.18 -35.16 -30.05
CA GLN A 338 -12.47 -34.08 -29.08
C GLN A 338 -12.48 -32.68 -29.71
N GLU A 339 -11.82 -32.48 -30.85
CA GLU A 339 -11.84 -31.21 -31.58
C GLU A 339 -13.04 -31.11 -32.53
N LYS A 340 -13.44 -32.23 -33.14
CA LYS A 340 -14.46 -32.27 -34.20
C LYS A 340 -15.89 -32.51 -33.71
N MET A 341 -16.08 -33.18 -32.58
CA MET A 341 -17.41 -33.42 -32.03
C MET A 341 -18.06 -32.13 -31.51
N ASN A 342 -19.32 -31.92 -31.86
CA ASN A 342 -20.12 -30.83 -31.30
C ASN A 342 -20.56 -31.11 -29.85
N VAL A 343 -21.31 -30.17 -29.28
CA VAL A 343 -21.78 -30.20 -27.89
C VAL A 343 -22.52 -31.51 -27.54
N PHE A 344 -23.52 -31.89 -28.35
CA PHE A 344 -24.35 -33.06 -28.09
C PHE A 344 -23.62 -34.38 -28.40
N GLU A 345 -22.66 -34.38 -29.33
CA GLU A 345 -21.81 -35.54 -29.59
C GLU A 345 -20.84 -35.80 -28.43
N LYS A 346 -20.25 -34.74 -27.85
CA LYS A 346 -19.42 -34.85 -26.63
C LYS A 346 -20.23 -35.33 -25.43
N LEU A 347 -21.47 -34.88 -25.29
CA LEU A 347 -22.38 -35.28 -24.20
C LEU A 347 -22.61 -36.80 -24.14
N VAL A 348 -22.55 -37.50 -25.27
CA VAL A 348 -22.67 -38.97 -25.33
C VAL A 348 -21.64 -39.65 -24.41
N MET A 349 -20.36 -39.25 -24.45
CA MET A 349 -19.31 -39.80 -23.59
C MET A 349 -19.68 -39.66 -22.10
N PHE A 350 -20.19 -38.50 -21.69
CA PHE A 350 -20.57 -38.26 -20.30
C PHE A 350 -21.80 -39.11 -19.91
N TRP A 351 -22.86 -39.09 -20.71
CA TRP A 351 -24.07 -39.83 -20.40
C TRP A 351 -23.87 -41.35 -20.40
N GLN A 352 -22.97 -41.88 -21.24
CA GLN A 352 -22.60 -43.29 -21.21
C GLN A 352 -22.02 -43.76 -19.87
N LEU A 353 -21.31 -42.91 -19.13
CA LEU A 353 -20.81 -43.25 -17.79
C LEU A 353 -21.95 -43.41 -16.78
N HIS A 354 -22.97 -42.55 -16.85
CA HIS A 354 -24.20 -42.70 -16.07
C HIS A 354 -24.95 -44.00 -16.45
N LEU A 355 -25.12 -44.29 -17.74
CA LEU A 355 -25.76 -45.54 -18.18
C LEU A 355 -24.98 -46.78 -17.74
N ALA A 356 -23.65 -46.75 -17.80
CA ALA A 356 -22.78 -47.87 -17.44
C ALA A 356 -22.79 -48.19 -15.95
N TYR A 357 -22.69 -47.15 -15.10
CA TYR A 357 -22.45 -47.30 -13.65
C TYR A 357 -23.65 -46.94 -12.76
N GLY A 358 -24.70 -46.34 -13.32
CA GLY A 358 -25.96 -46.02 -12.65
C GLY A 358 -26.00 -44.64 -12.00
N ASP A 359 -27.15 -44.31 -11.40
CA ASP A 359 -27.47 -43.03 -10.78
C ASP A 359 -26.42 -42.49 -9.80
N GLN A 360 -25.66 -43.37 -9.13
CA GLN A 360 -24.68 -42.99 -8.10
C GLN A 360 -23.31 -42.58 -8.66
N PHE A 361 -23.06 -42.80 -9.96
CA PHE A 361 -21.79 -42.45 -10.58
C PHE A 361 -21.48 -40.96 -10.49
N TYR A 362 -22.39 -40.10 -10.97
CA TYR A 362 -22.20 -38.66 -10.90
C TYR A 362 -22.23 -38.09 -9.48
N PRO A 363 -23.14 -38.50 -8.57
CA PRO A 363 -23.10 -38.12 -7.15
C PRO A 363 -21.74 -38.36 -6.50
N ASN A 364 -21.20 -39.57 -6.65
CA ASN A 364 -19.90 -39.94 -6.09
C ASN A 364 -18.76 -39.15 -6.74
N LEU A 365 -18.79 -38.97 -8.07
CA LEU A 365 -17.80 -38.17 -8.79
C LEU A 365 -17.78 -36.73 -8.29
N HIS A 366 -18.95 -36.13 -8.10
CA HIS A 366 -19.07 -34.77 -7.57
C HIS A 366 -18.46 -34.64 -6.17
N GLN A 367 -18.85 -35.52 -5.25
CA GLN A 367 -18.34 -35.52 -3.88
C GLN A 367 -16.83 -35.76 -3.86
N MET A 368 -16.31 -36.69 -4.68
CA MET A 368 -14.87 -36.95 -4.76
C MET A 368 -14.05 -35.75 -5.26
N TYR A 369 -14.58 -34.95 -6.20
CA TYR A 369 -13.92 -33.71 -6.63
C TYR A 369 -13.88 -32.66 -5.51
N ARG A 370 -14.96 -32.51 -4.74
CA ARG A 370 -15.02 -31.62 -3.57
C ARG A 370 -14.03 -31.97 -2.46
N LEU A 371 -13.59 -33.23 -2.39
CA LEU A 371 -12.59 -33.71 -1.43
C LEU A 371 -11.12 -33.46 -1.85
N LEU A 372 -10.86 -32.96 -3.06
CA LEU A 372 -9.49 -32.64 -3.49
C LEU A 372 -8.91 -31.46 -2.70
N HIS A 373 -7.67 -31.60 -2.26
CA HIS A 373 -6.92 -30.50 -1.63
C HIS A 373 -6.45 -29.48 -2.70
N ASP A 374 -6.16 -28.24 -2.31
CA ASP A 374 -5.81 -27.16 -3.25
C ASP A 374 -4.61 -27.46 -4.17
N THR A 375 -3.68 -28.29 -3.70
CA THR A 375 -2.51 -28.79 -4.44
C THR A 375 -2.85 -29.88 -5.45
N GLU A 376 -4.00 -30.55 -5.32
CA GLU A 376 -4.49 -31.60 -6.22
C GLU A 376 -5.54 -31.08 -7.21
N LEU A 377 -6.20 -29.96 -6.91
CA LEU A 377 -7.16 -29.31 -7.81
C LEU A 377 -6.49 -28.97 -9.16
N PRO A 378 -7.03 -29.44 -10.30
CA PRO A 378 -6.46 -29.16 -11.62
C PRO A 378 -6.51 -27.66 -11.94
N LYS A 379 -5.41 -27.11 -12.45
CA LYS A 379 -5.23 -25.66 -12.71
C LYS A 379 -5.23 -25.31 -14.20
N SER A 380 -5.17 -26.30 -15.08
CA SER A 380 -5.23 -26.19 -16.54
C SER A 380 -6.22 -27.19 -17.14
N ASP A 381 -6.68 -26.93 -18.36
CA ASP A 381 -7.61 -27.83 -19.06
C ASP A 381 -7.06 -29.23 -19.29
N GLU A 382 -5.75 -29.35 -19.54
CA GLU A 382 -5.11 -30.66 -19.68
C GLU A 382 -5.10 -31.41 -18.34
N GLU A 383 -4.78 -30.74 -17.23
CA GLU A 383 -4.91 -31.36 -15.90
C GLU A 383 -6.35 -31.74 -15.58
N LYS A 384 -7.36 -30.95 -16.00
CA LYS A 384 -8.78 -31.31 -15.82
C LYS A 384 -9.15 -32.58 -16.58
N LYS A 385 -8.72 -32.72 -17.85
CA LYS A 385 -8.93 -33.93 -18.66
C LYS A 385 -8.29 -35.16 -18.02
N GLN A 386 -7.02 -35.06 -17.65
CA GLN A 386 -6.27 -36.16 -17.04
C GLN A 386 -6.84 -36.53 -15.65
N MET A 387 -7.23 -35.54 -14.85
CA MET A 387 -7.92 -35.77 -13.58
C MET A 387 -9.28 -36.45 -13.79
N PHE A 388 -10.03 -36.09 -14.84
CA PHE A 388 -11.32 -36.72 -15.15
C PHE A 388 -11.17 -38.22 -15.42
N ILE A 389 -10.20 -38.62 -16.25
CA ILE A 389 -9.90 -40.03 -16.53
C ILE A 389 -9.57 -40.78 -15.21
N TYR A 390 -8.76 -40.19 -14.34
CA TYR A 390 -8.39 -40.77 -13.05
C TYR A 390 -9.57 -40.89 -12.08
N MET A 391 -10.33 -39.80 -11.89
CA MET A 391 -11.41 -39.73 -10.91
C MET A 391 -12.59 -40.62 -11.31
N THR A 392 -12.98 -40.62 -12.58
CA THR A 392 -14.02 -41.53 -13.10
C THR A 392 -13.62 -42.99 -12.97
N SER A 393 -12.35 -43.35 -13.24
CA SER A 393 -11.86 -44.73 -13.02
C SER A 393 -11.99 -45.15 -11.56
N LYS A 394 -11.63 -44.25 -10.62
CA LYS A 394 -11.75 -44.49 -9.18
C LYS A 394 -13.21 -44.61 -8.71
N VAL A 395 -14.15 -43.82 -9.26
CA VAL A 395 -15.60 -43.92 -8.98
C VAL A 395 -16.21 -45.21 -9.54
N ALA A 396 -15.82 -45.59 -10.76
CA ALA A 396 -16.25 -46.83 -11.41
C ALA A 396 -15.70 -48.09 -10.72
N GLY A 397 -14.57 -47.96 -10.00
CA GLY A 397 -13.81 -49.12 -9.53
C GLY A 397 -13.21 -49.95 -10.67
N GLN A 398 -13.06 -49.37 -11.86
CA GLN A 398 -12.56 -49.99 -13.08
C GLN A 398 -11.61 -49.05 -13.81
N ASN A 399 -10.63 -49.61 -14.53
CA ASN A 399 -9.73 -48.83 -15.38
C ASN A 399 -10.46 -48.39 -16.66
N LEU A 400 -10.82 -47.10 -16.74
CA LEU A 400 -11.56 -46.51 -17.86
C LEU A 400 -10.67 -45.98 -19.00
N ILE A 401 -9.34 -46.14 -18.93
CA ILE A 401 -8.44 -45.69 -20.00
C ILE A 401 -8.89 -46.17 -21.41
N PRO A 402 -9.31 -47.43 -21.63
CA PRO A 402 -9.78 -47.88 -22.95
C PRO A 402 -11.04 -47.16 -23.45
N PHE A 403 -11.92 -46.71 -22.55
CA PHE A 403 -13.11 -45.93 -22.88
C PHE A 403 -12.74 -44.52 -23.34
N PHE A 404 -11.84 -43.86 -22.62
CA PHE A 404 -11.40 -42.51 -22.97
C PHE A 404 -10.50 -42.48 -24.22
N ASP A 405 -9.62 -43.48 -24.39
CA ASP A 405 -8.85 -43.67 -25.62
C ASP A 405 -9.78 -43.84 -26.86
N LYS A 406 -10.96 -44.45 -26.70
CA LYS A 406 -11.98 -44.55 -27.77
C LYS A 406 -12.67 -43.22 -28.06
N TRP A 407 -12.85 -42.36 -27.07
CA TRP A 407 -13.42 -41.02 -27.26
C TRP A 407 -12.38 -39.95 -27.66
N GLY A 408 -11.12 -40.34 -27.91
CA GLY A 408 -10.04 -39.42 -28.27
C GLY A 408 -9.56 -38.56 -27.10
N LEU A 409 -9.84 -38.97 -25.86
CA LEU A 409 -9.40 -38.30 -24.63
C LEU A 409 -8.26 -39.11 -24.00
N PHE A 410 -7.05 -38.97 -24.55
CA PHE A 410 -5.94 -39.87 -24.23
C PHE A 410 -5.34 -39.62 -22.85
N ALA A 411 -5.23 -40.69 -22.05
CA ALA A 411 -4.47 -40.64 -20.80
C ALA A 411 -2.96 -40.49 -21.09
N ASN A 412 -2.29 -39.54 -20.44
CA ASN A 412 -0.83 -39.42 -20.48
C ASN A 412 -0.15 -40.44 -19.55
N ASP A 413 1.16 -40.65 -19.72
CA ASP A 413 1.90 -41.72 -19.01
C ASP A 413 1.78 -41.61 -17.49
N ALA A 414 1.85 -40.40 -16.93
CA ALA A 414 1.69 -40.17 -15.49
C ALA A 414 0.28 -40.57 -15.00
N THR A 415 -0.75 -40.35 -15.80
CA THR A 415 -2.13 -40.72 -15.50
C THR A 415 -2.35 -42.23 -15.65
N ARG A 416 -1.75 -42.86 -16.68
CA ARG A 416 -1.75 -44.32 -16.83
C ARG A 416 -1.10 -44.99 -15.62
N GLU A 417 0.11 -44.55 -15.24
CA GLU A 417 0.82 -45.07 -14.06
C GLU A 417 0.02 -44.85 -12.75
N LYS A 418 -0.65 -43.69 -12.60
CA LYS A 418 -1.49 -43.39 -11.42
C LYS A 418 -2.72 -44.30 -11.32
N ILE A 419 -3.32 -44.68 -12.45
CA ILE A 419 -4.46 -45.61 -12.50
C ILE A 419 -4.00 -47.06 -12.32
N GLU A 420 -2.87 -47.46 -12.93
CA GLU A 420 -2.29 -48.80 -12.75
C GLU A 420 -1.95 -49.09 -11.28
N LYS A 421 -1.42 -48.10 -10.55
CA LYS A 421 -1.16 -48.20 -9.11
C LYS A 421 -2.41 -48.46 -8.26
N LEU A 422 -3.61 -48.15 -8.74
CA LEU A 422 -4.88 -48.50 -8.07
C LEU A 422 -5.27 -49.98 -8.21
N ASN A 423 -4.60 -50.75 -9.10
CA ASN A 423 -4.88 -52.16 -9.38
C ASN A 423 -6.36 -52.45 -9.72
N LEU A 424 -7.03 -51.50 -10.41
CA LEU A 424 -8.44 -51.64 -10.79
C LEU A 424 -8.63 -52.70 -11.88
N PRO A 425 -9.71 -53.49 -11.85
CA PRO A 425 -10.08 -54.36 -12.97
C PRO A 425 -10.26 -53.55 -14.26
N LYS A 426 -9.91 -54.17 -15.39
CA LYS A 426 -10.21 -53.64 -16.73
C LYS A 426 -11.73 -53.61 -16.97
N LEU A 427 -12.17 -52.79 -17.93
CA LEU A 427 -13.51 -52.89 -18.51
C LEU A 427 -13.78 -54.32 -19.02
N GLU A 428 -14.99 -54.81 -18.77
CA GLU A 428 -15.47 -56.10 -19.26
C GLU A 428 -16.26 -55.93 -20.57
N LYS A 429 -16.83 -54.74 -20.80
CA LYS A 429 -17.75 -54.46 -21.92
C LYS A 429 -17.36 -53.19 -22.67
N GLU A 430 -17.81 -53.10 -23.92
CA GLU A 430 -17.58 -51.94 -24.79
C GLU A 430 -18.54 -50.78 -24.48
N ILE A 431 -18.47 -50.22 -23.26
CA ILE A 431 -19.41 -49.19 -22.78
C ILE A 431 -19.44 -47.90 -23.65
N TRP A 432 -18.44 -47.68 -24.50
CA TRP A 432 -18.43 -46.60 -25.51
C TRP A 432 -19.46 -46.79 -26.64
N LEU A 433 -20.12 -47.95 -26.74
CA LEU A 433 -21.26 -48.21 -27.63
C LEU A 433 -22.63 -48.13 -26.92
N SER A 434 -22.66 -47.75 -25.64
CA SER A 434 -23.88 -47.69 -24.84
C SER A 434 -24.83 -46.60 -25.34
N THR A 435 -26.14 -46.88 -25.35
CA THR A 435 -27.23 -45.96 -25.73
C THR A 435 -28.39 -46.13 -24.73
N ASP A 436 -29.31 -45.15 -24.61
CA ASP A 436 -30.45 -45.29 -23.69
C ASP A 436 -31.34 -46.50 -24.01
N SER A 437 -31.66 -46.72 -25.30
CA SER A 437 -32.41 -47.90 -25.74
C SER A 437 -31.65 -49.23 -25.65
N ASN A 438 -30.31 -49.22 -25.68
CA ASN A 438 -29.46 -50.40 -25.52
C ASN A 438 -28.31 -50.12 -24.53
N PRO A 439 -28.59 -50.06 -23.22
CA PRO A 439 -27.61 -49.62 -22.23
C PRO A 439 -26.64 -50.75 -21.87
N ILE A 440 -25.35 -50.52 -22.12
CA ILE A 440 -24.27 -51.44 -21.74
C ILE A 440 -23.84 -51.11 -20.31
N ARG A 441 -24.21 -51.97 -19.36
CA ARG A 441 -24.01 -51.75 -17.91
C ARG A 441 -22.84 -52.57 -17.36
N GLU A 442 -21.98 -51.92 -16.58
CA GLU A 442 -20.92 -52.54 -15.76
C GLU A 442 -21.44 -52.76 -14.32
N LYS A 443 -20.56 -53.12 -13.37
CA LYS A 443 -20.96 -53.20 -11.94
C LYS A 443 -21.47 -51.81 -11.50
N GLN A 444 -22.71 -51.74 -11.02
CA GLN A 444 -23.28 -50.48 -10.54
C GLN A 444 -22.48 -49.93 -9.36
N THR A 445 -22.23 -48.62 -9.38
CA THR A 445 -21.54 -47.90 -8.30
C THR A 445 -22.46 -47.80 -7.09
N GLU A 446 -21.95 -48.17 -5.91
CA GLU A 446 -22.65 -48.02 -4.63
C GLU A 446 -22.58 -46.55 -4.18
N LEU A 447 -23.60 -46.04 -3.47
CA LEU A 447 -23.60 -44.67 -2.94
C LEU A 447 -22.40 -44.45 -2.01
N TYR A 448 -21.69 -43.33 -2.19
CA TYR A 448 -20.61 -42.95 -1.30
C TYR A 448 -21.15 -42.63 0.10
N GLU A 449 -20.77 -43.44 1.10
CA GLU A 449 -21.08 -43.18 2.51
C GLU A 449 -20.22 -42.01 3.01
N VAL A 450 -20.77 -40.80 2.91
CA VAL A 450 -20.14 -39.56 3.38
C VAL A 450 -20.06 -39.58 4.92
N PRO A 451 -18.85 -39.52 5.53
CA PRO A 451 -18.71 -39.47 6.98
C PRO A 451 -19.48 -38.32 7.62
N TYR A 452 -20.25 -38.61 8.68
CA TYR A 452 -21.06 -37.60 9.37
C TYR A 452 -20.25 -36.81 10.40
N GLY A 453 -20.50 -35.50 10.46
CA GLY A 453 -20.00 -34.58 11.48
C GLY A 453 -20.64 -33.20 11.35
N GLU A 454 -20.72 -32.48 12.46
CA GLU A 454 -21.27 -31.12 12.54
C GLU A 454 -20.18 -30.07 12.84
N PRO A 455 -20.33 -28.82 12.37
CA PRO A 455 -19.51 -27.71 12.85
C PRO A 455 -19.81 -27.38 14.32
N ASN A 456 -18.76 -27.12 15.10
CA ASN A 456 -18.90 -26.70 16.50
C ASN A 456 -19.17 -25.19 16.61
N ASN A 457 -20.43 -24.80 16.42
CA ASN A 457 -20.86 -23.40 16.43
C ASN A 457 -21.17 -22.85 17.84
N GLU A 458 -20.84 -23.54 18.93
CA GLU A 458 -21.07 -23.05 20.31
C GLU A 458 -20.21 -21.84 20.65
N LYS A 459 -19.03 -21.73 20.03
CA LYS A 459 -18.15 -20.57 20.10
C LYS A 459 -17.25 -20.55 18.86
N VAL A 460 -17.26 -19.43 18.13
CA VAL A 460 -16.31 -19.18 17.04
C VAL A 460 -14.89 -19.30 17.59
N GLN A 461 -14.14 -20.28 17.10
CA GLN A 461 -12.78 -20.56 17.55
C GLN A 461 -11.76 -19.73 16.78
N ASN A 462 -10.63 -19.40 17.41
CA ASN A 462 -9.50 -18.80 16.72
C ASN A 462 -8.68 -19.87 15.99
N VAL A 463 -8.31 -19.59 14.74
CA VAL A 463 -7.39 -20.38 13.90
C VAL A 463 -6.30 -19.43 13.39
N VAL A 464 -5.08 -19.92 13.18
CA VAL A 464 -3.99 -19.11 12.62
C VAL A 464 -4.05 -19.15 11.09
N ILE A 465 -3.75 -18.02 10.44
CA ILE A 465 -3.76 -17.93 8.98
C ILE A 465 -2.75 -18.90 8.36
N GLY A 466 -3.18 -19.63 7.32
CA GLY A 466 -2.37 -20.64 6.67
C GLY A 466 -2.16 -21.94 7.46
N THR A 467 -2.85 -22.16 8.59
CA THR A 467 -2.89 -23.47 9.25
C THR A 467 -3.57 -24.49 8.35
N THR A 468 -2.77 -25.43 7.84
CA THR A 468 -3.23 -26.55 7.00
C THR A 468 -3.41 -27.86 7.77
N TYR A 469 -2.77 -27.99 8.95
CA TYR A 469 -2.88 -29.16 9.82
C TYR A 469 -2.76 -28.77 11.29
N ASP A 470 -3.76 -29.11 12.10
CA ASP A 470 -3.74 -29.08 13.56
C ASP A 470 -4.74 -30.12 14.10
N GLU A 471 -4.23 -31.23 14.64
CA GLU A 471 -5.04 -32.35 15.13
C GLU A 471 -5.89 -31.97 16.36
N LYS A 472 -5.44 -31.00 17.17
CA LYS A 472 -6.18 -30.57 18.36
C LYS A 472 -7.27 -29.59 17.96
N LYS A 473 -6.95 -28.59 17.15
CA LYS A 473 -7.93 -27.61 16.66
C LYS A 473 -9.00 -28.25 15.81
N ALA A 474 -8.65 -29.18 14.91
CA ALA A 474 -9.64 -29.91 14.11
C ALA A 474 -10.71 -30.58 15.01
N LYS A 475 -10.30 -31.21 16.12
CA LYS A 475 -11.23 -31.84 17.10
C LYS A 475 -12.07 -30.82 17.89
N GLU A 476 -11.58 -29.60 18.08
CA GLU A 476 -12.34 -28.51 18.71
C GLU A 476 -13.37 -27.88 17.74
N LEU A 477 -13.10 -27.93 16.43
CA LEU A 477 -13.90 -27.31 15.38
C LEU A 477 -15.11 -28.14 14.92
N VAL A 478 -15.13 -29.45 15.14
CA VAL A 478 -16.25 -30.34 14.78
C VAL A 478 -16.79 -31.09 16.00
N ARG A 479 -18.06 -31.47 15.94
CA ARG A 479 -18.76 -32.25 16.96
C ARG A 479 -19.71 -33.27 16.33
N ASN A 480 -20.37 -34.09 17.16
CA ASN A 480 -21.36 -35.08 16.73
C ASN A 480 -20.86 -35.97 15.57
N LEU A 481 -19.60 -36.39 15.62
CA LEU A 481 -19.03 -37.29 14.62
C LEU A 481 -19.75 -38.65 14.64
N GLY A 482 -19.93 -39.24 13.45
CA GLY A 482 -20.52 -40.57 13.30
C GLY A 482 -19.71 -41.68 13.98
N GLU A 483 -20.32 -42.85 14.16
CA GLU A 483 -19.63 -44.02 14.72
C GLU A 483 -18.43 -44.40 13.81
N GLY A 484 -17.26 -44.60 14.41
CA GLY A 484 -16.01 -44.85 13.68
C GLY A 484 -15.37 -43.62 13.00
N VAL A 485 -16.00 -42.44 13.04
CA VAL A 485 -15.51 -41.22 12.37
C VAL A 485 -14.58 -40.42 13.28
N LYS A 486 -13.49 -39.89 12.70
CA LYS A 486 -12.52 -39.01 13.39
C LYS A 486 -12.03 -37.89 12.47
N THR A 487 -11.55 -36.79 13.05
CA THR A 487 -10.79 -35.77 12.32
C THR A 487 -9.44 -36.30 11.84
N THR A 488 -8.99 -35.93 10.65
CA THR A 488 -7.62 -36.25 10.19
C THR A 488 -6.59 -35.25 10.70
N GLY A 489 -7.04 -34.08 11.18
CA GLY A 489 -6.21 -32.94 11.55
C GLY A 489 -6.03 -31.91 10.44
N VAL A 490 -6.40 -32.23 9.19
CA VAL A 490 -6.33 -31.28 8.08
C VAL A 490 -7.42 -30.21 8.20
N ILE A 491 -7.02 -28.95 7.99
CA ILE A 491 -7.88 -27.77 7.96
C ILE A 491 -7.58 -27.05 6.64
N ILE A 492 -8.58 -26.76 5.82
CA ILE A 492 -8.41 -26.11 4.52
C ILE A 492 -8.98 -24.69 4.58
N GLN A 493 -8.16 -23.71 4.17
CA GLN A 493 -8.50 -22.30 4.07
C GLN A 493 -8.44 -21.90 2.59
N ASP A 494 -9.57 -22.04 1.86
CA ASP A 494 -9.61 -21.85 0.39
C ASP A 494 -9.07 -20.50 -0.06
N LYS A 495 -9.29 -19.47 0.76
CA LYS A 495 -8.69 -18.13 0.68
C LYS A 495 -8.21 -17.74 2.07
N PRO A 496 -6.91 -17.86 2.39
CA PRO A 496 -6.37 -17.49 3.69
C PRO A 496 -6.46 -15.97 3.89
N GLU A 497 -7.48 -15.54 4.62
CA GLU A 497 -7.78 -14.13 4.94
C GLU A 497 -8.10 -14.02 6.43
N VAL A 498 -7.73 -12.90 7.08
CA VAL A 498 -8.01 -12.68 8.51
C VAL A 498 -9.47 -12.27 8.77
N GLY A 499 -9.93 -12.49 10.00
CA GLY A 499 -11.29 -12.23 10.46
C GLY A 499 -12.19 -13.47 10.46
N GLU A 500 -13.50 -13.28 10.60
CA GLU A 500 -14.47 -14.38 10.63
C GLU A 500 -14.65 -14.96 9.22
N LYS A 501 -14.25 -16.23 9.04
CA LYS A 501 -14.20 -16.95 7.76
C LYS A 501 -14.61 -18.41 7.94
N THR A 502 -15.08 -19.04 6.87
CA THR A 502 -15.33 -20.48 6.85
C THR A 502 -14.05 -21.23 6.49
N VAL A 503 -13.70 -22.25 7.28
CA VAL A 503 -12.65 -23.23 6.96
C VAL A 503 -13.26 -24.62 6.85
N LYS A 504 -12.61 -25.52 6.10
CA LYS A 504 -13.09 -26.91 5.94
C LYS A 504 -12.23 -27.86 6.76
N VAL A 505 -12.83 -28.58 7.70
CA VAL A 505 -12.15 -29.57 8.55
C VAL A 505 -12.35 -30.96 7.96
N GLU A 506 -11.26 -31.68 7.74
CA GLU A 506 -11.33 -33.04 7.20
C GLU A 506 -11.60 -34.08 8.29
N ILE A 507 -12.60 -34.92 8.03
CA ILE A 507 -12.95 -36.10 8.81
C ILE A 507 -12.88 -37.36 7.94
N ILE A 508 -12.63 -38.52 8.56
CA ILE A 508 -12.48 -39.82 7.91
C ILE A 508 -13.19 -40.92 8.73
N ASP A 509 -13.79 -41.91 8.07
CA ASP A 509 -14.36 -43.11 8.70
C ASP A 509 -13.39 -44.31 8.73
N GLU A 510 -13.84 -45.45 9.22
CA GLU A 510 -13.05 -46.70 9.26
C GLU A 510 -12.82 -47.35 7.88
N LYS A 511 -13.67 -47.04 6.89
CA LYS A 511 -13.55 -47.51 5.50
C LYS A 511 -12.54 -46.68 4.69
N GLY A 512 -12.16 -45.51 5.20
CA GLY A 512 -11.29 -44.53 4.53
C GLY A 512 -12.05 -43.50 3.70
N ASN A 513 -13.38 -43.43 3.79
CA ASN A 513 -14.17 -42.35 3.21
C ASN A 513 -13.87 -41.05 3.98
N LYS A 514 -13.86 -39.93 3.27
CA LYS A 514 -13.54 -38.60 3.80
C LYS A 514 -14.73 -37.65 3.65
N ASN A 515 -14.81 -36.65 4.52
CA ASN A 515 -15.68 -35.50 4.36
C ASN A 515 -14.96 -34.21 4.77
N LEU A 516 -15.42 -33.08 4.25
CA LEU A 516 -14.96 -31.73 4.59
C LEU A 516 -16.11 -30.95 5.25
N ILE A 517 -16.02 -30.75 6.57
CA ILE A 517 -17.04 -30.02 7.34
C ILE A 517 -16.71 -28.53 7.32
N PRO A 518 -17.58 -27.65 6.77
CA PRO A 518 -17.38 -26.20 6.82
C PRO A 518 -17.69 -25.66 8.23
N VAL A 519 -16.73 -24.96 8.84
CA VAL A 519 -16.81 -24.40 10.19
C VAL A 519 -16.45 -22.93 10.15
N VAL A 520 -17.23 -22.08 10.83
CA VAL A 520 -16.91 -20.64 10.97
C VAL A 520 -15.88 -20.45 12.08
N VAL A 521 -14.77 -19.79 11.75
CA VAL A 521 -13.64 -19.51 12.65
C VAL A 521 -13.17 -18.07 12.50
N ASN A 522 -12.51 -17.55 13.52
CA ASN A 522 -11.82 -16.27 13.46
C ASN A 522 -10.35 -16.51 13.11
N ILE A 523 -9.95 -16.17 11.89
CA ILE A 523 -8.59 -16.32 11.40
C ILE A 523 -7.73 -15.14 11.86
N GLY A 524 -6.68 -15.41 12.64
CA GLY A 524 -5.74 -14.42 13.15
C GLY A 524 -4.33 -14.55 12.57
N TYR A 525 -3.54 -13.47 12.66
CA TYR A 525 -2.16 -13.43 12.15
C TYR A 525 -1.18 -14.38 12.87
N GLY A 526 -1.47 -14.79 14.11
CA GLY A 526 -0.56 -15.64 14.89
C GLY A 526 0.85 -15.04 15.02
N ASP A 527 1.86 -15.89 14.86
CA ASP A 527 3.27 -15.51 14.86
C ASP A 527 3.76 -15.42 13.40
N SER A 528 3.76 -14.21 12.83
CA SER A 528 3.93 -14.01 11.38
C SER A 528 4.71 -12.76 10.98
N LEU A 529 5.23 -12.78 9.75
CA LEU A 529 5.83 -11.65 9.02
C LEU A 529 4.90 -11.27 7.87
N LEU A 530 4.48 -10.01 7.79
CA LEU A 530 3.61 -9.47 6.74
C LEU A 530 4.45 -8.63 5.77
N VAL A 531 4.34 -8.94 4.48
CA VAL A 531 5.11 -8.32 3.39
C VAL A 531 4.17 -7.44 2.55
N TYR A 532 4.36 -6.12 2.60
CA TYR A 532 3.55 -5.17 1.84
C TYR A 532 4.26 -4.66 0.57
N GLY A 533 3.48 -4.49 -0.49
CA GLY A 533 3.90 -3.92 -1.77
C GLY A 533 3.84 -2.40 -1.76
N LEU A 534 2.96 -1.80 -2.57
CA LEU A 534 2.92 -0.35 -2.82
C LEU A 534 2.43 0.50 -1.65
N GLY A 535 1.67 -0.07 -0.73
CA GLY A 535 1.07 0.64 0.41
C GLY A 535 0.35 -0.28 1.38
N TYR A 536 -0.65 0.27 2.07
CA TYR A 536 -1.48 -0.45 3.06
C TYR A 536 -2.96 -0.52 2.64
N ARG A 537 -3.25 -0.50 1.34
CA ARG A 537 -4.61 -0.63 0.81
C ARG A 537 -4.94 -2.10 0.55
N ASP A 538 -6.23 -2.39 0.37
CA ASP A 538 -6.67 -3.74 -0.02
C ASP A 538 -5.95 -4.21 -1.29
N GLY A 539 -5.36 -5.40 -1.23
CA GLY A 539 -4.53 -5.98 -2.30
C GLY A 539 -3.02 -5.61 -2.26
N ASP A 540 -2.57 -4.78 -1.31
CA ASP A 540 -1.15 -4.48 -1.11
C ASP A 540 -0.41 -5.37 -0.10
N LEU A 541 -1.12 -6.11 0.75
CA LEU A 541 -0.51 -7.23 1.48
C LEU A 541 -0.21 -8.35 0.49
N LYS A 542 1.07 -8.65 0.24
CA LYS A 542 1.51 -9.58 -0.81
C LYS A 542 1.80 -10.98 -0.30
N SER A 543 2.25 -11.13 0.95
CA SER A 543 2.44 -12.43 1.60
C SER A 543 2.45 -12.29 3.12
N ILE A 544 2.03 -13.37 3.80
CA ILE A 544 2.08 -13.53 5.25
C ILE A 544 2.83 -14.82 5.54
N VAL A 545 4.07 -14.72 6.04
CA VAL A 545 4.89 -15.88 6.43
C VAL A 545 4.60 -16.21 7.90
N THR A 546 4.06 -17.39 8.18
CA THR A 546 3.51 -17.74 9.51
C THR A 546 4.17 -18.99 10.10
N LEU A 547 4.45 -18.97 11.40
CA LEU A 547 5.00 -20.09 12.16
C LEU A 547 3.89 -20.98 12.73
N HIS A 548 3.86 -22.25 12.34
CA HIS A 548 2.98 -23.25 12.95
C HIS A 548 3.75 -24.03 14.01
N HIS A 549 3.60 -23.61 15.27
CA HIS A 549 4.37 -24.12 16.41
C HIS A 549 4.20 -25.63 16.65
N ASP A 550 2.99 -26.16 16.49
CA ASP A 550 2.70 -27.59 16.73
C ASP A 550 3.33 -28.51 15.66
N THR A 551 3.38 -28.07 14.40
CA THR A 551 3.99 -28.84 13.30
C THR A 551 5.45 -28.49 13.03
N LYS A 552 5.95 -27.40 13.64
CA LYS A 552 7.27 -26.79 13.40
C LYS A 552 7.55 -26.51 11.92
N LYS A 553 6.56 -25.96 11.22
CA LYS A 553 6.63 -25.62 9.79
C LYS A 553 6.19 -24.18 9.53
N PHE A 554 6.72 -23.60 8.46
CA PHE A 554 6.23 -22.36 7.89
C PHE A 554 5.01 -22.59 6.98
N SER A 555 4.15 -21.58 6.90
CA SER A 555 3.27 -21.35 5.75
C SER A 555 3.50 -19.94 5.19
N ALA A 556 3.12 -19.72 3.94
CA ALA A 556 3.12 -18.42 3.29
C ALA A 556 1.87 -18.27 2.41
N THR A 557 1.18 -17.13 2.53
CA THR A 557 0.10 -16.76 1.61
C THR A 557 0.66 -16.16 0.32
N ASP A 558 -0.10 -16.20 -0.78
CA ASP A 558 0.26 -15.57 -2.04
C ASP A 558 -0.79 -14.57 -2.54
N THR A 559 -0.41 -13.82 -3.59
CA THR A 559 -1.32 -13.04 -4.41
C THR A 559 -0.92 -13.14 -5.88
N LYS A 560 -1.89 -12.92 -6.78
CA LYS A 560 -1.64 -12.82 -8.22
C LYS A 560 -0.99 -11.48 -8.60
N ASN A 561 -1.13 -10.46 -7.75
CA ASN A 561 -0.60 -9.12 -7.97
C ASN A 561 0.94 -9.10 -7.90
N LEU A 562 1.58 -8.22 -8.66
CA LEU A 562 3.01 -7.96 -8.55
C LEU A 562 3.37 -7.50 -7.13
N ILE A 563 4.56 -7.86 -6.66
CA ILE A 563 5.02 -7.47 -5.33
C ILE A 563 5.27 -5.96 -5.27
N HIS A 564 5.97 -5.38 -6.26
CA HIS A 564 6.18 -3.93 -6.37
C HIS A 564 6.70 -3.51 -7.76
N ASP A 565 5.80 -3.08 -8.66
CA ASP A 565 6.09 -2.73 -10.05
C ASP A 565 7.23 -1.72 -10.28
N TYR A 566 7.33 -0.65 -9.48
CA TYR A 566 8.40 0.36 -9.63
C TYR A 566 9.83 -0.19 -9.45
N PHE A 567 10.03 -1.32 -8.76
CA PHE A 567 11.35 -1.94 -8.60
C PHE A 567 11.79 -2.77 -9.81
N LYS A 568 10.92 -2.97 -10.82
CA LYS A 568 11.25 -3.70 -12.06
C LYS A 568 11.87 -5.09 -11.75
N ASP A 569 13.03 -5.39 -12.32
CA ASP A 569 13.78 -6.63 -12.11
C ASP A 569 14.70 -6.61 -10.86
N GLU A 570 14.65 -5.55 -10.05
CA GLU A 570 15.42 -5.47 -8.80
C GLU A 570 14.77 -6.31 -7.68
N LYS A 571 15.62 -6.87 -6.81
CA LYS A 571 15.19 -7.62 -5.62
C LYS A 571 14.43 -6.69 -4.66
N TYR A 572 13.14 -6.96 -4.46
CA TYR A 572 12.29 -6.21 -3.53
C TYR A 572 12.23 -6.87 -2.15
N PHE A 573 12.10 -8.20 -2.11
CA PHE A 573 11.98 -8.99 -0.89
C PHE A 573 12.86 -10.25 -0.96
N GLU A 574 13.38 -10.71 0.17
CA GLU A 574 14.07 -12.00 0.28
C GLU A 574 13.97 -12.55 1.70
N PHE A 575 13.82 -13.87 1.77
CA PHE A 575 13.72 -14.65 2.99
C PHE A 575 14.85 -15.68 3.00
N THR A 576 15.67 -15.67 4.05
CA THR A 576 16.74 -16.63 4.26
C THR A 576 16.58 -17.28 5.63
N LEU A 577 16.44 -18.60 5.66
CA LEU A 577 16.41 -19.41 6.87
C LEU A 577 17.80 -20.01 7.12
N TYR A 578 18.34 -19.80 8.32
CA TYR A 578 19.55 -20.42 8.84
C TYR A 578 19.21 -21.39 9.97
N ASP A 579 20.00 -22.45 10.12
CA ASP A 579 20.00 -23.26 11.33
C ASP A 579 20.55 -22.47 12.54
N LYS A 580 20.32 -22.98 13.76
CA LYS A 580 20.86 -22.42 15.01
C LYS A 580 22.39 -22.29 15.07
N ASP A 581 23.13 -22.98 14.20
CA ASP A 581 24.59 -22.91 14.11
C ASP A 581 25.05 -21.78 13.15
N GLY A 582 24.20 -21.36 12.20
CA GLY A 582 24.45 -20.33 11.20
C GLY A 582 24.55 -20.85 9.75
N ARG A 583 24.21 -22.11 9.48
CA ARG A 583 24.21 -22.67 8.12
C ARG A 583 22.91 -22.34 7.41
N GLU A 584 23.00 -21.93 6.15
CA GLU A 584 21.82 -21.64 5.34
C GLU A 584 21.04 -22.93 5.05
N LYS A 585 19.74 -22.94 5.40
CA LYS A 585 18.78 -23.99 5.08
C LYS A 585 18.01 -23.69 3.79
N LYS A 586 17.72 -22.40 3.54
CA LYS A 586 16.94 -21.93 2.39
C LYS A 586 17.13 -20.43 2.17
N ASN A 587 17.35 -19.98 0.94
CA ASN A 587 17.24 -18.59 0.50
C ASN A 587 16.21 -18.51 -0.65
N ILE A 588 15.33 -17.51 -0.62
CA ILE A 588 14.32 -17.25 -1.65
C ILE A 588 14.18 -15.73 -1.82
N ALA A 589 14.29 -15.23 -3.04
CA ALA A 589 14.15 -13.82 -3.37
C ALA A 589 12.98 -13.57 -4.33
N VAL A 590 12.38 -12.38 -4.25
CA VAL A 590 11.28 -11.92 -5.10
C VAL A 590 11.61 -10.52 -5.64
N LYS A 591 11.56 -10.37 -6.96
CA LYS A 591 11.78 -9.09 -7.66
C LYS A 591 10.50 -8.29 -7.81
N GLY A 592 10.62 -6.99 -8.09
CA GLY A 592 9.47 -6.07 -8.22
C GLY A 592 8.36 -6.55 -9.18
N LEU A 593 8.73 -7.09 -10.34
CA LEU A 593 7.83 -7.63 -11.37
C LEU A 593 7.43 -9.10 -11.17
N GLU A 594 7.79 -9.72 -10.05
CA GLU A 594 7.33 -11.05 -9.67
C GLU A 594 6.14 -10.96 -8.70
N ASN A 595 5.33 -12.02 -8.62
CA ASN A 595 4.31 -12.17 -7.58
C ASN A 595 4.77 -13.21 -6.54
N THR A 596 4.04 -13.31 -5.43
CA THR A 596 4.45 -14.11 -4.29
C THR A 596 4.10 -15.60 -4.40
N LYS A 597 3.55 -16.06 -5.54
CA LYS A 597 3.12 -17.46 -5.72
C LYS A 597 4.28 -18.46 -5.68
N ALA A 598 5.38 -18.17 -6.39
CA ALA A 598 6.57 -19.02 -6.39
C ALA A 598 7.21 -19.06 -4.98
N PHE A 599 7.34 -17.87 -4.36
CA PHE A 599 7.81 -17.72 -2.99
C PHE A 599 6.99 -18.55 -1.99
N ALA A 600 5.66 -18.46 -2.03
CA ALA A 600 4.79 -19.23 -1.15
C ALA A 600 4.94 -20.74 -1.37
N GLY A 601 5.05 -21.19 -2.63
CA GLY A 601 5.31 -22.59 -2.96
C GLY A 601 6.61 -23.16 -2.37
N GLU A 602 7.64 -22.32 -2.18
CA GLU A 602 8.93 -22.74 -1.61
C GLU A 602 9.00 -22.60 -0.07
N VAL A 603 8.18 -21.75 0.54
CA VAL A 603 8.10 -21.59 2.01
C VAL A 603 7.08 -22.55 2.64
N ASN A 604 5.99 -22.87 1.94
CA ASN A 604 4.93 -23.73 2.48
C ASN A 604 5.45 -25.14 2.84
N GLY A 605 5.38 -25.47 4.14
CA GLY A 605 5.84 -26.74 4.68
C GLY A 605 7.32 -26.81 5.05
N LEU A 606 8.10 -25.73 4.85
CA LEU A 606 9.51 -25.64 5.24
C LEU A 606 9.64 -25.82 6.77
N ALA A 607 10.51 -26.73 7.22
CA ALA A 607 10.64 -27.08 8.63
C ALA A 607 11.65 -26.22 9.41
N PHE A 608 11.34 -25.88 10.66
CA PHE A 608 12.18 -25.09 11.55
C PHE A 608 12.45 -25.77 12.91
N GLU A 609 13.52 -25.37 13.59
CA GLU A 609 13.76 -25.65 15.01
C GLU A 609 13.73 -24.34 15.82
N TYR A 610 13.38 -24.41 17.10
CA TYR A 610 13.56 -23.26 17.99
C TYR A 610 15.06 -22.98 18.17
N GLY A 611 15.46 -21.74 17.88
CA GLY A 611 16.86 -21.35 17.76
C GLY A 611 17.34 -21.15 16.32
N ASP A 612 16.60 -21.64 15.31
CA ASP A 612 16.83 -21.25 13.91
C ASP A 612 16.63 -19.74 13.74
N VAL A 613 17.24 -19.17 12.69
CA VAL A 613 17.29 -17.72 12.46
C VAL A 613 16.77 -17.41 11.06
N VAL A 614 15.80 -16.49 10.98
CA VAL A 614 15.28 -15.96 9.71
C VAL A 614 15.87 -14.57 9.49
N LYS A 615 16.61 -14.41 8.40
CA LYS A 615 17.03 -13.12 7.86
C LYS A 615 16.08 -12.71 6.74
N VAL A 616 15.55 -11.50 6.83
CA VAL A 616 14.65 -10.91 5.85
C VAL A 616 15.31 -9.68 5.25
N TYR A 617 15.42 -9.65 3.92
CA TYR A 617 15.70 -8.42 3.18
C TYR A 617 14.39 -7.85 2.65
N HIS A 618 14.18 -6.54 2.84
CA HIS A 618 13.03 -5.82 2.29
C HIS A 618 13.50 -4.43 1.83
N ALA A 619 13.31 -4.12 0.54
CA ALA A 619 13.87 -2.91 -0.07
C ALA A 619 13.35 -1.60 0.55
N GLU A 620 12.12 -1.63 1.07
CA GLU A 620 11.52 -0.57 1.88
C GLU A 620 11.05 -1.14 3.24
N SER A 621 11.97 -1.35 4.19
CA SER A 621 11.70 -2.22 5.36
C SER A 621 10.58 -1.77 6.31
N SER A 622 10.15 -0.51 6.25
CA SER A 622 8.94 -0.05 6.96
C SER A 622 7.64 -0.70 6.45
N ARG A 623 7.69 -1.40 5.32
CA ARG A 623 6.60 -2.22 4.78
C ARG A 623 6.72 -3.71 5.11
N LEU A 624 7.67 -4.08 5.98
CA LEU A 624 7.71 -5.38 6.65
C LEU A 624 7.21 -5.22 8.08
N HIS A 625 6.07 -5.83 8.40
CA HIS A 625 5.52 -5.88 9.77
C HIS A 625 5.69 -7.28 10.35
N TRP A 626 5.72 -7.42 11.67
CA TRP A 626 5.66 -8.71 12.34
C TRP A 626 4.70 -8.73 13.53
N TYR A 627 4.10 -9.88 13.74
CA TYR A 627 3.13 -10.16 14.79
C TYR A 627 3.66 -11.28 15.68
N GLN A 628 3.38 -11.17 16.98
CA GLN A 628 3.65 -12.19 17.98
C GLN A 628 2.34 -12.54 18.68
N LYS A 629 1.98 -13.82 18.70
CA LYS A 629 0.73 -14.35 19.29
C LYS A 629 -0.54 -13.62 18.82
N GLY A 630 -0.54 -13.18 17.56
CA GLY A 630 -1.63 -12.43 16.93
C GLY A 630 -1.68 -10.93 17.24
N VAL A 631 -0.71 -10.39 18.00
CA VAL A 631 -0.60 -8.97 18.33
C VAL A 631 0.53 -8.34 17.51
N TYR A 632 0.30 -7.12 17.01
CA TYR A 632 1.33 -6.35 16.29
C TYR A 632 2.55 -6.10 17.19
N ALA A 633 3.72 -6.57 16.76
CA ALA A 633 4.95 -6.51 17.54
C ALA A 633 5.99 -5.52 16.98
N GLY A 634 5.88 -5.14 15.70
CA GLY A 634 6.67 -4.03 15.14
C GLY A 634 6.76 -4.01 13.61
N GLU A 635 7.53 -3.04 13.12
CA GLU A 635 7.86 -2.81 11.71
C GLU A 635 9.32 -2.37 11.53
N GLY A 636 9.85 -2.48 10.30
CA GLY A 636 11.16 -1.93 9.94
C GLY A 636 11.19 -0.39 9.97
N LYS A 637 12.39 0.21 10.06
CA LYS A 637 12.52 1.62 10.48
C LYS A 637 13.06 2.63 9.44
N SER A 638 13.60 2.20 8.29
CA SER A 638 14.03 3.14 7.23
C SER A 638 14.37 2.44 5.91
N LYS A 639 14.58 3.21 4.83
CA LYS A 639 15.17 2.72 3.56
C LYS A 639 16.64 2.29 3.68
N GLU A 640 17.30 2.61 4.78
CA GLU A 640 18.71 2.30 5.03
C GLU A 640 18.85 0.92 5.69
N LEU A 641 17.92 0.57 6.59
CA LEU A 641 17.94 -0.68 7.35
C LEU A 641 17.10 -1.75 6.62
N LYS A 642 17.63 -2.21 5.48
CA LYS A 642 16.96 -3.15 4.56
C LYS A 642 16.96 -4.60 5.01
N GLU A 643 17.81 -4.97 5.98
CA GLU A 643 17.92 -6.34 6.50
C GLU A 643 17.48 -6.41 7.96
N LEU A 644 16.62 -7.37 8.28
CA LEU A 644 16.11 -7.64 9.61
C LEU A 644 16.30 -9.13 9.94
N VAL A 645 16.75 -9.43 11.15
CA VAL A 645 17.06 -10.79 11.59
C VAL A 645 16.19 -11.16 12.78
N PHE A 646 15.61 -12.35 12.75
CA PHE A 646 14.67 -12.86 13.76
C PHE A 646 15.11 -14.25 14.21
N LYS A 647 15.13 -14.49 15.52
CA LYS A 647 15.22 -15.83 16.10
C LYS A 647 13.83 -16.45 16.14
N ILE A 648 13.71 -17.71 15.77
CA ILE A 648 12.47 -18.46 15.98
C ILE A 648 12.46 -19.02 17.40
N THR A 649 11.42 -18.69 18.15
CA THR A 649 11.25 -19.07 19.57
C THR A 649 9.83 -19.58 19.82
N GLU A 650 9.54 -20.01 21.06
CA GLU A 650 8.17 -20.31 21.51
C GLU A 650 7.25 -19.07 21.57
N ASN A 651 7.80 -17.85 21.41
CA ASN A 651 7.04 -16.60 21.28
C ASN A 651 6.99 -16.08 19.83
N GLY A 652 7.32 -16.92 18.85
CA GLY A 652 7.34 -16.55 17.43
C GLY A 652 8.66 -15.93 16.99
N PHE A 653 8.57 -14.95 16.09
CA PHE A 653 9.70 -14.19 15.55
C PHE A 653 10.20 -13.14 16.56
N GLU A 654 11.25 -13.44 17.31
CA GLU A 654 11.92 -12.48 18.18
C GLU A 654 13.06 -11.78 17.43
N LYS A 655 12.98 -10.45 17.26
CA LYS A 655 14.03 -9.69 16.56
C LYS A 655 15.38 -9.86 17.27
N LEU A 656 16.41 -10.24 16.51
CA LEU A 656 17.79 -10.35 16.98
C LEU A 656 18.56 -9.05 16.79
N GLU A 657 19.16 -8.59 17.88
CA GLU A 657 20.31 -7.68 17.84
C GLU A 657 21.62 -8.50 17.78
N ALA A 658 22.72 -7.91 17.32
CA ALA A 658 23.97 -8.63 17.01
C ALA A 658 24.53 -9.41 18.22
N GLN A 659 24.67 -10.74 18.08
CA GLN A 659 24.97 -11.67 19.19
C GLN A 659 26.44 -11.67 19.65
N GLN A 660 27.35 -11.11 18.84
CA GLN A 660 28.78 -11.10 19.12
C GLN A 660 29.14 -10.31 20.40
N GLU A 661 29.87 -10.99 21.29
CA GLU A 661 30.58 -10.37 22.41
C GLU A 661 31.86 -9.73 21.87
N VAL A 662 31.91 -8.40 21.90
CA VAL A 662 33.05 -7.61 21.42
C VAL A 662 33.63 -6.85 22.60
N THR A 663 34.78 -7.28 23.08
CA THR A 663 35.53 -6.59 24.13
C THR A 663 36.55 -5.67 23.49
N ALA A 664 36.38 -4.36 23.66
CA ALA A 664 37.38 -3.37 23.27
C ALA A 664 38.69 -3.58 24.04
N LYS A 665 39.81 -3.61 23.33
CA LYS A 665 41.17 -3.69 23.88
C LYS A 665 41.91 -2.41 23.56
N SER A 666 41.99 -1.53 24.55
CA SER A 666 42.76 -0.29 24.44
C SER A 666 44.19 -0.56 23.99
N GLN A 667 44.68 0.20 23.02
CA GLN A 667 46.06 0.13 22.53
C GLN A 667 46.76 1.46 22.81
N THR A 668 48.06 1.42 23.13
CA THR A 668 48.88 2.61 23.35
C THR A 668 50.07 2.58 22.39
N VAL A 669 50.28 3.66 21.63
CA VAL A 669 51.37 3.79 20.65
C VAL A 669 52.09 5.14 20.81
N VAL A 670 53.33 5.23 20.37
CA VAL A 670 54.06 6.52 20.33
C VAL A 670 53.74 7.26 19.03
N VAL A 671 53.66 8.58 19.08
CA VAL A 671 53.43 9.46 17.93
C VAL A 671 54.35 9.12 16.74
N GLY A 672 53.76 9.03 15.55
CA GLY A 672 54.51 8.68 14.34
C GLY A 672 54.78 7.17 14.16
N THR A 673 54.11 6.30 14.93
CA THR A 673 54.10 4.84 14.65
C THR A 673 53.40 4.57 13.31
N GLU A 674 54.00 3.76 12.45
CA GLU A 674 53.47 3.43 11.12
C GLU A 674 52.15 2.64 11.19
N VAL A 675 51.08 3.20 10.62
CA VAL A 675 49.71 2.62 10.67
C VAL A 675 49.63 1.21 10.08
N GLU A 676 50.43 0.89 9.06
CA GLU A 676 50.46 -0.43 8.40
C GLU A 676 50.94 -1.56 9.32
N LYS A 677 51.53 -1.23 10.47
CA LYS A 677 51.94 -2.20 11.50
C LYS A 677 50.86 -2.47 12.57
N LEU A 678 49.66 -1.88 12.43
CA LEU A 678 48.54 -2.03 13.35
C LEU A 678 47.44 -2.95 12.77
N ASP A 679 47.22 -4.11 13.39
CA ASP A 679 46.15 -5.05 13.03
C ASP A 679 44.88 -4.77 13.86
N ALA A 680 43.72 -4.62 13.21
CA ALA A 680 42.41 -4.44 13.84
C ALA A 680 42.05 -5.56 14.86
N LYS A 681 42.59 -6.77 14.67
CA LYS A 681 42.43 -7.90 15.60
C LYS A 681 43.07 -7.66 16.97
N ASN A 682 43.98 -6.70 17.10
CA ASN A 682 44.57 -6.33 18.39
C ASN A 682 43.66 -5.37 19.19
N PHE A 683 42.77 -4.65 18.51
CA PHE A 683 41.89 -3.62 19.10
C PHE A 683 40.58 -4.20 19.65
N VAL A 684 40.15 -5.37 19.18
CA VAL A 684 38.96 -6.05 19.70
C VAL A 684 39.24 -7.52 19.95
N GLN A 685 38.71 -8.05 21.04
CA GLN A 685 38.51 -9.47 21.20
C GLN A 685 37.05 -9.79 20.91
N VAL A 686 36.80 -10.40 19.74
CA VAL A 686 35.48 -10.87 19.34
C VAL A 686 35.34 -12.34 19.71
N LYS A 687 34.20 -12.70 20.28
CA LYS A 687 33.78 -14.07 20.50
C LYS A 687 32.48 -14.29 19.71
N ASP A 688 32.39 -15.44 19.04
CA ASP A 688 31.27 -15.86 18.18
C ASP A 688 30.98 -14.91 16.98
N GLY A 689 32.04 -14.24 16.48
CA GLY A 689 32.02 -13.35 15.32
C GLY A 689 33.41 -13.09 14.72
N GLU A 690 33.46 -12.32 13.64
CA GLU A 690 34.69 -11.97 12.91
C GLU A 690 34.94 -10.45 12.91
N VAL A 691 36.21 -10.07 13.00
CA VAL A 691 36.67 -8.69 12.78
C VAL A 691 36.72 -8.42 11.28
N ILE A 692 35.96 -7.43 10.80
CA ILE A 692 35.98 -7.02 9.39
C ILE A 692 37.17 -6.08 9.15
N GLY A 693 37.36 -5.10 10.03
CA GLY A 693 38.46 -4.14 9.97
C GLY A 693 38.10 -2.81 10.64
N PHE A 694 38.95 -1.80 10.44
CA PHE A 694 38.61 -0.43 10.82
C PHE A 694 37.59 0.15 9.82
N VAL A 695 36.57 0.84 10.33
CA VAL A 695 35.58 1.58 9.52
C VAL A 695 36.23 2.79 8.82
N GLU A 696 37.30 3.32 9.40
CA GLU A 696 37.99 4.54 9.01
C GLU A 696 39.51 4.39 9.13
N LYS A 697 40.27 5.23 8.41
CA LYS A 697 41.74 5.17 8.41
C LYS A 697 42.31 5.73 9.73
N LEU A 698 43.08 4.92 10.44
CA LEU A 698 43.74 5.31 11.69
C LEU A 698 44.67 6.52 11.53
N ASN A 699 44.77 7.34 12.58
CA ASN A 699 45.63 8.51 12.63
C ASN A 699 46.57 8.45 13.86
N THR A 700 47.79 7.94 13.67
CA THR A 700 48.86 7.86 14.69
C THR A 700 49.70 9.15 14.83
N THR A 701 49.29 10.23 14.17
CA THR A 701 49.90 11.56 14.32
C THR A 701 49.04 12.48 15.21
N LYS A 702 47.76 12.16 15.40
CA LYS A 702 46.85 12.83 16.34
C LYS A 702 47.01 12.30 17.77
N MET A 703 47.34 13.20 18.69
CA MET A 703 47.70 12.89 20.09
C MET A 703 46.49 12.66 21.01
N GLY A 704 46.73 11.90 22.09
CA GLY A 704 45.77 11.63 23.15
C GLY A 704 44.92 10.37 22.91
N GLU A 705 43.93 10.15 23.78
CA GLU A 705 42.90 9.13 23.56
C GLU A 705 42.01 9.51 22.37
N GLN A 706 42.04 8.67 21.34
CA GLN A 706 41.10 8.70 20.23
C GLN A 706 40.26 7.41 20.26
N LYS A 707 39.02 7.49 19.78
CA LYS A 707 38.19 6.31 19.58
C LYS A 707 38.29 5.87 18.13
N VAL A 708 38.67 4.61 17.92
CA VAL A 708 38.76 3.99 16.58
C VAL A 708 37.59 3.04 16.40
N LYS A 709 36.88 3.15 15.28
CA LYS A 709 35.72 2.30 15.00
C LYS A 709 36.15 1.01 14.33
N VAL A 710 35.96 -0.12 15.02
CA VAL A 710 36.18 -1.46 14.45
C VAL A 710 34.82 -2.06 14.10
N GLU A 711 34.64 -2.44 12.84
CA GLU A 711 33.46 -3.19 12.41
C GLU A 711 33.69 -4.68 12.63
N THR A 712 32.69 -5.31 13.22
CA THR A 712 32.66 -6.74 13.54
C THR A 712 31.33 -7.30 13.05
N LYS A 713 31.29 -8.56 12.60
CA LYS A 713 30.05 -9.27 12.25
C LYS A 713 29.92 -10.55 13.08
N ASP A 714 28.72 -10.85 13.55
CA ASP A 714 28.44 -12.17 14.10
C ASP A 714 28.31 -13.21 12.97
N ARG A 715 28.22 -14.49 13.36
CA ARG A 715 28.04 -15.62 12.44
C ARG A 715 26.77 -15.56 11.55
N PHE A 716 25.80 -14.71 11.87
CA PHE A 716 24.58 -14.49 11.05
C PHE A 716 24.69 -13.23 10.17
N GLY A 717 25.84 -12.55 10.21
CA GLY A 717 26.10 -11.34 9.43
C GLY A 717 25.65 -10.03 10.08
N ASN A 718 25.17 -10.04 11.33
CA ASN A 718 24.79 -8.80 12.00
C ASN A 718 26.02 -7.96 12.30
N LYS A 719 26.13 -6.79 11.66
CA LYS A 719 27.21 -5.83 11.87
C LYS A 719 27.06 -5.11 13.21
N LYS A 720 28.18 -4.95 13.92
CA LYS A 720 28.31 -4.16 15.14
C LYS A 720 29.58 -3.34 15.03
N VAL A 721 29.44 -2.02 15.10
CA VAL A 721 30.57 -1.10 15.20
C VAL A 721 30.89 -0.92 16.67
N THR A 722 32.13 -1.23 17.05
CA THR A 722 32.62 -1.04 18.42
C THR A 722 33.66 0.07 18.42
N GLU A 723 33.46 1.08 19.26
CA GLU A 723 34.46 2.12 19.50
C GLU A 723 35.52 1.61 20.48
N VAL A 724 36.78 1.59 20.07
CA VAL A 724 37.92 1.15 20.87
C VAL A 724 38.82 2.34 21.20
N PRO A 725 39.31 2.50 22.44
CA PRO A 725 40.33 3.50 22.74
C PRO A 725 41.68 3.17 22.09
N LEU A 726 42.29 4.14 21.42
CA LEU A 726 43.69 4.16 21.01
C LEU A 726 44.32 5.39 21.64
N GLU A 727 45.36 5.21 22.44
CA GLU A 727 46.11 6.32 23.03
C GLU A 727 47.40 6.56 22.24
N VAL A 728 47.58 7.78 21.73
CA VAL A 728 48.83 8.19 21.06
C VAL A 728 49.63 9.09 21.99
N THR A 729 50.87 8.68 22.28
CA THR A 729 51.72 9.17 23.38
C THR A 729 53.00 9.85 22.89
N TYR A 730 53.53 10.80 23.67
CA TYR A 730 54.65 11.66 23.28
C TYR A 730 56.05 11.03 23.47
N GLY A 731 56.19 10.04 24.36
CA GLY A 731 57.51 9.51 24.74
C GLY A 731 58.44 10.58 25.33
N ASP A 732 59.74 10.47 25.06
CA ASP A 732 60.76 11.49 25.38
C ASP A 732 60.92 12.45 24.20
N SER A 733 60.26 13.61 24.23
CA SER A 733 60.15 14.47 23.04
C SER A 733 59.96 15.96 23.31
N ILE A 734 60.22 16.77 22.29
CA ILE A 734 59.80 18.16 22.18
C ILE A 734 58.72 18.26 21.11
N ALA A 735 57.55 18.80 21.48
CA ALA A 735 56.46 19.09 20.56
C ALA A 735 56.45 20.60 20.24
N TYR A 736 56.54 20.90 18.94
CA TYR A 736 56.37 22.23 18.37
C TYR A 736 54.90 22.38 17.99
N VAL A 737 54.19 23.30 18.62
CA VAL A 737 52.77 23.51 18.37
C VAL A 737 52.61 24.65 17.34
N GLY A 738 52.14 24.29 16.16
CA GLY A 738 51.92 25.18 15.03
C GLY A 738 50.71 26.09 15.18
N TYR A 739 50.11 26.38 14.02
CA TYR A 739 48.83 27.06 13.94
C TYR A 739 47.70 26.27 14.62
N ASP A 740 46.68 26.99 15.09
CA ASP A 740 45.47 26.48 15.76
C ASP A 740 45.69 25.56 16.99
N ASN A 741 46.85 25.69 17.64
CA ASN A 741 47.33 24.76 18.66
C ASN A 741 47.48 23.30 18.19
N GLU A 742 47.46 23.04 16.87
CA GLU A 742 47.88 21.76 16.32
C GLU A 742 49.38 21.57 16.51
N ILE A 743 49.84 20.33 16.62
CA ILE A 743 51.28 20.09 16.60
C ILE A 743 51.75 20.27 15.16
N ALA A 744 52.74 21.13 14.97
CA ALA A 744 53.46 21.24 13.70
C ALA A 744 54.42 20.07 13.53
N SER A 745 55.17 19.71 14.58
CA SER A 745 56.07 18.56 14.56
C SER A 745 56.42 18.07 15.97
N VAL A 746 56.72 16.78 16.12
CA VAL A 746 57.30 16.21 17.34
C VAL A 746 58.71 15.70 17.04
N VAL A 747 59.67 16.10 17.85
CA VAL A 747 61.06 15.63 17.85
C VAL A 747 61.26 14.71 19.06
N THR A 748 61.29 13.40 18.83
CA THR A 748 61.38 12.34 19.84
C THR A 748 62.79 11.75 19.88
N LEU A 749 63.29 11.42 21.07
CA LEU A 749 64.56 10.72 21.23
C LEU A 749 64.35 9.21 21.08
N LYS A 750 65.02 8.60 20.10
CA LYS A 750 65.22 7.14 20.08
C LYS A 750 66.46 6.79 20.87
N HIS A 751 66.27 6.48 22.15
CA HIS A 751 67.36 6.15 23.06
C HIS A 751 68.18 4.93 22.61
N ASP A 752 67.53 3.87 22.12
CA ASP A 752 68.20 2.65 21.61
C ASP A 752 69.11 2.89 20.40
N GLU A 753 68.79 3.92 19.58
CA GLU A 753 69.55 4.28 18.38
C GLU A 753 70.47 5.49 18.58
N LYS A 754 70.38 6.19 19.73
CA LYS A 754 70.92 7.55 19.96
C LYS A 754 70.66 8.54 18.82
N LYS A 755 69.42 8.57 18.31
CA LYS A 755 69.01 9.47 17.21
C LYS A 755 67.73 10.23 17.54
N PHE A 756 67.56 11.37 16.89
CA PHE A 756 66.25 12.02 16.83
C PHE A 756 65.34 11.31 15.82
N GLN A 757 64.11 10.98 16.21
CA GLN A 757 63.00 10.68 15.31
C GLN A 757 62.12 11.93 15.20
N VAL A 758 61.73 12.33 13.99
CA VAL A 758 60.85 13.49 13.80
C VAL A 758 59.58 13.11 13.06
N THR A 759 58.44 13.40 13.68
CA THR A 759 57.12 13.23 13.06
C THR A 759 56.75 14.49 12.30
N ASP A 760 56.69 14.38 10.97
CA ASP A 760 56.08 15.39 10.11
C ASP A 760 54.56 15.25 10.19
N MET A 761 53.86 16.34 10.50
CA MET A 761 52.39 16.36 10.56
C MET A 761 51.76 16.61 9.18
N ASN A 762 52.59 16.91 8.15
CA ASN A 762 52.21 17.19 6.77
C ASN A 762 51.15 18.31 6.63
N SER A 763 51.04 19.16 7.65
CA SER A 763 50.32 20.43 7.67
C SER A 763 51.30 21.59 7.54
N GLN A 764 50.80 22.74 7.11
CA GLN A 764 51.53 24.01 7.11
C GLN A 764 51.84 24.38 8.57
N ILE A 765 53.11 24.58 8.90
CA ILE A 765 53.60 24.74 10.28
C ILE A 765 52.85 25.86 11.00
N HIS A 766 52.75 27.04 10.38
CA HIS A 766 51.84 28.07 10.81
C HIS A 766 51.38 29.00 9.69
N THR A 767 50.11 28.93 9.33
CA THR A 767 49.53 29.62 8.15
C THR A 767 49.79 31.13 8.08
N TYR A 768 49.84 31.82 9.22
CA TYR A 768 50.07 33.26 9.27
C TYR A 768 51.54 33.72 9.39
N PHE A 769 52.52 32.82 9.53
CA PHE A 769 53.96 33.17 9.53
C PHE A 769 54.59 32.88 8.16
N ASN A 770 54.03 33.47 7.10
CA ASN A 770 54.43 33.21 5.73
C ASN A 770 55.71 33.99 5.35
N ASN A 771 56.75 33.27 4.94
CA ASN A 771 58.15 33.72 4.83
C ASN A 771 58.73 34.22 6.17
N GLU A 772 58.19 33.76 7.29
CA GLU A 772 58.67 34.09 8.64
C GLU A 772 59.05 32.82 9.41
N LEU A 773 60.21 32.86 10.07
CA LEU A 773 60.77 31.75 10.83
C LEU A 773 59.88 31.45 12.04
N TYR A 774 59.21 30.29 12.03
CA TYR A 774 58.24 29.92 13.05
C TYR A 774 58.82 28.97 14.10
N MET A 775 59.60 27.98 13.68
CA MET A 775 60.23 27.02 14.58
C MET A 775 61.68 26.74 14.18
N GLY A 776 62.51 26.44 15.17
CA GLY A 776 63.89 26.10 14.91
C GLY A 776 64.52 25.29 16.03
N ILE A 777 65.42 24.39 15.67
CA ILE A 777 66.22 23.61 16.59
C ILE A 777 67.69 23.89 16.31
N THR A 778 68.41 24.33 17.34
CA THR A 778 69.85 24.58 17.27
C THR A 778 70.55 23.72 18.30
N LEU A 779 71.28 22.72 17.85
CA LEU A 779 72.09 21.87 18.71
C LEU A 779 73.45 22.53 18.92
N TYR A 780 73.75 22.92 20.15
CA TYR A 780 75.06 23.34 20.63
C TYR A 780 75.77 22.18 21.33
N ASP A 781 77.10 22.12 21.24
CA ASP A 781 77.89 21.31 22.16
C ASP A 781 77.85 21.88 23.59
N GLY A 782 78.28 21.09 24.56
CA GLY A 782 78.33 21.49 25.98
C GLY A 782 79.25 22.69 26.32
N LYS A 783 79.84 23.36 25.33
CA LYS A 783 80.65 24.59 25.48
C LYS A 783 79.98 25.81 24.82
N GLY A 784 78.78 25.67 24.28
CA GLY A 784 78.05 26.75 23.60
C GLY A 784 78.45 26.96 22.14
N LYS A 785 79.14 25.99 21.50
CA LYS A 785 79.47 26.06 20.07
C LYS A 785 78.44 25.29 19.25
N GLU A 786 77.97 25.91 18.16
CA GLU A 786 76.91 25.36 17.32
C GLU A 786 77.36 24.12 16.51
N LYS A 787 76.58 23.04 16.57
CA LYS A 787 76.76 21.80 15.79
C LYS A 787 75.86 21.77 14.54
N LYS A 788 74.59 22.13 14.70
CA LYS A 788 73.60 22.17 13.61
C LYS A 788 72.45 23.11 13.97
N HIS A 789 72.09 23.95 13.03
CA HIS A 789 70.88 24.78 13.04
C HIS A 789 69.94 24.28 11.94
N VAL A 790 68.68 24.03 12.28
CA VAL A 790 67.59 23.76 11.33
C VAL A 790 66.39 24.57 11.75
N THR A 791 65.85 25.34 10.82
CA THR A 791 64.68 26.19 11.01
C THR A 791 63.63 25.83 9.97
N ALA A 792 62.40 26.23 10.23
CA ALA A 792 61.31 26.17 9.28
C ALA A 792 60.43 27.40 9.41
N GLU A 793 60.03 27.92 8.27
CA GLU A 793 59.15 29.08 8.16
C GLU A 793 57.68 28.62 8.22
N GLY A 794 56.77 29.49 8.66
CA GLY A 794 55.38 29.09 8.92
C GLY A 794 54.65 28.53 7.70
N GLN A 795 54.99 28.96 6.49
CA GLN A 795 54.44 28.41 5.25
C GLN A 795 55.00 27.06 4.82
N GLU A 796 56.12 26.63 5.38
CA GLU A 796 56.62 25.28 5.12
C GLU A 796 55.74 24.23 5.81
N THR A 797 55.81 23.00 5.32
CA THR A 797 55.41 21.84 6.13
C THR A 797 56.61 21.36 6.92
N SER A 798 56.38 20.70 8.06
CA SER A 798 57.47 20.12 8.87
C SER A 798 58.27 19.05 8.13
N LYS A 799 57.90 18.65 6.91
CA LYS A 799 58.58 17.69 6.05
C LYS A 799 60.05 17.99 5.80
N ASN A 800 60.40 19.25 5.50
CA ASN A 800 61.80 19.63 5.26
C ASN A 800 62.61 19.70 6.56
N PHE A 801 61.98 20.17 7.64
CA PHE A 801 62.54 20.16 8.99
C PHE A 801 62.82 18.73 9.46
N ALA A 802 61.81 17.87 9.42
CA ALA A 802 61.89 16.46 9.75
C ALA A 802 62.95 15.75 8.90
N LYS A 803 62.97 15.93 7.57
CA LYS A 803 63.99 15.32 6.70
C LYS A 803 65.43 15.70 7.06
N GLN A 804 65.66 16.88 7.65
CA GLN A 804 66.99 17.34 8.08
C GLN A 804 67.36 16.98 9.52
N VAL A 805 66.37 16.80 10.40
CA VAL A 805 66.56 16.54 11.84
C VAL A 805 66.45 15.04 12.16
N ASN A 806 65.64 14.30 11.42
CA ASN A 806 65.41 12.86 11.59
C ASN A 806 66.68 12.06 11.27
N GLY A 807 67.08 11.19 12.21
CA GLY A 807 68.30 10.40 12.13
C GLY A 807 69.60 11.11 12.58
N MET A 808 69.55 12.39 12.97
CA MET A 808 70.71 13.07 13.57
C MET A 808 71.13 12.41 14.90
N GLN A 809 72.44 12.31 15.13
CA GLN A 809 73.01 11.77 16.38
C GLN A 809 73.24 12.87 17.44
N PHE A 810 73.09 12.50 18.71
CA PHE A 810 73.38 13.36 19.86
C PHE A 810 74.21 12.61 20.92
N GLU A 811 74.85 13.37 21.82
CA GLU A 811 75.43 12.85 23.05
C GLU A 811 74.83 13.55 24.27
N TYR A 812 74.79 12.86 25.41
CA TYR A 812 74.25 13.45 26.64
C TYR A 812 75.20 14.53 27.17
N GLY A 813 74.66 15.72 27.45
CA GLY A 813 75.41 16.92 27.82
C GLY A 813 75.43 18.03 26.74
N ASP A 814 75.02 17.74 25.50
CA ASP A 814 74.75 18.77 24.49
C ASP A 814 73.56 19.67 24.91
N VAL A 815 73.53 20.90 24.40
CA VAL A 815 72.48 21.89 24.69
C VAL A 815 71.68 22.20 23.42
N VAL A 816 70.38 21.94 23.43
CA VAL A 816 69.47 22.35 22.38
C VAL A 816 68.87 23.71 22.72
N ARG A 817 69.17 24.73 21.93
CA ARG A 817 68.34 25.94 21.87
C ARG A 817 67.18 25.67 20.94
N VAL A 818 65.98 25.77 21.46
CA VAL A 818 64.75 25.65 20.69
C VAL A 818 64.15 27.03 20.50
N PHE A 819 64.03 27.43 19.24
CA PHE A 819 63.27 28.60 18.84
C PHE A 819 61.82 28.19 18.56
N HIS A 820 60.90 28.96 19.11
CA HIS A 820 59.48 28.88 18.79
C HIS A 820 58.90 30.30 18.74
N ALA A 821 58.30 30.69 17.61
CA ALA A 821 57.77 32.04 17.42
C ALA A 821 56.66 32.38 18.44
N GLU A 822 55.97 31.36 18.93
CA GLU A 822 55.00 31.40 20.04
C GLU A 822 55.48 30.50 21.21
N PRO A 823 56.21 31.00 22.22
CA PRO A 823 56.91 30.13 23.16
C PRO A 823 56.03 29.25 24.08
N ASP A 824 54.76 29.60 24.37
CA ASP A 824 53.83 28.66 25.05
C ASP A 824 53.49 27.44 24.21
N ARG A 825 53.70 27.53 22.90
CA ARG A 825 53.48 26.43 21.98
C ARG A 825 54.68 25.49 21.88
N LEU A 826 55.75 25.73 22.64
CA LEU A 826 56.77 24.71 22.87
C LEU A 826 56.47 23.89 24.13
N LYS A 827 56.36 22.56 23.98
CA LYS A 827 56.17 21.61 25.08
C LYS A 827 57.25 20.54 25.04
N TRP A 828 57.67 20.04 26.21
CA TRP A 828 58.60 18.92 26.30
C TRP A 828 58.13 17.88 27.31
N TYR A 829 58.43 16.63 26.96
CA TYR A 829 57.92 15.44 27.59
C TYR A 829 59.08 14.51 27.94
N GLN A 830 58.98 13.85 29.10
CA GLN A 830 59.86 12.76 29.49
C GLN A 830 58.99 11.56 29.85
N ASN A 831 59.23 10.41 29.21
CA ASN A 831 58.42 9.20 29.33
C ASN A 831 56.91 9.49 29.26
N ASN A 832 56.46 10.18 28.19
CA ASN A 832 55.10 10.67 27.94
C ASN A 832 54.54 11.74 28.92
N ASN A 833 55.19 11.98 30.05
CA ASN A 833 54.74 12.99 31.01
C ASN A 833 55.21 14.39 30.58
N LEU A 834 54.32 15.38 30.57
CA LEU A 834 54.67 16.77 30.33
C LEU A 834 55.55 17.28 31.48
N THR A 835 56.85 17.44 31.24
CA THR A 835 57.79 17.94 32.25
C THR A 835 57.99 19.45 32.16
N GLY A 836 57.52 20.07 31.09
CA GLY A 836 57.27 21.51 31.06
C GLY A 836 56.78 22.02 29.71
N GLN A 837 56.38 23.29 29.75
CA GLN A 837 55.90 24.06 28.62
C GLN A 837 56.52 25.46 28.70
N GLY A 838 56.82 26.06 27.55
CA GLY A 838 57.24 27.45 27.52
C GLY A 838 56.12 28.38 28.00
N GLU A 839 56.46 29.64 28.26
CA GLU A 839 55.47 30.61 28.73
C GLU A 839 54.94 31.46 27.59
N LYS A 840 53.66 31.84 27.67
CA LYS A 840 52.93 32.56 26.59
C LYS A 840 53.47 33.95 26.29
N LYS A 841 54.32 34.46 27.19
CA LYS A 841 55.10 35.69 27.07
C LYS A 841 56.55 35.48 27.53
N GLY A 842 57.01 34.22 27.55
CA GLY A 842 58.38 33.83 27.86
C GLY A 842 59.31 34.07 26.67
N ALA A 843 60.58 33.68 26.83
CA ALA A 843 61.56 33.81 25.75
C ALA A 843 61.19 32.91 24.57
N LYS A 844 61.18 33.47 23.34
CA LYS A 844 60.99 32.71 22.09
C LYS A 844 62.11 31.68 21.85
N GLU A 845 63.23 31.83 22.54
CA GLU A 845 64.32 30.88 22.58
C GLU A 845 64.42 30.29 23.99
N LEU A 846 64.18 28.98 24.10
CA LEU A 846 64.32 28.20 25.32
C LEU A 846 65.49 27.23 25.18
N PHE A 847 66.22 27.00 26.27
CA PHE A 847 67.46 26.23 26.27
C PHE A 847 67.28 24.94 27.06
N PHE A 848 67.65 23.82 26.44
CA PHE A 848 67.45 22.49 26.98
C PHE A 848 68.75 21.67 26.98
N LYS A 849 69.05 20.98 28.07
CA LYS A 849 70.15 20.00 28.11
C LYS A 849 69.66 18.60 27.72
N LEU A 850 70.43 17.85 26.94
CA LEU A 850 70.14 16.44 26.59
C LEU A 850 70.69 15.47 27.64
N THR A 851 69.84 14.58 28.13
CA THR A 851 70.17 13.58 29.17
C THR A 851 69.57 12.21 28.85
N ASP A 852 69.99 11.19 29.60
CA ASP A 852 69.41 9.83 29.59
C ASP A 852 67.93 9.78 30.01
N LYS A 853 67.38 10.92 30.46
CA LYS A 853 65.98 11.13 30.83
C LYS A 853 65.24 12.10 29.89
N GLY A 854 65.86 12.55 28.80
CA GLY A 854 65.28 13.54 27.88
C GLY A 854 65.83 14.97 28.04
N PHE A 855 64.95 15.98 27.87
CA PHE A 855 65.27 17.42 27.75
C PHE A 855 65.01 18.23 29.06
N GLU A 856 65.81 19.26 29.41
CA GLU A 856 65.83 19.96 30.74
C GLU A 856 66.11 21.53 30.69
N ARG A 857 65.30 22.44 31.31
CA ARG A 857 65.02 23.92 30.99
C ARG A 857 65.65 25.07 31.89
N MET A 858 65.54 26.40 31.52
CA MET A 858 66.08 27.68 32.17
C MET A 858 65.23 29.02 31.90
N ASP A 859 65.33 30.16 32.68
CA ASP A 859 64.34 31.34 32.70
C ASP A 859 64.72 32.83 33.15
N MET A 860 63.79 33.85 33.08
CA MET A 860 63.90 35.34 33.41
C MET A 860 62.64 36.11 34.06
N LEU A 861 62.36 37.45 33.89
CA LEU A 861 61.58 38.37 34.84
C LEU A 861 60.59 39.52 34.32
N GLN A 862 59.87 40.26 35.25
CA GLN A 862 59.21 41.64 35.26
C GLN A 862 57.64 41.88 35.27
N GLU A 863 57.07 43.13 35.46
CA GLU A 863 55.68 43.53 35.99
C GLU A 863 54.86 44.70 35.25
N VAL A 864 53.49 44.86 35.36
CA VAL A 864 52.51 45.92 34.76
C VAL A 864 51.02 45.89 35.35
N THR A 865 50.03 46.81 35.06
CA THR A 865 48.56 46.83 35.53
C THR A 865 47.44 47.30 34.48
N VAL A 866 46.09 47.05 34.64
CA VAL A 866 44.97 47.08 33.59
C VAL A 866 43.52 47.62 33.93
N LYS A 867 42.64 47.98 32.92
CA LYS A 867 41.21 48.51 33.03
C LYS A 867 40.17 48.16 31.87
N PRO A 868 38.97 47.51 32.08
CA PRO A 868 38.04 46.98 31.01
C PRO A 868 36.97 47.90 30.32
N GLN A 869 36.30 47.48 29.20
CA GLN A 869 35.26 48.22 28.39
C GLN A 869 34.13 47.38 27.67
N GLN A 870 33.15 48.01 26.96
CA GLN A 870 32.03 47.40 26.15
C GLN A 870 31.76 48.14 24.80
N VAL A 871 31.33 47.45 23.72
CA VAL A 871 31.15 47.95 22.32
C VAL A 871 29.99 47.23 21.57
N ILE A 872 29.42 47.81 20.49
CA ILE A 872 28.38 47.16 19.64
C ILE A 872 29.01 46.49 18.39
N VAL A 873 28.40 45.42 17.88
CA VAL A 873 28.91 44.71 16.70
C VAL A 873 28.93 45.60 15.46
N GLY A 874 30.08 45.60 14.79
CA GLY A 874 30.34 46.40 13.59
C GLY A 874 30.56 47.90 13.85
N THR A 875 30.78 48.33 15.10
CA THR A 875 31.28 49.68 15.42
C THR A 875 32.66 49.90 14.80
N ASP A 876 32.93 51.07 14.21
CA ASP A 876 34.25 51.40 13.66
C ASP A 876 35.35 51.41 14.74
N VAL A 877 36.33 50.52 14.57
CA VAL A 877 37.44 50.29 15.50
C VAL A 877 38.40 51.47 15.58
N GLU A 878 38.46 52.32 14.54
CA GLU A 878 39.39 53.46 14.50
C GLU A 878 39.06 54.54 15.54
N LYS A 879 37.86 54.51 16.13
CA LYS A 879 37.38 55.49 17.12
C LYS A 879 37.76 55.16 18.58
N LEU A 880 38.64 54.18 18.84
CA LEU A 880 38.99 53.67 20.19
C LEU A 880 40.45 53.98 20.61
N ASP A 881 40.67 54.47 21.85
CA ASP A 881 41.99 54.93 22.37
C ASP A 881 42.56 54.01 23.49
N ALA A 882 43.77 53.50 23.26
CA ALA A 882 44.53 52.60 24.14
C ALA A 882 44.84 53.14 25.55
N LYS A 883 44.88 54.47 25.75
CA LYS A 883 45.26 55.05 27.06
C LYS A 883 44.22 54.83 28.14
N ASN A 884 42.97 54.53 27.75
CA ASN A 884 41.90 54.24 28.68
C ASN A 884 42.01 52.84 29.34
N PHE A 885 43.04 52.05 28.98
CA PHE A 885 43.10 50.60 29.23
C PHE A 885 44.22 50.09 30.18
N VAL A 886 45.34 50.81 30.46
CA VAL A 886 46.50 50.28 31.28
C VAL A 886 47.32 51.34 32.08
N GLU A 887 48.24 50.88 32.96
CA GLU A 887 49.18 51.69 33.79
C GLU A 887 50.50 50.90 34.15
N ILE A 888 51.68 51.54 34.29
CA ILE A 888 53.01 50.85 34.42
C ILE A 888 54.07 51.54 35.33
N LYS A 889 55.09 50.77 35.80
CA LYS A 889 56.35 51.21 36.46
C LYS A 889 57.60 50.61 35.79
N ASP A 890 58.73 51.33 35.85
CA ASP A 890 60.05 50.96 35.28
C ASP A 890 60.02 50.50 33.80
N GLY A 891 59.13 51.12 33.01
CA GLY A 891 58.94 50.91 31.57
C GLY A 891 58.10 52.03 30.93
N GLU A 892 57.71 51.87 29.66
CA GLU A 892 57.00 52.86 28.83
C GLU A 892 55.75 52.24 28.17
N VAL A 893 54.64 52.97 27.96
CA VAL A 893 53.44 52.46 27.24
C VAL A 893 53.41 52.95 25.79
N VAL A 894 53.28 52.02 24.85
CA VAL A 894 53.45 52.25 23.40
C VAL A 894 52.11 52.47 22.67
N GLY A 895 51.07 51.69 23.01
CA GLY A 895 49.76 51.74 22.35
C GLY A 895 49.09 50.36 22.26
N PHE A 896 47.93 50.28 21.61
CA PHE A 896 47.34 48.98 21.25
C PHE A 896 48.26 48.22 20.29
N VAL A 897 48.56 46.97 20.62
CA VAL A 897 49.27 46.03 19.74
C VAL A 897 48.37 45.59 18.59
N GLU A 898 47.08 45.47 18.91
CA GLU A 898 46.01 45.08 18.01
C GLU A 898 44.74 45.74 18.53
N LYS A 899 43.99 46.40 17.64
CA LYS A 899 42.73 47.07 18.02
C LYS A 899 41.59 46.02 18.16
N PRO A 900 40.59 46.20 19.03
CA PRO A 900 39.53 45.22 19.27
C PRO A 900 38.75 44.87 18.00
N ASN A 901 38.41 43.59 17.82
CA ASN A 901 37.64 43.17 16.66
C ASN A 901 36.13 43.36 16.92
N THR A 902 35.62 44.53 16.57
CA THR A 902 34.22 44.89 16.75
C THR A 902 33.25 44.10 15.87
N THR A 903 33.67 43.33 14.86
CA THR A 903 32.73 42.51 14.06
C THR A 903 32.40 41.16 14.71
N LYS A 904 33.11 40.78 15.79
CA LYS A 904 32.94 39.52 16.51
C LYS A 904 32.28 39.72 17.88
N ILE A 905 31.09 39.16 18.06
CA ILE A 905 30.34 39.19 19.32
C ILE A 905 31.09 38.47 20.46
N GLY A 906 30.90 38.97 21.69
CA GLY A 906 31.32 38.34 22.95
C GLY A 906 32.44 39.08 23.68
N GLU A 907 32.81 38.58 24.85
CA GLU A 907 33.99 39.06 25.58
C GLU A 907 35.29 38.80 24.80
N GLN A 908 36.13 39.82 24.74
CA GLN A 908 37.44 39.86 24.09
C GLN A 908 38.49 40.41 25.06
N LYS A 909 39.77 40.36 24.66
CA LYS A 909 40.86 41.05 25.37
C LYS A 909 41.76 41.77 24.38
N VAL A 910 41.88 43.08 24.53
CA VAL A 910 42.80 43.93 23.74
C VAL A 910 44.19 43.96 24.37
N LYS A 911 45.22 44.10 23.55
CA LYS A 911 46.62 44.04 23.96
C LYS A 911 47.27 45.42 23.91
N VAL A 912 47.99 45.82 24.96
CA VAL A 912 48.72 47.11 25.05
C VAL A 912 50.20 46.86 25.38
N GLU A 913 51.14 47.43 24.62
CA GLU A 913 52.60 47.11 24.69
C GLU A 913 53.46 48.06 25.54
N THR A 914 54.52 47.49 26.17
CA THR A 914 55.55 48.12 27.03
C THR A 914 56.94 47.42 26.88
N LYS A 915 58.07 47.75 27.59
CA LYS A 915 59.45 47.19 27.32
C LYS A 915 60.57 47.25 28.43
N ASP A 916 61.66 46.45 28.29
CA ASP A 916 62.78 46.16 29.27
C ASP A 916 64.26 46.40 28.79
N ARG A 917 65.26 46.10 29.66
CA ARG A 917 66.72 46.36 29.47
C ARG A 917 67.58 45.38 28.64
N PHE A 918 67.17 44.12 28.41
CA PHE A 918 67.84 43.27 27.41
C PHE A 918 67.19 43.47 26.02
N GLY A 919 66.20 44.36 25.93
CA GLY A 919 65.45 44.71 24.73
C GLY A 919 64.03 44.10 24.71
N ASN A 920 63.60 43.43 25.78
CA ASN A 920 62.40 42.60 25.75
C ASN A 920 61.14 43.46 25.93
N LYS A 921 60.22 43.39 24.98
CA LYS A 921 58.90 44.03 25.09
C LYS A 921 57.96 43.20 25.96
N LYS A 922 57.04 43.87 26.66
CA LYS A 922 56.02 43.24 27.51
C LYS A 922 54.62 43.74 27.13
N VAL A 923 53.72 42.83 26.82
CA VAL A 923 52.35 43.14 26.37
C VAL A 923 51.34 42.78 27.45
N THR A 924 50.39 43.67 27.74
CA THR A 924 49.40 43.56 28.82
C THR A 924 47.99 43.47 28.22
N GLU A 925 47.13 42.58 28.74
CA GLU A 925 45.81 42.27 28.14
C GLU A 925 44.66 42.84 28.97
N VAL A 926 43.65 43.39 28.28
CA VAL A 926 42.59 44.19 28.91
C VAL A 926 41.22 43.79 28.35
N PRO A 927 40.18 43.49 29.15
CA PRO A 927 38.92 42.94 28.64
C PRO A 927 38.02 43.98 27.93
N VAL A 928 37.33 43.56 26.86
CA VAL A 928 36.36 44.36 26.07
C VAL A 928 35.25 43.45 25.55
N GLU A 929 33.97 43.76 25.76
CA GLU A 929 32.84 42.92 25.29
C GLU A 929 32.09 43.55 24.09
N VAL A 930 31.70 42.74 23.10
CA VAL A 930 30.97 43.16 21.88
C VAL A 930 29.55 42.56 21.82
N ILE A 931 28.51 43.37 21.56
CA ILE A 931 27.08 42.96 21.66
C ILE A 931 26.26 43.13 20.35
N TYR A 932 25.14 42.40 20.19
CA TYR A 932 24.36 42.25 18.94
C TYR A 932 23.56 43.48 18.50
N GLY A 933 23.15 44.37 19.41
CA GLY A 933 22.33 45.54 19.08
C GLY A 933 20.98 45.19 18.43
N ASP A 934 20.54 46.00 17.47
CA ASP A 934 19.36 45.76 16.63
C ASP A 934 19.82 45.18 15.28
N SER A 935 19.66 43.87 15.07
CA SER A 935 20.31 43.14 13.96
C SER A 935 19.53 41.94 13.40
N ILE A 936 19.82 41.57 12.16
CA ILE A 936 19.34 40.37 11.45
C ILE A 936 20.52 39.43 11.21
N MET A 937 20.32 38.11 11.34
CA MET A 937 21.38 37.11 11.24
C MET A 937 21.04 35.99 10.24
N PHE A 938 21.98 35.73 9.33
CA PHE A 938 21.92 34.65 8.35
C PHE A 938 22.83 33.49 8.75
N PHE A 939 22.40 32.25 8.48
CA PHE A 939 23.07 31.02 8.94
C PHE A 939 23.28 30.01 7.81
N GLY A 940 24.40 29.29 7.86
CA GLY A 940 24.77 28.26 6.88
C GLY A 940 24.34 26.83 7.24
N THR A 941 25.21 25.86 6.93
CA THR A 941 24.99 24.39 6.99
C THR A 941 24.52 23.78 8.32
N TRP A 942 24.69 24.44 9.47
CA TRP A 942 24.49 23.79 10.78
C TRP A 942 23.78 24.72 11.75
N HIS A 943 22.88 24.14 12.57
CA HIS A 943 22.16 24.87 13.61
C HIS A 943 23.06 25.14 14.82
N GLY A 944 23.40 26.41 15.03
CA GLY A 944 24.16 26.87 16.20
C GLY A 944 24.80 28.24 15.95
N GLY A 945 25.00 29.02 17.00
CA GLY A 945 25.59 30.38 16.94
C GLY A 945 27.03 30.44 16.39
N THR A 946 27.62 29.31 16.01
CA THR A 946 28.97 29.19 15.45
C THR A 946 29.00 29.21 13.91
N ASN A 947 27.85 29.14 13.22
CA ASN A 947 27.77 29.12 11.76
C ASN A 947 26.96 30.32 11.19
N ILE A 948 27.19 31.48 11.80
CA ILE A 948 26.66 32.77 11.35
C ILE A 948 27.44 33.18 10.10
N LYS A 949 26.73 33.48 9.01
CA LYS A 949 27.33 33.84 7.72
C LYS A 949 27.28 35.34 7.44
N SER A 950 26.32 36.06 7.99
CA SER A 950 26.31 37.52 7.96
C SER A 950 25.39 38.07 9.05
N ILE A 951 25.78 39.20 9.64
CA ILE A 951 24.94 39.98 10.56
C ILE A 951 24.70 41.35 9.92
N VAL A 952 23.43 41.74 9.82
CA VAL A 952 22.96 43.03 9.31
C VAL A 952 22.50 43.87 10.50
N THR A 953 23.29 44.83 10.95
CA THR A 953 23.04 45.64 12.16
C THR A 953 22.64 47.07 11.81
N LEU A 954 21.71 47.66 12.55
CA LEU A 954 21.32 49.06 12.42
C LEU A 954 22.19 49.94 13.32
N ASN A 955 23.04 50.79 12.73
CA ASN A 955 23.63 51.89 13.46
C ASN A 955 22.62 53.05 13.52
N HIS A 956 21.93 53.17 14.65
CA HIS A 956 20.90 54.20 14.86
C HIS A 956 21.45 55.63 14.99
N GLU A 957 22.71 55.82 15.37
CA GLU A 957 23.35 57.14 15.44
C GLU A 957 23.72 57.66 14.04
N GLU A 958 24.36 56.82 13.22
CA GLU A 958 24.79 57.20 11.87
C GLU A 958 23.73 56.96 10.77
N LYS A 959 22.60 56.29 11.10
CA LYS A 959 21.55 55.83 10.18
C LYS A 959 22.08 55.04 8.98
N LYS A 960 22.98 54.10 9.28
CA LYS A 960 23.62 53.20 8.31
C LYS A 960 23.50 51.75 8.73
N PHE A 961 23.41 50.86 7.75
CA PHE A 961 23.62 49.45 7.98
C PHE A 961 25.10 49.18 8.26
N SER A 962 25.39 48.36 9.26
CA SER A 962 26.70 47.75 9.49
C SER A 962 26.60 46.26 9.23
N ILE A 963 27.38 45.74 8.27
CA ILE A 963 27.25 44.36 7.80
C ILE A 963 28.54 43.60 8.06
N THR A 964 28.44 42.41 8.66
CA THR A 964 29.55 41.46 8.76
C THR A 964 29.51 40.43 7.63
N ASP A 965 30.68 40.08 7.09
CA ASP A 965 30.88 38.93 6.22
C ASP A 965 31.43 37.71 6.98
N SER A 966 31.54 36.61 6.25
CA SER A 966 32.23 35.39 6.66
C SER A 966 32.90 34.77 5.44
N GLU A 967 34.05 34.12 5.66
CA GLU A 967 34.74 33.36 4.61
C GLU A 967 34.17 31.93 4.46
N GLY A 968 34.37 31.35 3.27
CA GLY A 968 33.87 30.03 2.90
C GLY A 968 32.38 29.99 2.50
N PRO A 969 31.92 28.89 1.89
CA PRO A 969 30.60 28.78 1.26
C PRO A 969 29.45 28.99 2.26
N MET A 970 28.38 29.63 1.80
CA MET A 970 27.15 29.86 2.55
C MET A 970 26.50 28.54 3.03
N HIS A 971 26.42 27.52 2.17
CA HIS A 971 25.89 26.19 2.47
C HIS A 971 26.50 25.10 1.57
N THR A 972 26.66 23.87 2.07
CA THR A 972 27.38 22.80 1.34
C THR A 972 26.50 21.82 0.56
N SER A 973 25.20 21.71 0.90
CA SER A 973 24.32 20.63 0.39
C SER A 973 23.27 21.04 -0.66
N PHE A 974 23.21 22.31 -1.07
CA PHE A 974 22.34 22.76 -2.18
C PHE A 974 23.22 23.10 -3.38
N ALA A 975 22.92 22.52 -4.54
CA ALA A 975 23.82 22.51 -5.70
C ALA A 975 23.89 23.88 -6.41
N ASP A 976 24.74 24.78 -5.91
CA ASP A 976 24.94 26.16 -6.38
C ASP A 976 23.68 27.04 -6.45
N GLU A 977 22.62 26.64 -5.75
CA GLU A 977 21.35 27.35 -5.69
C GLU A 977 21.44 28.64 -4.86
N LYS A 978 20.54 29.61 -5.12
CA LYS A 978 20.36 30.81 -4.27
C LYS A 978 20.05 30.37 -2.84
N TYR A 979 20.94 30.66 -1.90
CA TYR A 979 20.79 30.26 -0.50
C TYR A 979 20.43 31.42 0.43
N MET A 980 21.01 32.61 0.20
CA MET A 980 20.74 33.83 0.97
C MET A 980 20.46 35.01 0.03
N GLY A 981 19.77 36.04 0.51
CA GLY A 981 19.70 37.32 -0.19
C GLY A 981 19.04 38.42 0.62
N MET A 982 19.26 39.66 0.20
CA MET A 982 18.62 40.83 0.77
C MET A 982 18.32 41.86 -0.32
N THR A 983 17.14 42.47 -0.25
CA THR A 983 16.75 43.62 -1.05
C THR A 983 16.33 44.74 -0.11
N VAL A 984 16.91 45.93 -0.29
CA VAL A 984 16.50 47.14 0.41
C VAL A 984 15.69 47.99 -0.56
N TYR A 985 14.46 48.32 -0.17
CA TYR A 985 13.57 49.28 -0.83
C TYR A 985 13.51 50.56 0.00
N ASP A 986 13.25 51.69 -0.65
CA ASP A 986 12.85 52.90 0.05
C ASP A 986 11.41 52.78 0.58
N LYS A 987 11.03 53.72 1.46
CA LYS A 987 9.68 53.81 2.05
C LYS A 987 8.52 53.85 1.04
N ASP A 988 8.78 54.24 -0.20
CA ASP A 988 7.78 54.34 -1.28
C ASP A 988 7.70 53.04 -2.10
N GLY A 989 8.64 52.11 -1.91
CA GLY A 989 8.67 50.77 -2.51
C GLY A 989 9.60 50.62 -3.70
N LYS A 990 10.45 51.61 -3.99
CA LYS A 990 11.44 51.53 -5.05
C LYS A 990 12.69 50.82 -4.54
N GLU A 991 13.20 49.86 -5.32
CA GLU A 991 14.42 49.14 -4.98
C GLU A 991 15.63 50.10 -4.93
N LYS A 992 16.32 50.14 -3.78
CA LYS A 992 17.60 50.83 -3.60
C LYS A 992 18.76 49.90 -3.96
N LYS A 993 18.68 48.62 -3.57
CA LYS A 993 19.76 47.63 -3.75
C LYS A 993 19.24 46.20 -3.53
N VAL A 994 19.53 45.29 -4.46
CA VAL A 994 19.36 43.83 -4.31
C VAL A 994 20.72 43.13 -4.38
N LEU A 995 20.89 42.08 -3.57
CA LEU A 995 21.95 41.09 -3.76
C LEU A 995 21.52 39.72 -3.24
N SER A 996 22.08 38.66 -3.84
CA SER A 996 21.86 37.28 -3.39
C SER A 996 23.16 36.49 -3.41
N VAL A 997 23.29 35.55 -2.49
CA VAL A 997 24.45 34.67 -2.31
C VAL A 997 24.00 33.23 -2.55
N ARG A 998 24.72 32.51 -3.42
CA ARG A 998 24.53 31.08 -3.68
C ARG A 998 25.11 30.24 -2.56
N ALA A 999 24.69 28.98 -2.47
CA ALA A 999 25.19 28.03 -1.49
C ALA A 999 26.74 27.96 -1.46
N SER A 1000 27.40 27.91 -2.63
CA SER A 1000 28.86 27.85 -2.75
C SER A 1000 29.60 29.18 -2.55
N GLU A 1001 28.91 30.32 -2.53
CA GLU A 1001 29.52 31.65 -2.42
C GLU A 1001 29.73 32.06 -0.96
N ASN A 1002 30.72 32.92 -0.68
CA ASN A 1002 30.90 33.56 0.63
C ASN A 1002 30.06 34.86 0.71
N THR A 1003 29.92 35.45 1.90
CA THR A 1003 29.10 36.65 2.12
C THR A 1003 29.87 37.96 1.97
N LYS A 1004 31.12 37.92 1.49
CA LYS A 1004 32.01 39.08 1.41
C LYS A 1004 31.50 40.17 0.48
N VAL A 1005 31.19 39.79 -0.77
CA VAL A 1005 30.59 40.69 -1.76
C VAL A 1005 29.22 41.20 -1.29
N PHE A 1006 28.51 40.42 -0.46
CA PHE A 1006 27.26 40.87 0.15
C PHE A 1006 27.49 41.97 1.20
N ALA A 1007 28.43 41.78 2.13
CA ALA A 1007 28.75 42.82 3.11
C ALA A 1007 29.31 44.09 2.46
N GLU A 1008 30.28 43.97 1.55
CA GLU A 1008 30.88 45.10 0.82
C GLU A 1008 29.85 45.99 0.11
N GLN A 1009 28.73 45.43 -0.35
CA GLN A 1009 27.70 46.15 -1.10
C GLN A 1009 26.61 46.79 -0.24
N PHE A 1010 26.49 46.42 1.03
CA PHE A 1010 25.48 46.93 1.98
C PHE A 1010 26.08 47.63 3.21
N ASN A 1011 27.35 47.39 3.55
CA ASN A 1011 28.02 48.00 4.70
C ASN A 1011 28.20 49.51 4.50
N GLY A 1012 27.82 50.30 5.50
CA GLY A 1012 27.79 51.76 5.43
C GLY A 1012 26.66 52.35 4.58
N MET A 1013 25.79 51.53 3.97
CA MET A 1013 24.63 52.00 3.20
C MET A 1013 23.64 52.71 4.13
N THR A 1014 23.17 53.89 3.73
CA THR A 1014 22.23 54.70 4.52
C THR A 1014 20.78 54.21 4.42
N PHE A 1015 20.06 54.29 5.54
CA PHE A 1015 18.62 53.99 5.62
C PHE A 1015 17.82 55.19 6.16
N GLU A 1016 16.56 55.28 5.74
CA GLU A 1016 15.56 56.11 6.42
C GLU A 1016 14.61 55.23 7.23
N TYR A 1017 14.08 55.76 8.34
CA TYR A 1017 13.00 55.08 9.06
C TYR A 1017 11.74 55.08 8.19
N GLY A 1018 11.31 53.89 7.77
CA GLY A 1018 10.33 53.73 6.70
C GLY A 1018 10.82 52.80 5.58
N ASP A 1019 12.13 52.72 5.34
CA ASP A 1019 12.73 51.81 4.36
C ASP A 1019 12.41 50.34 4.70
N VAL A 1020 12.34 49.50 3.68
CA VAL A 1020 11.93 48.10 3.79
C VAL A 1020 13.06 47.18 3.37
N VAL A 1021 13.44 46.24 4.24
CA VAL A 1021 14.45 45.22 4.00
C VAL A 1021 13.77 43.87 3.81
N LYS A 1022 13.73 43.39 2.58
CA LYS A 1022 13.37 42.00 2.24
C LYS A 1022 14.60 41.11 2.43
N VAL A 1023 14.41 39.97 3.08
CA VAL A 1023 15.43 38.94 3.27
C VAL A 1023 14.95 37.60 2.72
N TYR A 1024 15.87 36.81 2.18
CA TYR A 1024 15.64 35.45 1.70
C TYR A 1024 16.64 34.51 2.39
N GLN A 1025 16.16 33.36 2.84
CA GLN A 1025 17.01 32.24 3.23
C GLN A 1025 16.38 30.90 2.81
N ARG A 1026 17.16 30.01 2.19
CA ARG A 1026 16.70 28.70 1.68
C ARG A 1026 16.20 27.76 2.78
N GLU A 1027 16.78 27.83 3.96
CA GLU A 1027 16.35 27.14 5.17
C GLU A 1027 16.01 28.20 6.23
N PHE A 1028 14.76 28.67 6.20
CA PHE A 1028 14.33 29.89 6.91
C PHE A 1028 14.13 29.67 8.42
N ASP A 1029 13.93 28.44 8.85
CA ASP A 1029 13.92 28.00 10.25
C ASP A 1029 15.22 28.33 11.01
N ARG A 1030 16.33 28.53 10.28
CA ARG A 1030 17.62 28.98 10.82
C ARG A 1030 17.76 30.51 10.98
N PHE A 1031 16.86 31.31 10.41
CA PHE A 1031 16.96 32.78 10.44
C PHE A 1031 16.69 33.35 11.85
N LYS A 1032 17.39 34.43 12.26
CA LYS A 1032 17.23 35.07 13.58
C LYS A 1032 17.26 36.60 13.49
N VAL A 1033 16.50 37.26 14.38
CA VAL A 1033 16.40 38.72 14.50
C VAL A 1033 16.58 39.13 15.95
N TYR A 1034 17.42 40.11 16.21
CA TYR A 1034 17.70 40.68 17.52
C TYR A 1034 17.24 42.14 17.59
N LYS A 1035 16.71 42.50 18.76
CA LYS A 1035 16.26 43.85 19.09
C LYS A 1035 16.89 44.22 20.43
N LYS A 1036 17.70 45.27 20.47
CA LYS A 1036 18.50 45.68 21.65
C LYS A 1036 19.25 44.53 22.35
N ASN A 1037 19.94 43.68 21.59
CA ASN A 1037 20.69 42.51 22.07
C ASN A 1037 19.82 41.32 22.57
N GLU A 1038 18.49 41.40 22.49
CA GLU A 1038 17.56 40.29 22.82
C GLU A 1038 16.99 39.64 21.56
N LEU A 1039 16.81 38.32 21.56
CA LEU A 1039 16.28 37.57 20.41
C LEU A 1039 14.75 37.71 20.32
N VAL A 1040 14.23 38.00 19.11
CA VAL A 1040 12.79 38.09 18.84
C VAL A 1040 12.27 36.77 18.28
N ASP A 1041 11.50 36.03 19.08
CA ASP A 1041 10.96 34.72 18.69
C ASP A 1041 9.80 34.85 17.70
N THR A 1042 9.86 34.10 16.59
CA THR A 1042 8.92 34.23 15.47
C THR A 1042 8.96 33.00 14.55
N GLU A 1043 7.81 32.34 14.37
CA GLU A 1043 7.61 31.34 13.31
C GLU A 1043 7.42 32.04 11.96
N TYR A 1044 8.21 31.67 10.96
CA TYR A 1044 8.12 32.17 9.59
C TYR A 1044 7.91 30.98 8.63
N SER A 1045 6.70 30.85 8.10
CA SER A 1045 6.28 29.73 7.24
C SER A 1045 6.67 29.87 5.76
N VAL A 1046 7.57 30.79 5.43
CA VAL A 1046 7.97 31.14 4.05
C VAL A 1046 9.47 31.47 3.97
N HIS A 1047 10.07 31.27 2.79
CA HIS A 1047 11.51 31.43 2.55
C HIS A 1047 11.94 32.91 2.37
N GLU A 1048 11.00 33.85 2.40
CA GLU A 1048 11.22 35.29 2.26
C GLU A 1048 10.39 36.06 3.28
N VAL A 1049 10.99 37.05 3.94
CA VAL A 1049 10.33 37.91 4.93
C VAL A 1049 10.76 39.36 4.70
N MET A 1050 9.90 40.32 5.03
CA MET A 1050 10.24 41.74 5.01
C MET A 1050 10.23 42.36 6.40
N PHE A 1051 11.12 43.33 6.59
CA PHE A 1051 11.24 44.12 7.80
C PHE A 1051 11.22 45.61 7.46
N LYS A 1052 10.36 46.37 8.11
CA LYS A 1052 10.42 47.84 8.12
C LYS A 1052 11.53 48.28 9.07
N VAL A 1053 12.37 49.22 8.63
CA VAL A 1053 13.39 49.83 9.49
C VAL A 1053 12.73 50.94 10.32
N THR A 1054 12.86 50.86 11.64
CA THR A 1054 12.24 51.79 12.61
C THR A 1054 13.24 52.22 13.69
N GLU A 1055 12.89 53.22 14.50
CA GLU A 1055 13.64 53.60 15.71
C GLU A 1055 13.76 52.48 16.75
N LYS A 1056 12.98 51.41 16.61
CA LYS A 1056 12.99 50.22 17.46
C LYS A 1056 13.64 49.03 16.76
N GLY A 1057 14.47 49.26 15.74
CA GLY A 1057 15.10 48.22 14.93
C GLY A 1057 14.20 47.69 13.80
N PHE A 1058 14.44 46.45 13.40
CA PHE A 1058 13.69 45.75 12.34
C PHE A 1058 12.32 45.27 12.84
N GLU A 1059 11.23 45.66 12.18
CA GLU A 1059 9.86 45.24 12.52
C GLU A 1059 9.22 44.50 11.34
N LYS A 1060 8.75 43.26 11.56
CA LYS A 1060 8.20 42.39 10.49
C LYS A 1060 7.03 43.06 9.76
N MET A 1061 7.02 42.97 8.43
CA MET A 1061 5.90 43.36 7.58
C MET A 1061 5.16 42.12 7.08
N GLU A 1062 3.84 42.11 7.24
CA GLU A 1062 2.95 41.22 6.50
C GLU A 1062 2.74 41.75 5.06
N ALA A 1063 2.38 40.85 4.14
CA ALA A 1063 2.21 41.19 2.72
C ALA A 1063 1.19 42.32 2.51
N GLN A 1064 1.62 43.44 1.92
CA GLN A 1064 0.82 44.65 1.74
C GLN A 1064 -0.01 44.61 0.45
N GLN A 1065 -0.75 43.51 0.26
CA GLN A 1065 -1.70 43.34 -0.83
C GLN A 1065 -3.06 42.87 -0.32
N GLU A 1066 -4.11 43.58 -0.71
CA GLU A 1066 -5.48 43.09 -0.58
C GLU A 1066 -5.74 42.17 -1.78
N VAL A 1067 -5.72 40.87 -1.52
CA VAL A 1067 -6.02 39.82 -2.51
C VAL A 1067 -7.40 39.29 -2.20
N THR A 1068 -8.36 39.61 -3.08
CA THR A 1068 -9.70 39.04 -3.03
C THR A 1068 -9.76 37.88 -4.02
N PRO A 1069 -10.07 36.64 -3.60
CA PRO A 1069 -10.33 35.56 -4.54
C PRO A 1069 -11.55 35.93 -5.38
N VAL A 1070 -11.45 35.80 -6.70
CA VAL A 1070 -12.53 36.01 -7.65
C VAL A 1070 -13.01 34.63 -8.08
N PRO A 1071 -14.16 34.13 -7.57
CA PRO A 1071 -14.65 32.81 -7.93
C PRO A 1071 -14.89 32.72 -9.43
N GLN A 1072 -14.24 31.76 -10.09
CA GLN A 1072 -14.31 31.62 -11.53
C GLN A 1072 -15.21 30.47 -11.97
N LYS A 1073 -15.85 30.65 -13.12
CA LYS A 1073 -16.58 29.57 -13.82
C LYS A 1073 -15.82 29.21 -15.09
N VAL A 1074 -15.25 28.02 -15.13
CA VAL A 1074 -14.44 27.53 -16.26
C VAL A 1074 -15.28 26.51 -17.04
N VAL A 1075 -15.24 26.57 -18.37
CA VAL A 1075 -15.98 25.63 -19.21
C VAL A 1075 -15.28 24.27 -19.21
N ILE A 1076 -16.05 23.19 -19.16
CA ILE A 1076 -15.51 21.83 -19.19
C ILE A 1076 -14.74 21.58 -20.50
N GLY A 1077 -13.56 20.96 -20.38
CA GLY A 1077 -12.63 20.75 -21.49
C GLY A 1077 -11.78 21.96 -21.87
N THR A 1078 -11.91 23.12 -21.20
CA THR A 1078 -11.00 24.25 -21.42
C THR A 1078 -9.54 23.83 -21.18
N ASP A 1079 -8.68 24.10 -22.15
CA ASP A 1079 -7.23 23.91 -22.03
C ASP A 1079 -6.67 24.74 -20.87
N THR A 1080 -6.08 24.04 -19.90
CA THR A 1080 -5.61 24.63 -18.64
C THR A 1080 -4.38 25.50 -18.82
N GLU A 1081 -3.63 25.33 -19.92
CA GLU A 1081 -2.49 26.19 -20.26
C GLU A 1081 -2.91 27.54 -20.86
N LYS A 1082 -4.18 27.68 -21.26
CA LYS A 1082 -4.77 28.96 -21.72
C LYS A 1082 -5.42 29.77 -20.61
N LEU A 1083 -5.61 29.19 -19.41
CA LEU A 1083 -6.19 29.91 -18.28
C LEU A 1083 -5.20 30.93 -17.73
N ASN A 1084 -5.63 32.19 -17.60
CA ASN A 1084 -4.80 33.25 -17.05
C ASN A 1084 -5.10 33.42 -15.56
N ALA A 1085 -4.11 33.18 -14.70
CA ALA A 1085 -4.24 33.30 -13.25
C ALA A 1085 -4.70 34.70 -12.79
N LYS A 1086 -4.47 35.74 -13.60
CA LYS A 1086 -4.93 37.12 -13.35
C LYS A 1086 -6.44 37.26 -13.22
N ASP A 1087 -7.20 36.36 -13.82
CA ASP A 1087 -8.66 36.43 -13.81
C ASP A 1087 -9.28 35.85 -12.52
N PHE A 1088 -8.49 35.08 -11.75
CA PHE A 1088 -8.95 34.31 -10.58
C PHE A 1088 -8.77 35.07 -9.26
N VAL A 1089 -8.07 36.20 -9.26
CA VAL A 1089 -7.85 37.03 -8.07
C VAL A 1089 -7.86 38.50 -8.45
N GLN A 1090 -8.52 39.31 -7.64
CA GLN A 1090 -8.38 40.76 -7.71
C GLN A 1090 -7.33 41.17 -6.69
N VAL A 1091 -6.21 41.70 -7.18
CA VAL A 1091 -5.10 42.17 -6.34
C VAL A 1091 -5.07 43.69 -6.36
N LYS A 1092 -5.03 44.28 -5.17
CA LYS A 1092 -4.79 45.71 -4.98
C LYS A 1092 -3.43 45.87 -4.30
N ASP A 1093 -2.65 46.82 -4.80
CA ASP A 1093 -1.26 47.10 -4.40
C ASP A 1093 -0.28 45.92 -4.63
N GLY A 1094 -0.60 45.06 -5.61
CA GLY A 1094 0.21 43.91 -6.04
C GLY A 1094 -0.15 43.40 -7.44
N GLU A 1095 0.50 42.30 -7.85
CA GLU A 1095 0.40 41.66 -9.16
C GLU A 1095 0.27 40.12 -9.02
N VAL A 1096 -0.33 39.47 -10.01
CA VAL A 1096 -0.52 37.99 -10.00
C VAL A 1096 0.68 37.30 -10.64
N VAL A 1097 1.18 36.26 -9.98
CA VAL A 1097 2.34 35.47 -10.44
C VAL A 1097 1.90 34.31 -11.33
N GLY A 1098 0.93 33.51 -10.89
CA GLY A 1098 0.50 32.31 -11.62
C GLY A 1098 -0.31 31.34 -10.76
N PHE A 1099 -0.71 30.22 -11.37
CA PHE A 1099 -1.26 29.07 -10.62
C PHE A 1099 -0.13 28.26 -9.99
N VAL A 1100 -0.37 27.75 -8.78
CA VAL A 1100 0.55 26.83 -8.08
C VAL A 1100 0.37 25.39 -8.56
N GLU A 1101 -0.83 25.04 -9.03
CA GLU A 1101 -1.19 23.69 -9.51
C GLU A 1101 -2.13 23.78 -10.73
N LYS A 1102 -2.11 22.77 -11.62
CA LYS A 1102 -3.00 22.74 -12.80
C LYS A 1102 -4.42 22.35 -12.39
N LEU A 1103 -5.40 23.19 -12.70
CA LEU A 1103 -6.84 22.92 -12.52
C LEU A 1103 -7.27 21.69 -13.33
N ASN A 1104 -8.22 20.88 -12.84
CA ASN A 1104 -8.77 19.78 -13.63
C ASN A 1104 -10.09 20.16 -14.31
N THR A 1105 -10.03 20.60 -15.57
CA THR A 1105 -11.20 20.99 -16.37
C THR A 1105 -11.95 19.82 -17.01
N THR A 1106 -11.53 18.57 -16.81
CA THR A 1106 -12.13 17.39 -17.48
C THR A 1106 -13.43 16.88 -16.82
N LYS A 1107 -13.81 17.43 -15.66
CA LYS A 1107 -14.98 17.02 -14.89
C LYS A 1107 -15.74 18.24 -14.34
N ILE A 1108 -17.06 18.21 -14.42
CA ILE A 1108 -17.95 19.17 -13.76
C ILE A 1108 -17.83 19.01 -12.25
N SER A 1109 -17.30 20.01 -11.56
CA SER A 1109 -17.22 20.05 -10.10
C SER A 1109 -16.87 21.44 -9.58
N LYS A 1110 -17.15 21.67 -8.29
CA LYS A 1110 -16.55 22.77 -7.52
C LYS A 1110 -15.20 22.31 -7.00
N GLN A 1111 -14.17 23.06 -7.35
CA GLN A 1111 -12.77 22.84 -7.01
C GLN A 1111 -12.22 24.09 -6.32
N THR A 1112 -11.03 24.01 -5.74
CA THR A 1112 -10.23 25.18 -5.37
C THR A 1112 -8.93 25.14 -6.17
N VAL A 1113 -8.50 26.29 -6.69
CA VAL A 1113 -7.20 26.45 -7.34
C VAL A 1113 -6.36 27.44 -6.54
N LYS A 1114 -5.07 27.14 -6.37
CA LYS A 1114 -4.13 28.01 -5.68
C LYS A 1114 -3.52 29.00 -6.64
N VAL A 1115 -3.76 30.29 -6.39
CA VAL A 1115 -3.17 31.40 -7.15
C VAL A 1115 -2.12 32.10 -6.29
N GLU A 1116 -0.91 32.22 -6.82
CA GLU A 1116 0.16 32.99 -6.19
C GLU A 1116 0.13 34.45 -6.69
N THR A 1117 0.21 35.37 -5.74
CA THR A 1117 0.16 36.83 -5.95
C THR A 1117 1.31 37.49 -5.20
N LYS A 1118 1.87 38.60 -5.67
CA LYS A 1118 2.94 39.33 -4.99
C LYS A 1118 2.61 40.81 -4.86
N ASP A 1119 2.83 41.41 -3.69
CA ASP A 1119 2.64 42.86 -3.51
C ASP A 1119 3.69 43.69 -4.27
N ARG A 1120 3.57 45.02 -4.25
CA ARG A 1120 4.52 45.96 -4.87
C ARG A 1120 5.98 45.81 -4.41
N PHE A 1121 6.24 45.16 -3.28
CA PHE A 1121 7.59 44.86 -2.78
C PHE A 1121 8.02 43.42 -3.13
N GLY A 1122 7.10 42.60 -3.64
CA GLY A 1122 7.34 41.21 -4.03
C GLY A 1122 7.05 40.18 -2.93
N ASN A 1123 6.22 40.46 -1.92
CA ASN A 1123 5.78 39.47 -0.93
C ASN A 1123 4.74 38.52 -1.53
N LYS A 1124 5.09 37.24 -1.66
CA LYS A 1124 4.19 36.22 -2.20
C LYS A 1124 3.10 35.81 -1.19
N LYS A 1125 1.85 35.77 -1.65
CA LYS A 1125 0.67 35.25 -0.96
C LYS A 1125 -0.03 34.25 -1.88
N VAL A 1126 -0.20 33.02 -1.40
CA VAL A 1126 -1.05 32.03 -2.07
C VAL A 1126 -2.47 32.23 -1.56
N THR A 1127 -3.42 32.38 -2.50
CA THR A 1127 -4.84 32.50 -2.20
C THR A 1127 -5.55 31.32 -2.86
N GLU A 1128 -6.36 30.59 -2.08
CA GLU A 1128 -7.26 29.57 -2.61
C GLU A 1128 -8.49 30.25 -3.22
N VAL A 1129 -8.71 29.99 -4.51
CA VAL A 1129 -9.83 30.53 -5.27
C VAL A 1129 -10.80 29.40 -5.58
N PRO A 1130 -12.09 29.51 -5.21
CA PRO A 1130 -13.08 28.52 -5.61
C PRO A 1130 -13.37 28.64 -7.12
N VAL A 1131 -13.29 27.51 -7.83
CA VAL A 1131 -13.54 27.41 -9.26
C VAL A 1131 -14.64 26.39 -9.50
N GLU A 1132 -15.67 26.78 -10.23
CA GLU A 1132 -16.74 25.87 -10.65
C GLU A 1132 -16.52 25.52 -12.13
N VAL A 1133 -16.21 24.25 -12.42
CA VAL A 1133 -16.17 23.77 -13.80
C VAL A 1133 -17.60 23.53 -14.25
N THR A 1134 -18.09 24.33 -15.21
CA THR A 1134 -19.46 24.29 -15.73
C THR A 1134 -19.50 23.78 -17.16
N TYR A 1135 -20.70 23.43 -17.65
CA TYR A 1135 -20.92 23.29 -19.09
C TYR A 1135 -20.68 24.63 -19.81
N GLY A 1136 -20.40 24.55 -21.11
CA GLY A 1136 -20.36 25.69 -22.03
C GLY A 1136 -21.48 25.58 -23.04
N ASP A 1137 -21.18 25.82 -24.30
CA ASP A 1137 -22.01 25.41 -25.44
C ASP A 1137 -21.76 23.92 -25.72
N SER A 1138 -22.34 23.10 -24.85
CA SER A 1138 -21.99 21.68 -24.67
C SER A 1138 -23.16 20.76 -25.01
N ILE A 1139 -22.84 19.64 -25.66
CA ILE A 1139 -23.73 18.51 -25.89
C ILE A 1139 -23.26 17.34 -25.03
N VAL A 1140 -24.13 16.86 -24.16
CA VAL A 1140 -23.87 15.87 -23.12
C VAL A 1140 -24.54 14.55 -23.50
N TYR A 1141 -23.73 13.51 -23.69
CA TYR A 1141 -24.15 12.15 -24.00
C TYR A 1141 -24.17 11.31 -22.73
N GLN A 1142 -25.34 10.81 -22.33
CA GLN A 1142 -25.50 9.96 -21.14
C GLN A 1142 -25.71 8.50 -21.57
N GLY A 1143 -24.91 7.61 -20.97
CA GLY A 1143 -24.98 6.16 -21.17
C GLY A 1143 -26.00 5.49 -20.25
N LEU A 1144 -25.70 4.25 -19.88
CA LEU A 1144 -26.43 3.49 -18.86
C LEU A 1144 -26.53 4.28 -17.53
N SER A 1145 -27.58 4.04 -16.73
CA SER A 1145 -27.81 4.74 -15.45
C SER A 1145 -27.82 6.28 -15.53
N ASN A 1146 -28.01 6.87 -16.72
CA ASN A 1146 -27.83 8.31 -17.00
C ASN A 1146 -26.41 8.83 -16.68
N VAL A 1147 -25.41 7.96 -16.61
CA VAL A 1147 -24.02 8.36 -16.37
C VAL A 1147 -23.51 9.14 -17.58
N VAL A 1148 -22.94 10.33 -17.39
CA VAL A 1148 -22.35 11.10 -18.49
C VAL A 1148 -21.15 10.32 -19.04
N ARG A 1149 -21.24 9.91 -20.31
CA ARG A 1149 -20.16 9.19 -20.99
C ARG A 1149 -19.25 10.14 -21.73
N SER A 1150 -19.80 11.09 -22.48
CA SER A 1150 -19.02 12.12 -23.18
C SER A 1150 -19.71 13.47 -23.14
N ILE A 1151 -18.92 14.54 -23.22
CA ILE A 1151 -19.40 15.92 -23.39
C ILE A 1151 -18.61 16.53 -24.53
N VAL A 1152 -19.30 16.93 -25.59
CA VAL A 1152 -18.73 17.67 -26.74
C VAL A 1152 -19.05 19.15 -26.54
N THR A 1153 -18.04 19.98 -26.35
CA THR A 1153 -18.20 21.41 -26.12
C THR A 1153 -17.64 22.21 -27.30
N SER A 1154 -18.46 23.10 -27.86
CA SER A 1154 -18.00 24.08 -28.85
C SER A 1154 -17.23 25.17 -28.12
N ASN A 1155 -15.90 25.19 -28.28
CA ASN A 1155 -15.07 26.25 -27.72
C ASN A 1155 -15.00 27.40 -28.73
N HIS A 1156 -15.61 28.53 -28.35
CA HIS A 1156 -15.75 29.72 -29.17
C HIS A 1156 -14.45 30.53 -29.30
N ASP A 1157 -13.49 30.35 -28.38
CA ASP A 1157 -12.23 31.10 -28.35
C ASP A 1157 -11.21 30.56 -29.35
N ASP A 1158 -11.07 29.23 -29.46
CA ASP A 1158 -10.19 28.57 -30.43
C ASP A 1158 -10.92 27.92 -31.61
N LYS A 1159 -12.24 28.09 -31.68
CA LYS A 1159 -13.15 27.56 -32.71
C LYS A 1159 -13.01 26.05 -32.91
N LYS A 1160 -12.86 25.30 -31.82
CA LYS A 1160 -12.75 23.83 -31.85
C LYS A 1160 -13.79 23.14 -30.98
N LEU A 1161 -14.15 21.92 -31.36
CA LEU A 1161 -14.86 20.99 -30.47
C LEU A 1161 -13.87 20.40 -29.46
N HIS A 1162 -14.10 20.59 -28.17
CA HIS A 1162 -13.35 19.96 -27.09
C HIS A 1162 -14.20 18.87 -26.46
N VAL A 1163 -13.66 17.65 -26.33
CA VAL A 1163 -14.45 16.48 -25.93
C VAL A 1163 -13.86 15.77 -24.72
N THR A 1164 -14.66 15.65 -23.66
CA THR A 1164 -14.34 14.81 -22.50
C THR A 1164 -14.96 13.42 -22.67
N TYR A 1165 -14.33 12.40 -22.08
CA TYR A 1165 -14.81 11.02 -22.14
C TYR A 1165 -14.63 10.28 -20.81
N THR A 1166 -15.36 9.16 -20.70
CA THR A 1166 -15.12 8.10 -19.72
C THR A 1166 -14.52 6.89 -20.42
N ASN A 1167 -13.61 6.18 -19.76
CA ASN A 1167 -13.02 4.93 -20.26
C ASN A 1167 -13.83 3.70 -19.81
N GLU A 1168 -15.15 3.88 -19.72
CA GLU A 1168 -16.14 2.89 -19.30
C GLU A 1168 -17.09 2.60 -20.47
N GLN A 1169 -17.69 1.41 -20.47
CA GLN A 1169 -18.68 1.00 -21.47
C GLN A 1169 -19.83 2.00 -21.53
N ILE A 1170 -20.14 2.48 -22.74
CA ILE A 1170 -21.14 3.53 -22.96
C ILE A 1170 -22.50 3.06 -22.44
N HIS A 1171 -22.97 1.92 -22.92
CA HIS A 1171 -24.26 1.35 -22.56
C HIS A 1171 -24.34 -0.17 -22.83
N SER A 1172 -24.37 -0.99 -21.78
CA SER A 1172 -24.28 -2.47 -21.86
C SER A 1172 -25.41 -3.20 -22.60
N TYR A 1173 -26.56 -2.56 -22.78
CA TYR A 1173 -27.71 -3.13 -23.51
C TYR A 1173 -27.81 -2.72 -24.99
N PHE A 1174 -26.80 -2.04 -25.54
CA PHE A 1174 -26.73 -1.70 -26.96
C PHE A 1174 -25.47 -2.35 -27.57
N ASN A 1175 -25.35 -3.67 -27.43
CA ASN A 1175 -24.18 -4.42 -27.88
C ASN A 1175 -24.20 -4.62 -29.39
N ASN A 1176 -23.16 -4.15 -30.08
CA ASN A 1176 -23.07 -4.02 -31.53
C ASN A 1176 -24.15 -3.10 -32.14
N GLU A 1177 -24.75 -2.22 -31.33
CA GLU A 1177 -25.73 -1.23 -31.77
C GLU A 1177 -25.20 0.19 -31.59
N LEU A 1178 -25.41 1.03 -32.61
CA LEU A 1178 -25.06 2.45 -32.56
C LEU A 1178 -25.82 3.17 -31.45
N TYR A 1179 -25.11 3.57 -30.39
CA TYR A 1179 -25.69 4.26 -29.24
C TYR A 1179 -25.55 5.78 -29.32
N MET A 1180 -24.41 6.30 -29.78
CA MET A 1180 -24.17 7.73 -29.89
C MET A 1180 -23.34 8.10 -31.11
N GLY A 1181 -23.58 9.28 -31.68
CA GLY A 1181 -22.88 9.77 -32.86
C GLY A 1181 -22.94 11.28 -33.01
N ILE A 1182 -22.00 11.82 -33.78
CA ILE A 1182 -21.91 13.23 -34.13
C ILE A 1182 -21.44 13.39 -35.57
N THR A 1183 -22.07 14.28 -36.30
CA THR A 1183 -21.70 14.67 -37.66
C THR A 1183 -21.59 16.18 -37.73
N LEU A 1184 -20.44 16.69 -38.17
CA LEU A 1184 -20.23 18.12 -38.40
C LEU A 1184 -20.34 18.40 -39.91
N TYR A 1185 -21.20 19.34 -40.29
CA TYR A 1185 -21.38 19.82 -41.66
C TYR A 1185 -20.88 21.27 -41.80
N ASP A 1186 -20.33 21.61 -42.96
CA ASP A 1186 -20.00 22.99 -43.33
C ASP A 1186 -21.24 23.82 -43.69
N GLN A 1187 -21.06 25.12 -43.92
CA GLN A 1187 -22.13 26.04 -44.33
C GLN A 1187 -22.81 25.69 -45.67
N ASN A 1188 -22.18 24.86 -46.51
CA ASN A 1188 -22.71 24.38 -47.79
C ASN A 1188 -23.35 22.98 -47.65
N ASN A 1189 -23.49 22.48 -46.42
CA ASN A 1189 -24.02 21.16 -46.08
C ASN A 1189 -23.14 19.98 -46.54
N ASN A 1190 -21.83 20.19 -46.73
CA ASN A 1190 -20.85 19.11 -46.92
C ASN A 1190 -20.45 18.52 -45.56
N GLU A 1191 -20.32 17.20 -45.47
CA GLU A 1191 -19.84 16.55 -44.25
C GLU A 1191 -18.34 16.80 -44.03
N LYS A 1192 -17.99 17.41 -42.90
CA LYS A 1192 -16.61 17.61 -42.44
C LYS A 1192 -16.09 16.38 -41.68
N LYS A 1193 -16.96 15.73 -40.90
CA LYS A 1193 -16.68 14.49 -40.17
C LYS A 1193 -17.97 13.85 -39.67
N HIS A 1194 -18.07 12.52 -39.78
CA HIS A 1194 -18.94 11.66 -38.99
C HIS A 1194 -18.12 10.83 -37.98
N VAL A 1195 -18.59 10.72 -36.73
CA VAL A 1195 -18.05 9.82 -35.70
C VAL A 1195 -19.20 9.17 -34.94
N THR A 1196 -19.08 7.89 -34.69
CA THR A 1196 -20.06 7.04 -34.01
C THR A 1196 -19.37 6.20 -32.93
N ALA A 1197 -20.16 5.73 -31.96
CA ALA A 1197 -19.76 4.67 -31.05
C ALA A 1197 -20.95 3.78 -30.68
N GLU A 1198 -20.69 2.47 -30.65
CA GLU A 1198 -21.65 1.45 -30.26
C GLU A 1198 -21.74 1.32 -28.73
N GLY A 1199 -22.82 0.76 -28.19
CA GLY A 1199 -23.05 0.72 -26.73
C GLY A 1199 -21.99 -0.06 -25.95
N GLN A 1200 -21.42 -1.10 -26.54
CA GLN A 1200 -20.32 -1.87 -25.94
C GLN A 1200 -18.95 -1.18 -26.00
N GLU A 1201 -18.77 -0.15 -26.82
CA GLU A 1201 -17.54 0.64 -26.83
C GLU A 1201 -17.40 1.50 -25.57
N THR A 1202 -16.21 2.05 -25.35
CA THR A 1202 -16.01 3.15 -24.42
C THR A 1202 -16.03 4.48 -25.16
N SER A 1203 -16.51 5.55 -24.52
CA SER A 1203 -16.57 6.89 -25.13
C SER A 1203 -15.21 7.50 -25.50
N LYS A 1204 -14.10 6.83 -25.16
CA LYS A 1204 -12.74 7.25 -25.49
C LYS A 1204 -12.50 7.37 -26.99
N ASN A 1205 -12.82 6.33 -27.77
CA ASN A 1205 -12.57 6.33 -29.23
C ASN A 1205 -13.38 7.43 -29.94
N PHE A 1206 -14.65 7.58 -29.57
CA PHE A 1206 -15.50 8.69 -30.00
C PHE A 1206 -14.85 10.06 -29.72
N ALA A 1207 -14.43 10.29 -28.48
CA ALA A 1207 -13.87 11.57 -28.09
C ALA A 1207 -12.50 11.85 -28.72
N GLU A 1208 -11.59 10.88 -28.76
CA GLU A 1208 -10.28 11.02 -29.42
C GLU A 1208 -10.42 11.37 -30.90
N GLN A 1209 -11.47 10.90 -31.57
CA GLN A 1209 -11.74 11.25 -32.97
C GLN A 1209 -12.41 12.61 -33.18
N VAL A 1210 -13.17 13.14 -32.22
CA VAL A 1210 -13.92 14.42 -32.35
C VAL A 1210 -13.15 15.60 -31.73
N ASN A 1211 -12.30 15.34 -30.74
CA ASN A 1211 -11.57 16.36 -30.00
C ASN A 1211 -10.59 17.15 -30.89
N GLY A 1212 -10.62 18.48 -30.76
CA GLY A 1212 -9.78 19.41 -31.52
C GLY A 1212 -10.29 19.78 -32.91
N MET A 1213 -11.46 19.30 -33.34
CA MET A 1213 -12.03 19.60 -34.66
C MET A 1213 -12.43 21.05 -34.82
N MET A 1214 -11.95 21.71 -35.88
CA MET A 1214 -12.28 23.10 -36.17
C MET A 1214 -13.69 23.26 -36.74
N PHE A 1215 -14.43 24.24 -36.22
CA PHE A 1215 -15.72 24.68 -36.75
C PHE A 1215 -15.68 26.13 -37.22
N GLU A 1216 -16.59 26.50 -38.11
CA GLU A 1216 -16.89 27.89 -38.44
C GLU A 1216 -18.29 28.28 -38.00
N TYR A 1217 -18.53 29.58 -37.78
CA TYR A 1217 -19.87 30.05 -37.42
C TYR A 1217 -20.80 29.90 -38.61
N GLY A 1218 -21.82 29.07 -38.45
CA GLY A 1218 -22.69 28.62 -39.53
C GLY A 1218 -22.62 27.11 -39.80
N ASP A 1219 -21.57 26.42 -39.36
CA ASP A 1219 -21.48 24.96 -39.40
C ASP A 1219 -22.62 24.32 -38.57
N VAL A 1220 -23.04 23.13 -38.97
CA VAL A 1220 -24.14 22.38 -38.33
C VAL A 1220 -23.62 21.09 -37.71
N VAL A 1221 -23.82 20.94 -36.41
CA VAL A 1221 -23.58 19.71 -35.66
C VAL A 1221 -24.88 18.91 -35.61
N LYS A 1222 -24.95 17.82 -36.37
CA LYS A 1222 -26.01 16.83 -36.26
C LYS A 1222 -25.59 15.77 -35.25
N VAL A 1223 -26.39 15.54 -34.22
CA VAL A 1223 -26.11 14.59 -33.15
C VAL A 1223 -27.09 13.44 -33.20
N TYR A 1224 -26.59 12.22 -33.10
CA TYR A 1224 -27.35 11.00 -32.90
C TYR A 1224 -27.24 10.52 -31.45
N HIS A 1225 -28.35 10.12 -30.86
CA HIS A 1225 -28.39 9.41 -29.58
C HIS A 1225 -29.54 8.40 -29.58
N ALA A 1226 -29.26 7.12 -29.32
CA ALA A 1226 -30.24 6.03 -29.40
C ALA A 1226 -31.38 6.21 -28.39
N GLU A 1227 -31.04 6.60 -27.15
CA GLU A 1227 -31.99 7.09 -26.14
C GLU A 1227 -31.93 8.61 -26.09
N SER A 1228 -32.73 9.33 -26.89
CA SER A 1228 -32.61 10.79 -26.99
C SER A 1228 -32.94 11.55 -25.70
N ASP A 1229 -33.72 10.95 -24.79
CA ASP A 1229 -33.92 11.43 -23.41
C ASP A 1229 -32.66 11.33 -22.53
N ARG A 1230 -31.54 10.84 -23.06
CA ARG A 1230 -30.22 10.82 -22.44
C ARG A 1230 -29.23 11.77 -23.12
N LEU A 1231 -29.69 12.52 -24.13
CA LEU A 1231 -28.95 13.64 -24.72
C LEU A 1231 -29.41 14.97 -24.11
N SER A 1232 -28.48 15.76 -23.57
CA SER A 1232 -28.76 17.12 -23.06
C SER A 1232 -27.87 18.14 -23.75
N TRP A 1233 -28.34 19.37 -23.95
CA TRP A 1233 -27.54 20.46 -24.50
C TRP A 1233 -27.66 21.74 -23.69
N TYR A 1234 -26.53 22.43 -23.64
CA TYR A 1234 -26.31 23.66 -22.90
C TYR A 1234 -25.94 24.75 -23.89
N LYS A 1235 -26.43 25.96 -23.64
CA LYS A 1235 -26.08 27.16 -24.41
C LYS A 1235 -25.66 28.22 -23.42
N ASN A 1236 -24.53 28.90 -23.66
CA ASN A 1236 -24.00 29.92 -22.74
C ASN A 1236 -23.94 29.46 -21.27
N ARG A 1237 -23.56 28.19 -21.02
CA ARG A 1237 -23.44 27.56 -19.69
C ARG A 1237 -24.77 27.25 -18.98
N GLU A 1238 -25.90 27.62 -19.55
CA GLU A 1238 -27.24 27.28 -19.04
C GLU A 1238 -27.78 26.02 -19.72
N PHE A 1239 -28.58 25.25 -18.99
CA PHE A 1239 -29.30 24.11 -19.54
C PHE A 1239 -30.45 24.62 -20.42
N VAL A 1240 -30.38 24.36 -21.73
CA VAL A 1240 -31.35 24.88 -22.70
C VAL A 1240 -32.28 23.80 -23.25
N GLY A 1241 -31.84 22.54 -23.24
CA GLY A 1241 -32.74 21.44 -23.56
C GLY A 1241 -32.18 20.07 -23.28
N LYS A 1242 -33.10 19.11 -23.31
CA LYS A 1242 -32.85 17.69 -23.21
C LYS A 1242 -33.78 17.02 -24.20
N GLY A 1243 -33.32 15.94 -24.84
CA GLY A 1243 -34.15 15.24 -25.80
C GLY A 1243 -35.37 14.60 -25.13
N ASP A 1244 -36.34 14.25 -25.96
CA ASP A 1244 -37.57 13.61 -25.52
C ASP A 1244 -37.63 12.24 -26.18
N LYS A 1245 -37.73 11.18 -25.34
CA LYS A 1245 -37.64 9.76 -25.70
C LYS A 1245 -38.52 9.35 -26.88
N LYS A 1246 -39.55 10.14 -27.21
CA LYS A 1246 -40.53 9.87 -28.27
C LYS A 1246 -40.47 10.81 -29.48
N LYS A 1247 -39.55 11.79 -29.54
CA LYS A 1247 -39.58 12.84 -30.59
C LYS A 1247 -38.52 12.70 -31.69
N PHE A 1248 -37.31 12.24 -31.39
CA PHE A 1248 -36.24 12.12 -32.39
C PHE A 1248 -35.15 11.12 -31.93
N LYS A 1249 -34.36 10.61 -32.87
CA LYS A 1249 -33.03 9.98 -32.61
C LYS A 1249 -31.86 10.87 -33.03
N GLU A 1250 -32.13 11.87 -33.87
CA GLU A 1250 -31.15 12.84 -34.35
C GLU A 1250 -31.64 14.27 -34.14
N ILE A 1251 -30.73 15.19 -33.83
CA ILE A 1251 -31.02 16.62 -33.63
C ILE A 1251 -29.87 17.46 -34.19
N SER A 1252 -30.19 18.57 -34.84
CA SER A 1252 -29.21 19.46 -35.46
C SER A 1252 -29.07 20.76 -34.67
N PHE A 1253 -27.83 21.18 -34.47
CA PHE A 1253 -27.47 22.46 -33.85
C PHE A 1253 -26.57 23.24 -34.79
N LYS A 1254 -26.96 24.47 -35.13
CA LYS A 1254 -26.09 25.42 -35.80
C LYS A 1254 -25.14 26.03 -34.77
N ILE A 1255 -23.83 26.03 -35.03
CA ILE A 1255 -22.87 26.73 -34.19
C ILE A 1255 -22.88 28.21 -34.57
N THR A 1256 -23.26 29.08 -33.64
CA THR A 1256 -23.36 30.54 -33.85
C THR A 1256 -22.46 31.30 -32.88
N PRO A 1257 -22.18 32.60 -33.10
CA PRO A 1257 -21.49 33.43 -32.11
C PRO A 1257 -22.22 33.54 -30.76
N ASN A 1258 -23.51 33.18 -30.71
CA ASN A 1258 -24.34 33.21 -29.51
C ASN A 1258 -24.45 31.82 -28.84
N GLY A 1259 -23.70 30.82 -29.32
CA GLY A 1259 -23.74 29.44 -28.84
C GLY A 1259 -24.39 28.46 -29.81
N LEU A 1260 -24.73 27.26 -29.32
CA LEU A 1260 -25.44 26.23 -30.08
C LEU A 1260 -26.94 26.59 -30.22
N GLU A 1261 -27.43 26.63 -31.46
CA GLU A 1261 -28.84 26.90 -31.77
C GLU A 1261 -29.48 25.70 -32.45
N GLN A 1262 -30.48 25.09 -31.82
CA GLN A 1262 -31.26 24.01 -32.42
C GLN A 1262 -31.99 24.52 -33.66
N ILE A 1263 -31.92 23.75 -34.77
CA ILE A 1263 -32.55 24.07 -36.07
C ILE A 1263 -33.43 22.94 -36.58
#